data_AF-A0A8S9DUM9-F1
#
_entry.id   AF-A0A8S9DUM9-F1
#
_cell.length_a   1.000
_cell.length_b   1.000
_cell.length_c   1.000
_cell.angle_alpha   90.00
_cell.angle_beta   90.00
_cell.angle_gamma   90.00
#
_symmetry.space_group_name_H-M   'P 1'
#
loop_
_entity.id
_entity.type
_entity.pdbx_description
1 polymer ?
#
loop_
_entity_poly.entity_id
_entity_poly.type
_entity_poly.pdbx_seq_one_letter_code
_entity_poly.pdbx_strand_id
1 'polypeptide(L)'
;MKILCIEDDPQDADLMRRALVNTAPQTTFEIVSTQREGLKRLSAQGAANYDIVLTDLKLTDGDGLAILSHIRRRGLPLAVVVVTGTGDEETAVTALKGGADDYVVKRTDFINQLPKVLENALQRYRSASKSLNRQLRVLYAEHNATDIDLTLRHMRKFAPHFQLKIVKSNEEALDYLIKTVKDEANAPDVLLLDYSMPGNNALALMKQVQEIRGLDMPIVLVTGQGDEAIAAKVIRLGAADYIVKNPGYLHRLPVAIENAYHRTQWAREQAALRESEARLELFFAQSLDGFFFMMLDEPVRWDDSIDKEKTLDYAFAHQRITKVNDAMLMQYRTTRDQYIGLTPADFFAHDLEQGRQVWREFFDAGRLHVETDERRLDGTQMWIEGDYICLYDAQGRITGHFGVQRDVTATKQTAEELQRQVQELSVLNMVAVACTKADDLDTLLENVTQIIFNSLYPDTCGVLLFDEASGLLTPHPSYHGVTREVNRDIQLQLGQGVIGQVAASRQPMRVADVRLDPQYFRVKAETLSELCAPITLGERLLGAVNVESNSVNFFSAADESLLVTIAGTLATAIEKLRLFESEHTSRQQSETLRMAAAALTSSLELGEVLDGLLVQLAQVIPYDSAALFLKENNHLRSVAGRGFAHPEKVISKKFLGDDPLTRDIYETRRPLILPDVKVDERWQNWGDSGRVRGWLGVPLVVREKVIGHLTVDSFTPDAFNESHVNLAQAFASQAAAAIENARLFNETRQRLAELETINRISTALRTAQTVEEMLPRLLDETLKVLDLQAGSILLLNQERGEIKIAAAGGWCSQLPEMPMKASEGMAGEILKTGKPLISSDFASDMRLREELRSNVPAGWGGAGVPIRSADAIIGLLFVSAQLPRMLTDPEIRLLTTITEMAGNAIQRARLHDQTMRQVERLKAIHTVDETINASLDLRLTLNILLEQVVSQLDVDSADILLFNPSILRLEFAAGRGFRSPAIESFQLRLGTGLAGRAALEKRTITQSFLHQTGSDTHEFQQMVAAEGFETQIVVPLVAKGEIKGVLEIFQRNPLALDPDDMSFLETMAAQAAMAVNNSQLFDGLQRSNIDLSMAYDATIEGWSKALDLRDKETEGHTQRVSEMTIDLSEKMGMNQTELVNVRRGALLHDIGKMGITDAILLKPGPLTDEEGNIMRKHPALAFEMLSPIAYLREALDIPYCHHEKWDGSGYPRGLKGSQIPLAARVFTVVDVYDALTSDRSYRKAWKKEKALAHIKEGSGSHFDPAVVKAFLEMVGRF
;
A
#
# COMPACT_ATOMS: atom_id res chain seq x y z
N MET A 1 -21.61 -22.07 -48.72
CA MET A 1 -22.43 -22.79 -47.72
C MET A 1 -23.22 -23.86 -48.45
N LYS A 2 -23.24 -25.10 -47.94
CA LYS A 2 -23.96 -26.22 -48.55
C LYS A 2 -25.15 -26.61 -47.70
N ILE A 3 -26.36 -26.51 -48.24
CA ILE A 3 -27.61 -26.71 -47.51
C ILE A 3 -28.32 -27.97 -48.03
N LEU A 4 -28.69 -28.87 -47.12
CA LEU A 4 -29.68 -29.91 -47.40
C LEU A 4 -31.04 -29.44 -46.89
N CYS A 5 -31.99 -29.22 -47.81
CA CYS A 5 -33.36 -28.86 -47.51
C CYS A 5 -34.27 -30.09 -47.62
N ILE A 6 -35.00 -30.38 -46.56
CA ILE A 6 -35.95 -31.49 -46.47
C ILE A 6 -37.33 -30.87 -46.33
N GLU A 7 -38.03 -30.78 -47.46
CA GLU A 7 -39.27 -30.02 -47.62
C GLU A 7 -40.15 -30.77 -48.61
N ASP A 8 -41.35 -31.16 -48.18
CA ASP A 8 -42.27 -31.96 -48.98
C ASP A 8 -43.20 -31.10 -49.85
N ASP A 9 -43.39 -29.81 -49.53
CA ASP A 9 -44.07 -28.86 -50.38
C ASP A 9 -43.12 -28.27 -51.45
N PRO A 10 -43.31 -28.59 -52.75
CA PRO A 10 -42.43 -28.11 -53.81
C PRO A 10 -42.50 -26.59 -54.04
N GLN A 11 -43.57 -25.91 -53.62
CA GLN A 11 -43.67 -24.45 -53.71
C GLN A 11 -42.82 -23.78 -52.64
N ASP A 12 -42.90 -24.25 -51.39
CA ASP A 12 -42.08 -23.76 -50.28
C ASP A 12 -40.59 -24.00 -50.55
N ALA A 13 -40.26 -25.19 -51.06
CA ALA A 13 -38.89 -25.56 -51.38
C ALA A 13 -38.30 -24.67 -52.50
N ASP A 14 -39.08 -24.32 -53.52
CA ASP A 14 -38.67 -23.42 -54.60
C ASP A 14 -38.59 -21.95 -54.12
N LEU A 15 -39.49 -21.52 -53.24
CA LEU A 15 -39.46 -20.21 -52.58
C LEU A 15 -38.18 -20.02 -51.76
N MET A 16 -37.84 -20.99 -50.89
CA MET A 16 -36.61 -20.95 -50.09
C MET A 16 -35.36 -20.95 -50.98
N ARG A 17 -35.36 -21.75 -52.06
CA ARG A 17 -34.26 -21.77 -53.04
C ARG A 17 -34.07 -20.41 -53.70
N ARG A 18 -35.14 -19.79 -54.22
CA ARG A 18 -35.07 -18.49 -54.90
C ARG A 18 -34.61 -17.36 -53.96
N ALA A 19 -35.05 -17.40 -52.71
CA ALA A 19 -34.66 -16.43 -51.69
C ALA A 19 -33.15 -16.40 -51.45
N LEU A 20 -32.56 -17.58 -51.31
CA LEU A 20 -31.14 -17.75 -51.00
C LEU A 20 -30.24 -17.52 -52.21
N VAL A 21 -30.71 -17.81 -53.44
CA VAL A 21 -29.98 -17.47 -54.67
C VAL A 21 -29.83 -15.96 -54.83
N ASN A 22 -30.84 -15.18 -54.44
CA ASN A 22 -30.82 -13.71 -54.56
C ASN A 22 -29.93 -13.02 -53.50
N THR A 23 -29.79 -13.60 -52.31
CA THR A 23 -29.06 -13.00 -51.19
C THR A 23 -27.66 -13.59 -50.98
N ALA A 24 -27.44 -14.86 -51.34
CA ALA A 24 -26.17 -15.56 -51.12
C ALA A 24 -25.83 -16.52 -52.29
N PRO A 25 -25.42 -16.00 -53.48
CA PRO A 25 -25.24 -16.78 -54.72
C PRO A 25 -24.15 -17.87 -54.65
N GLN A 26 -23.30 -17.86 -53.62
CA GLN A 26 -22.24 -18.85 -53.37
C GLN A 26 -22.75 -20.10 -52.61
N THR A 27 -24.06 -20.20 -52.35
CA THR A 27 -24.69 -21.26 -51.56
C THR A 27 -25.24 -22.36 -52.46
N THR A 28 -24.87 -23.62 -52.22
CA THR A 28 -25.45 -24.77 -52.94
C THR A 28 -26.60 -25.36 -52.14
N PHE A 29 -27.76 -25.51 -52.75
CA PHE A 29 -29.01 -25.92 -52.10
C PHE A 29 -29.54 -27.22 -52.72
N GLU A 30 -29.55 -28.31 -51.95
CA GLU A 30 -30.08 -29.61 -52.37
C GLU A 30 -31.43 -29.87 -51.71
N ILE A 31 -32.45 -30.26 -52.48
CA ILE A 31 -33.82 -30.46 -51.97
C ILE A 31 -34.19 -31.93 -52.04
N VAL A 32 -34.74 -32.46 -50.96
CA VAL A 32 -35.36 -33.78 -50.87
C VAL A 32 -36.75 -33.65 -50.27
N SER A 33 -37.70 -34.44 -50.76
CA SER A 33 -39.13 -34.28 -50.42
C SER A 33 -39.65 -35.26 -49.37
N THR A 34 -38.78 -36.13 -48.83
CA THR A 34 -39.15 -37.15 -47.84
C THR A 34 -38.08 -37.31 -46.76
N GLN A 35 -38.51 -37.62 -45.54
CA GLN A 35 -37.65 -37.96 -44.41
C GLN A 35 -36.73 -39.14 -44.75
N ARG A 36 -37.24 -40.20 -45.40
CA ARG A 36 -36.44 -41.39 -45.72
C ARG A 36 -35.29 -41.05 -46.67
N GLU A 37 -35.52 -40.15 -47.63
CA GLU A 37 -34.48 -39.72 -48.55
C GLU A 37 -33.48 -38.76 -47.89
N GLY A 38 -33.94 -37.84 -47.04
CA GLY A 38 -33.08 -36.99 -46.22
C GLY A 38 -32.15 -37.80 -45.31
N LEU A 39 -32.66 -38.81 -44.62
CA LEU A 39 -31.84 -39.71 -43.79
C LEU A 39 -30.85 -40.54 -44.62
N LYS A 40 -31.18 -40.93 -45.85
CA LYS A 40 -30.26 -41.63 -46.77
C LYS A 40 -29.09 -40.73 -47.17
N ARG A 41 -29.35 -39.44 -47.44
CA ARG A 41 -28.33 -38.42 -47.74
C ARG A 41 -27.46 -38.10 -46.53
N LEU A 42 -28.03 -38.15 -45.32
CA LEU A 42 -27.34 -37.96 -44.04
C LEU A 42 -26.65 -39.23 -43.49
N SER A 43 -26.41 -40.24 -44.33
CA SER A 43 -25.54 -41.37 -43.98
C SER A 43 -24.09 -40.89 -43.73
N ALA A 44 -23.28 -41.68 -43.00
CA ALA A 44 -21.99 -41.24 -42.44
C ALA A 44 -20.99 -40.65 -43.47
N GLN A 45 -21.06 -41.04 -44.75
CA GLN A 45 -20.24 -40.44 -45.82
C GLN A 45 -20.90 -39.23 -46.51
N GLY A 46 -22.23 -39.13 -46.50
CA GLY A 46 -22.99 -38.06 -47.17
C GLY A 46 -23.18 -36.80 -46.31
N ALA A 47 -23.18 -36.93 -44.98
CA ALA A 47 -23.34 -35.80 -44.06
C ALA A 47 -22.22 -34.76 -44.15
N ALA A 48 -20.98 -35.17 -44.46
CA ALA A 48 -19.83 -34.27 -44.62
C ALA A 48 -19.93 -33.33 -45.84
N ASN A 49 -20.91 -33.54 -46.71
CA ASN A 49 -21.14 -32.72 -47.89
C ASN A 49 -22.04 -31.51 -47.64
N TYR A 50 -22.57 -31.35 -46.42
CA TYR A 50 -23.43 -30.23 -46.06
C TYR A 50 -22.83 -29.46 -44.89
N ASP A 51 -23.14 -28.17 -44.80
CA ASP A 51 -22.81 -27.32 -43.65
C ASP A 51 -24.03 -27.17 -42.72
N ILE A 52 -25.23 -27.23 -43.29
CA ILE A 52 -26.50 -26.97 -42.60
C ILE A 52 -27.64 -27.82 -43.18
N VAL A 53 -28.55 -28.26 -42.32
CA VAL A 53 -29.79 -28.96 -42.67
C VAL A 53 -30.96 -28.06 -42.34
N LEU A 54 -31.80 -27.80 -43.34
CA LEU A 54 -33.07 -27.10 -43.19
C LEU A 54 -34.18 -28.15 -43.34
N THR A 55 -34.99 -28.38 -42.32
CA THR A 55 -36.05 -29.41 -42.38
C THR A 55 -37.39 -28.81 -42.03
N ASP A 56 -38.42 -29.08 -42.82
CA ASP A 56 -39.79 -28.85 -42.37
C ASP A 56 -40.11 -29.81 -41.21
N LEU A 57 -40.96 -29.36 -40.32
CA LEU A 57 -41.40 -30.08 -39.14
C LEU A 57 -42.33 -31.23 -39.53
N LYS A 58 -43.27 -30.99 -40.46
CA LYS A 58 -44.21 -32.01 -40.92
C LYS A 58 -43.82 -32.45 -42.32
N LEU A 59 -43.48 -33.73 -42.49
CA LEU A 59 -43.13 -34.33 -43.76
C LEU A 59 -44.12 -35.44 -44.12
N THR A 60 -44.38 -35.66 -45.40
CA THR A 60 -45.28 -36.72 -45.90
C THR A 60 -45.02 -38.12 -45.31
N ASP A 61 -43.77 -38.48 -45.00
CA ASP A 61 -43.37 -39.78 -44.45
C ASP A 61 -42.76 -39.71 -43.03
N GLY A 62 -42.91 -38.57 -42.34
CA GLY A 62 -42.64 -38.46 -40.90
C GLY A 62 -42.39 -37.03 -40.39
N ASP A 63 -41.44 -36.86 -39.48
CA ASP A 63 -41.28 -35.62 -38.70
C ASP A 63 -39.83 -35.08 -38.78
N GLY A 64 -39.68 -33.78 -39.04
CA GLY A 64 -38.40 -33.08 -39.05
C GLY A 64 -37.63 -33.18 -37.72
N LEU A 65 -38.32 -33.29 -36.58
CA LEU A 65 -37.71 -33.54 -35.27
C LEU A 65 -37.02 -34.90 -35.19
N ALA A 66 -37.52 -35.91 -35.90
CA ALA A 66 -36.87 -37.22 -35.96
C ALA A 66 -35.56 -37.16 -36.76
N ILE A 67 -35.48 -36.27 -37.76
CA ILE A 67 -34.24 -36.00 -38.51
C ILE A 67 -33.23 -35.27 -37.62
N LEU A 68 -33.67 -34.24 -36.91
CA LEU A 68 -32.87 -33.54 -35.89
C LEU A 68 -32.32 -34.53 -34.84
N SER A 69 -33.19 -35.40 -34.30
CA SER A 69 -32.78 -36.43 -33.35
C SER A 69 -31.75 -37.39 -33.94
N HIS A 70 -31.86 -37.74 -35.22
CA HIS A 70 -30.90 -38.60 -35.90
C HIS A 70 -29.51 -37.94 -36.03
N ILE A 71 -29.48 -36.67 -36.46
CA ILE A 71 -28.24 -35.88 -36.62
C ILE A 71 -27.52 -35.75 -35.29
N ARG A 72 -28.25 -35.38 -34.22
CA ARG A 72 -27.68 -35.20 -32.88
C ARG A 72 -27.24 -36.52 -32.26
N ARG A 73 -28.04 -37.59 -32.37
CA ARG A 73 -27.70 -38.92 -31.82
C ARG A 73 -26.46 -39.54 -32.47
N ARG A 74 -26.20 -39.23 -33.75
CA ARG A 74 -25.00 -39.70 -34.48
C ARG A 74 -23.82 -38.74 -34.43
N GLY A 75 -23.96 -37.59 -33.77
CA GLY A 75 -22.88 -36.60 -33.63
C GLY A 75 -22.42 -36.02 -34.97
N LEU A 76 -23.34 -35.87 -35.94
CA LEU A 76 -22.97 -35.31 -37.25
C LEU A 76 -22.68 -33.81 -37.12
N PRO A 77 -21.59 -33.29 -37.72
CA PRO A 77 -21.12 -31.93 -37.50
C PRO A 77 -21.87 -30.91 -38.37
N LEU A 78 -23.19 -30.84 -38.21
CA LEU A 78 -24.10 -30.09 -39.07
C LEU A 78 -24.95 -29.13 -38.25
N ALA A 79 -25.06 -27.88 -38.70
CA ALA A 79 -26.07 -26.97 -38.18
C ALA A 79 -27.48 -27.47 -38.61
N VAL A 80 -28.50 -27.33 -37.78
CA VAL A 80 -29.87 -27.75 -38.10
C VAL A 80 -30.84 -26.61 -37.80
N VAL A 81 -31.60 -26.19 -38.80
CA VAL A 81 -32.68 -25.23 -38.68
C VAL A 81 -34.00 -25.94 -38.97
N VAL A 82 -34.93 -25.85 -38.02
CA VAL A 82 -36.27 -26.43 -38.20
C VAL A 82 -37.22 -25.36 -38.70
N VAL A 83 -37.87 -25.64 -39.82
CA VAL A 83 -38.93 -24.81 -40.39
C VAL A 83 -40.27 -25.37 -39.92
N THR A 84 -41.18 -24.53 -39.43
CA THR A 84 -42.49 -24.98 -38.92
C THR A 84 -43.63 -24.12 -39.44
N GLY A 85 -44.73 -24.76 -39.84
CA GLY A 85 -45.98 -24.08 -40.22
C GLY A 85 -46.78 -23.52 -39.03
N THR A 86 -46.56 -24.04 -37.81
CA THR A 86 -47.19 -23.53 -36.58
C THR A 86 -46.20 -22.71 -35.78
N GLY A 87 -46.60 -21.48 -35.43
CA GLY A 87 -45.78 -20.55 -34.63
C GLY A 87 -46.06 -20.66 -33.14
N ASP A 88 -46.47 -21.83 -32.66
CA ASP A 88 -46.64 -22.09 -31.23
C ASP A 88 -45.28 -22.20 -30.55
N GLU A 89 -45.11 -21.48 -29.44
CA GLU A 89 -43.87 -21.50 -28.65
C GLU A 89 -43.48 -22.92 -28.24
N GLU A 90 -44.45 -23.81 -28.01
CA GLU A 90 -44.20 -25.19 -27.59
C GLU A 90 -43.44 -25.99 -28.65
N THR A 91 -43.78 -25.81 -29.93
CA THR A 91 -43.07 -26.44 -31.06
C THR A 91 -41.68 -25.84 -31.29
N ALA A 92 -41.54 -24.51 -31.22
CA ALA A 92 -40.24 -23.83 -31.30
C ALA A 92 -39.30 -24.28 -30.18
N VAL A 93 -39.84 -24.35 -28.95
CA VAL A 93 -39.14 -24.84 -27.77
C VAL A 93 -38.80 -26.32 -27.94
N THR A 94 -39.67 -27.14 -28.51
CA THR A 94 -39.39 -28.57 -28.75
C THR A 94 -38.28 -28.77 -29.77
N ALA A 95 -38.26 -27.99 -30.85
CA ALA A 95 -37.18 -28.01 -31.84
C ALA A 95 -35.83 -27.59 -31.25
N LEU A 96 -35.79 -26.48 -30.51
CA LEU A 96 -34.57 -26.02 -29.83
C LEU A 96 -34.12 -27.01 -28.73
N LYS A 97 -35.05 -27.55 -27.93
CA LYS A 97 -34.76 -28.59 -26.92
C LYS A 97 -34.25 -29.90 -27.54
N GLY A 98 -34.66 -30.19 -28.77
CA GLY A 98 -34.17 -31.31 -29.58
C GLY A 98 -32.77 -31.09 -30.17
N GLY A 99 -32.20 -29.90 -29.99
CA GLY A 99 -30.86 -29.52 -30.42
C GLY A 99 -30.81 -28.77 -31.75
N ALA A 100 -31.91 -28.19 -32.26
CA ALA A 100 -31.84 -27.31 -33.42
C ALA A 100 -31.03 -26.04 -33.07
N ASP A 101 -30.21 -25.57 -34.01
CA ASP A 101 -29.37 -24.37 -33.83
C ASP A 101 -30.17 -23.08 -34.03
N ASP A 102 -31.27 -23.17 -34.79
CA ASP A 102 -32.30 -22.14 -34.86
C ASP A 102 -33.61 -22.75 -35.37
N TYR A 103 -34.67 -21.94 -35.39
CA TYR A 103 -35.93 -22.32 -36.01
C TYR A 103 -36.53 -21.15 -36.80
N VAL A 104 -37.38 -21.46 -37.77
CA VAL A 104 -38.08 -20.47 -38.57
C VAL A 104 -39.54 -20.86 -38.71
N VAL A 105 -40.44 -19.94 -38.40
CA VAL A 105 -41.88 -20.15 -38.62
C VAL A 105 -42.23 -19.73 -40.05
N LYS A 106 -42.93 -20.57 -40.82
CA LYS A 106 -43.44 -20.28 -42.18
C LYS A 106 -44.54 -19.20 -42.17
N ARG A 107 -44.18 -17.97 -41.80
CA ARG A 107 -45.03 -16.75 -41.84
C ARG A 107 -44.70 -15.92 -43.08
N THR A 108 -45.58 -15.02 -43.52
CA THR A 108 -45.47 -14.29 -44.81
C THR A 108 -44.12 -13.59 -45.10
N ASP A 109 -43.28 -13.36 -44.09
CA ASP A 109 -41.96 -12.72 -44.18
C ASP A 109 -40.75 -13.64 -43.88
N PHE A 110 -40.97 -14.93 -43.59
CA PHE A 110 -39.91 -15.86 -43.15
C PHE A 110 -38.77 -16.00 -44.16
N ILE A 111 -39.11 -15.89 -45.44
CA ILE A 111 -38.21 -15.93 -46.58
C ILE A 111 -37.15 -14.82 -46.52
N ASN A 112 -37.50 -13.63 -46.01
CA ASN A 112 -36.57 -12.50 -45.90
C ASN A 112 -35.64 -12.64 -44.70
N GLN A 113 -36.07 -13.38 -43.67
CA GLN A 113 -35.30 -13.61 -42.45
C GLN A 113 -34.37 -14.83 -42.60
N LEU A 114 -34.75 -15.79 -43.47
CA LEU A 114 -34.06 -17.06 -43.66
C LEU A 114 -32.54 -16.93 -43.90
N PRO A 115 -32.01 -16.00 -44.74
CA PRO A 115 -30.56 -15.88 -44.92
C PRO A 115 -29.83 -15.54 -43.62
N LYS A 116 -30.36 -14.57 -42.86
CA LYS A 116 -29.79 -14.14 -41.59
C LYS A 116 -29.94 -15.23 -40.52
N VAL A 117 -31.04 -15.98 -40.52
CA VAL A 117 -31.24 -17.10 -39.60
C VAL A 117 -30.24 -18.23 -39.90
N LEU A 118 -30.01 -18.57 -41.17
CA LEU A 118 -29.03 -19.59 -41.56
C LEU A 118 -27.59 -19.18 -41.23
N GLU A 119 -27.22 -17.91 -41.47
CA GLU A 119 -25.90 -17.38 -41.09
C GLU A 119 -25.72 -17.38 -39.57
N ASN A 120 -26.72 -16.92 -38.83
CA ASN A 120 -26.69 -16.94 -37.36
C ASN A 120 -26.62 -18.37 -36.82
N ALA A 121 -27.42 -19.30 -37.35
CA ALA A 121 -27.40 -20.70 -36.97
C ALA A 121 -26.03 -21.33 -37.22
N LEU A 122 -25.42 -21.07 -38.38
CA LEU A 122 -24.10 -21.57 -38.73
C LEU A 122 -22.99 -20.92 -37.89
N GLN A 123 -23.09 -19.63 -37.60
CA GLN A 123 -22.13 -18.91 -36.75
C GLN A 123 -22.24 -19.35 -35.29
N ARG A 124 -23.46 -19.53 -34.76
CA ARG A 124 -23.72 -20.12 -33.44
C ARG A 124 -23.19 -21.54 -33.38
N TYR A 125 -23.51 -22.37 -34.36
CA TYR A 125 -23.00 -23.73 -34.44
C TYR A 125 -21.47 -23.77 -34.49
N ARG A 126 -20.81 -22.91 -35.29
CA ARG A 126 -19.35 -22.81 -35.37
C ARG A 126 -18.71 -22.25 -34.09
N SER A 127 -19.38 -21.32 -33.42
CA SER A 127 -18.90 -20.73 -32.16
C SER A 127 -19.06 -21.73 -31.02
N ALA A 128 -20.21 -22.40 -30.92
CA ALA A 128 -20.46 -23.50 -30.01
C ALA A 128 -19.49 -24.67 -30.28
N SER A 129 -19.26 -25.03 -31.54
CA SER A 129 -18.30 -26.09 -31.92
C SER A 129 -16.84 -25.72 -31.64
N LYS A 130 -16.46 -24.43 -31.69
CA LYS A 130 -15.16 -23.94 -31.22
C LYS A 130 -15.04 -23.96 -29.69
N SER A 131 -16.15 -23.74 -28.97
CA SER A 131 -16.22 -23.69 -27.49
C SER A 131 -16.33 -25.08 -26.84
N LEU A 132 -16.90 -26.07 -27.54
CA LEU A 132 -17.12 -27.45 -27.06
C LEU A 132 -15.83 -28.24 -26.73
N ASN A 133 -14.65 -27.70 -27.04
CA ASN A 133 -13.36 -28.31 -26.69
C ASN A 133 -12.82 -27.87 -25.31
N ARG A 134 -13.52 -27.01 -24.58
CA ARG A 134 -13.14 -26.58 -23.21
C ARG A 134 -14.14 -27.09 -22.19
N GLN A 135 -13.64 -27.79 -21.17
CA GLN A 135 -14.45 -28.31 -20.07
C GLN A 135 -14.81 -27.15 -19.13
N LEU A 136 -16.11 -26.82 -18.99
CA LEU A 136 -16.59 -25.73 -18.14
C LEU A 136 -16.89 -26.25 -16.73
N ARG A 137 -16.23 -25.71 -15.71
CA ARG A 137 -16.39 -26.10 -14.31
C ARG A 137 -17.53 -25.28 -13.70
N VAL A 138 -18.58 -25.95 -13.24
CA VAL A 138 -19.77 -25.30 -12.67
C VAL A 138 -19.88 -25.70 -11.20
N LEU A 139 -19.88 -24.72 -10.29
CA LEU A 139 -20.22 -24.96 -8.91
C LEU A 139 -21.74 -24.90 -8.77
N TYR A 140 -22.38 -26.03 -8.48
CA TYR A 140 -23.82 -26.14 -8.34
C TYR A 140 -24.22 -26.24 -6.87
N ALA A 141 -24.86 -25.20 -6.35
CA ALA A 141 -25.41 -25.17 -5.00
C ALA A 141 -26.89 -25.57 -5.03
N GLU A 142 -27.19 -26.78 -4.55
CA GLU A 142 -28.53 -27.33 -4.45
C GLU A 142 -28.58 -28.31 -3.29
N HIS A 143 -29.64 -28.25 -2.49
CA HIS A 143 -29.83 -29.08 -1.31
C HIS A 143 -30.82 -30.23 -1.54
N ASN A 144 -31.71 -30.10 -2.52
CA ASN A 144 -32.70 -31.11 -2.85
C ASN A 144 -32.07 -32.28 -3.63
N ALA A 145 -32.02 -33.46 -2.99
CA ALA A 145 -31.40 -34.65 -3.58
C ALA A 145 -32.04 -35.11 -4.90
N THR A 146 -33.34 -34.87 -5.09
CA THR A 146 -34.06 -35.23 -6.33
C THR A 146 -33.67 -34.29 -7.47
N ASP A 147 -33.60 -32.98 -7.21
CA ASP A 147 -33.21 -31.99 -8.23
C ASP A 147 -31.74 -32.15 -8.64
N ILE A 148 -30.86 -32.51 -7.69
CA ILE A 148 -29.46 -32.85 -7.96
C ILE A 148 -29.37 -34.04 -8.92
N ASP A 149 -30.04 -35.16 -8.60
CA ASP A 149 -29.99 -36.38 -9.43
C ASP A 149 -30.60 -36.14 -10.83
N LEU A 150 -31.71 -35.40 -10.90
CA LEU A 150 -32.36 -35.01 -12.15
C LEU A 150 -31.42 -34.16 -13.03
N THR A 151 -30.79 -33.14 -12.44
CA THR A 151 -29.86 -32.24 -13.13
C THR A 151 -28.60 -32.97 -13.59
N LEU A 152 -28.00 -33.80 -12.73
CA LEU A 152 -26.80 -34.58 -13.08
C LEU A 152 -27.06 -35.56 -14.23
N ARG A 153 -28.18 -36.29 -14.19
CA ARG A 153 -28.54 -37.23 -15.26
C ARG A 153 -28.77 -36.52 -16.59
N HIS A 154 -29.39 -35.34 -16.54
CA HIS A 154 -29.66 -34.54 -17.72
C HIS A 154 -28.37 -33.93 -18.31
N MET A 155 -27.54 -33.29 -17.47
CA MET A 155 -26.26 -32.71 -17.88
C MET A 155 -25.30 -33.75 -18.47
N ARG A 156 -25.16 -34.92 -17.83
CA ARG A 156 -24.32 -36.02 -18.37
C ARG A 156 -24.78 -36.51 -19.74
N LYS A 157 -26.08 -36.45 -20.02
CA LYS A 157 -26.66 -36.96 -21.25
C LYS A 157 -26.65 -35.94 -22.38
N PHE A 158 -26.85 -34.66 -22.08
CA PHE A 158 -27.08 -33.62 -23.09
C PHE A 158 -26.00 -32.54 -23.13
N ALA A 159 -25.16 -32.40 -22.10
CA ALA A 159 -24.10 -31.39 -22.03
C ALA A 159 -22.86 -31.91 -21.26
N PRO A 160 -22.16 -32.93 -21.80
CA PRO A 160 -21.08 -33.63 -21.10
C PRO A 160 -19.81 -32.79 -20.90
N HIS A 161 -19.70 -31.64 -21.55
CA HIS A 161 -18.59 -30.69 -21.42
C HIS A 161 -18.66 -29.85 -20.13
N PHE A 162 -19.77 -29.89 -19.37
CA PHE A 162 -19.84 -29.30 -18.04
C PHE A 162 -19.36 -30.27 -16.96
N GLN A 163 -18.48 -29.80 -16.09
CA GLN A 163 -18.06 -30.49 -14.88
C GLN A 163 -18.75 -29.85 -13.67
N LEU A 164 -19.80 -30.50 -13.17
CA LEU A 164 -20.55 -30.00 -12.01
C LEU A 164 -19.90 -30.47 -10.71
N LYS A 165 -19.53 -29.50 -9.85
CA LYS A 165 -19.20 -29.72 -8.44
C LYS A 165 -20.42 -29.35 -7.60
N ILE A 166 -20.93 -30.28 -6.79
CA ILE A 166 -22.15 -30.06 -6.00
C ILE A 166 -21.79 -29.65 -4.57
N VAL A 167 -22.51 -28.66 -4.06
CA VAL A 167 -22.51 -28.21 -2.67
C VAL A 167 -23.95 -28.10 -2.17
N LYS A 168 -24.19 -28.43 -0.90
CA LYS A 168 -25.56 -28.55 -0.35
C LYS A 168 -25.97 -27.38 0.55
N SER A 169 -25.04 -26.49 0.87
CA SER A 169 -25.28 -25.31 1.71
C SER A 169 -24.50 -24.11 1.20
N ASN A 170 -24.91 -22.90 1.63
CA ASN A 170 -24.19 -21.67 1.29
C ASN A 170 -22.78 -21.66 1.90
N GLU A 171 -22.59 -22.23 3.09
CA GLU A 171 -21.28 -22.33 3.75
C GLU A 171 -20.31 -23.23 2.96
N GLU A 172 -20.77 -24.38 2.46
CA GLU A 172 -19.96 -25.27 1.62
C GLU A 172 -19.57 -24.60 0.30
N ALA A 173 -20.48 -23.82 -0.29
CA ALA A 173 -20.20 -23.06 -1.51
C ALA A 173 -19.13 -21.98 -1.26
N LEU A 174 -19.24 -21.23 -0.18
CA LEU A 174 -18.31 -20.16 0.16
C LEU A 174 -16.92 -20.69 0.52
N ASP A 175 -16.83 -21.77 1.31
CA ASP A 175 -15.56 -22.43 1.66
C ASP A 175 -14.85 -22.96 0.40
N TYR A 176 -15.59 -23.54 -0.54
CA TYR A 176 -15.03 -24.00 -1.82
C TYR A 176 -14.51 -22.85 -2.68
N LEU A 177 -15.27 -21.74 -2.76
CA LEU A 177 -14.85 -20.56 -3.51
C LEU A 177 -13.59 -19.94 -2.89
N ILE A 178 -13.56 -19.70 -1.58
CA ILE A 178 -12.39 -19.13 -0.88
C ILE A 178 -11.14 -19.98 -1.08
N LYS A 179 -11.25 -21.32 -1.00
CA LYS A 179 -10.13 -22.24 -1.22
C LYS A 179 -9.59 -22.20 -2.65
N THR A 180 -10.43 -21.88 -3.62
CA THR A 180 -10.08 -21.88 -5.05
C THR A 180 -9.66 -20.51 -5.60
N VAL A 181 -9.82 -19.42 -4.83
CA VAL A 181 -9.37 -18.06 -5.20
C VAL A 181 -7.88 -17.99 -5.59
N LYS A 182 -7.03 -18.87 -5.06
CA LYS A 182 -5.58 -18.92 -5.36
C LYS A 182 -5.15 -20.02 -6.34
N ASP A 183 -6.09 -20.87 -6.78
CA ASP A 183 -5.83 -22.01 -7.66
C ASP A 183 -6.68 -21.89 -8.94
N GLU A 184 -6.18 -21.15 -9.93
CA GLU A 184 -6.85 -20.93 -11.23
C GLU A 184 -7.20 -22.26 -11.93
N ALA A 185 -6.44 -23.33 -11.67
CA ALA A 185 -6.67 -24.64 -12.26
C ALA A 185 -7.89 -25.38 -11.68
N ASN A 186 -8.38 -25.00 -10.49
CA ASN A 186 -9.57 -25.58 -9.86
C ASN A 186 -10.73 -24.59 -9.61
N ALA A 187 -10.55 -23.31 -9.89
CA ALA A 187 -11.61 -22.31 -9.73
C ALA A 187 -12.82 -22.60 -10.63
N PRO A 188 -14.07 -22.51 -10.13
CA PRO A 188 -15.25 -22.69 -10.96
C PRO A 188 -15.42 -21.51 -11.94
N ASP A 189 -15.86 -21.82 -13.16
CA ASP A 189 -16.06 -20.86 -14.24
C ASP A 189 -17.44 -20.17 -14.16
N VAL A 190 -18.44 -20.86 -13.59
CA VAL A 190 -19.81 -20.36 -13.37
C VAL A 190 -20.36 -20.87 -12.04
N LEU A 191 -21.10 -20.02 -11.33
CA LEU A 191 -21.85 -20.39 -10.13
C LEU A 191 -23.32 -20.61 -10.47
N LEU A 192 -23.84 -21.81 -10.21
CA LEU A 192 -25.24 -22.16 -10.38
C LEU A 192 -25.90 -22.31 -9.02
N LEU A 193 -26.90 -21.49 -8.71
CA LEU A 193 -27.52 -21.44 -7.38
C LEU A 193 -29.00 -21.80 -7.45
N ASP A 194 -29.44 -22.79 -6.67
CA ASP A 194 -30.87 -22.90 -6.36
C ASP A 194 -31.30 -21.79 -5.39
N TYR A 195 -32.45 -21.16 -5.63
CA TYR A 195 -32.96 -20.05 -4.82
C TYR A 195 -33.25 -20.45 -3.37
N SER A 196 -33.75 -21.67 -3.17
CA SER A 196 -34.21 -22.18 -1.89
C SER A 196 -33.11 -23.01 -1.25
N MET A 197 -32.10 -22.39 -0.65
CA MET A 197 -31.04 -23.10 0.07
C MET A 197 -31.28 -23.11 1.60
N PRO A 198 -30.83 -24.14 2.34
CA PRO A 198 -30.97 -24.20 3.80
C PRO A 198 -30.16 -23.09 4.48
N GLY A 199 -30.74 -22.43 5.49
CA GLY A 199 -30.09 -21.39 6.29
C GLY A 199 -30.41 -19.97 5.81
N ASN A 200 -30.08 -19.64 4.55
CA ASN A 200 -30.39 -18.35 3.91
C ASN A 200 -30.70 -18.55 2.41
N ASN A 201 -31.53 -17.70 1.81
CA ASN A 201 -31.81 -17.77 0.36
C ASN A 201 -30.53 -17.52 -0.48
N ALA A 202 -30.53 -17.93 -1.75
CA ALA A 202 -29.37 -17.80 -2.64
C ALA A 202 -28.84 -16.36 -2.78
N LEU A 203 -29.68 -15.36 -2.51
CA LEU A 203 -29.31 -13.95 -2.58
C LEU A 203 -28.26 -13.58 -1.52
N ALA A 204 -28.28 -14.23 -0.35
CA ALA A 204 -27.28 -14.00 0.70
C ALA A 204 -25.90 -14.49 0.25
N LEU A 205 -25.82 -15.67 -0.37
CA LEU A 205 -24.58 -16.21 -0.92
C LEU A 205 -24.07 -15.34 -2.07
N MET A 206 -24.96 -14.84 -2.94
CA MET A 206 -24.57 -13.89 -4.00
C MET A 206 -23.92 -12.63 -3.45
N LYS A 207 -24.50 -12.03 -2.40
CA LYS A 207 -23.94 -10.83 -1.76
C LYS A 207 -22.56 -11.11 -1.13
N GLN A 208 -22.41 -12.24 -0.46
CA GLN A 208 -21.13 -12.66 0.13
C GLN A 208 -20.04 -12.91 -0.92
N VAL A 209 -20.38 -13.51 -2.07
CA VAL A 209 -19.43 -13.71 -3.17
C VAL A 209 -18.98 -12.37 -3.77
N GLN A 210 -19.89 -11.37 -3.85
CA GLN A 210 -19.57 -10.02 -4.32
C GLN A 210 -18.69 -9.22 -3.35
N GLU A 211 -18.79 -9.49 -2.04
CA GLU A 211 -17.98 -8.82 -1.01
C GLU A 211 -16.52 -9.35 -0.99
N ILE A 212 -16.25 -10.54 -1.53
CA ILE A 212 -14.90 -11.10 -1.62
C ILE A 212 -14.15 -10.51 -2.82
N ARG A 213 -13.12 -9.69 -2.55
CA ARG A 213 -12.22 -9.15 -3.59
C ARG A 213 -11.54 -10.28 -4.39
N GLY A 214 -11.81 -10.33 -5.69
CA GLY A 214 -11.18 -11.27 -6.64
C GLY A 214 -12.11 -12.32 -7.24
N LEU A 215 -13.37 -12.43 -6.81
CA LEU A 215 -14.37 -13.36 -7.37
C LEU A 215 -15.36 -12.63 -8.30
N ASP A 216 -14.98 -12.47 -9.57
CA ASP A 216 -15.80 -11.83 -10.61
C ASP A 216 -16.39 -12.88 -11.56
N MET A 217 -17.14 -13.85 -11.04
CA MET A 217 -17.68 -14.97 -11.82
C MET A 217 -19.17 -14.83 -12.11
N PRO A 218 -19.66 -15.28 -13.27
CA PRO A 218 -21.08 -15.24 -13.60
C PRO A 218 -21.90 -16.14 -12.67
N ILE A 219 -23.02 -15.62 -12.19
CA ILE A 219 -23.97 -16.35 -11.34
C ILE A 219 -25.28 -16.58 -12.12
N VAL A 220 -25.71 -17.84 -12.23
CA VAL A 220 -27.01 -18.23 -12.77
C VAL A 220 -27.87 -18.76 -11.63
N LEU A 221 -29.09 -18.25 -11.50
CA LEU A 221 -29.99 -18.62 -10.41
C LEU A 221 -31.15 -19.47 -10.93
N VAL A 222 -31.47 -20.55 -10.24
CA VAL A 222 -32.56 -21.48 -10.54
C VAL A 222 -33.59 -21.39 -9.42
N THR A 223 -34.88 -21.23 -9.71
CA THR A 223 -35.90 -21.11 -8.65
C THR A 223 -37.19 -21.86 -8.97
N GLY A 224 -37.89 -22.32 -7.93
CA GLY A 224 -39.23 -22.88 -8.04
C GLY A 224 -40.37 -21.85 -8.16
N GLN A 225 -40.14 -20.57 -7.82
CA GLN A 225 -41.17 -19.52 -7.85
C GLN A 225 -40.90 -18.52 -8.98
N GLY A 226 -41.80 -18.47 -9.97
CA GLY A 226 -41.69 -17.63 -11.16
C GLY A 226 -42.32 -16.24 -11.05
N ASP A 227 -41.98 -15.46 -10.02
CA ASP A 227 -42.43 -14.07 -9.89
C ASP A 227 -41.45 -13.11 -10.61
N GLU A 228 -41.95 -12.24 -11.48
CA GLU A 228 -41.17 -11.23 -12.20
C GLU A 228 -40.45 -10.25 -11.26
N ALA A 229 -41.01 -10.01 -10.07
CA ALA A 229 -40.37 -9.16 -9.05
C ALA A 229 -39.07 -9.78 -8.52
N ILE A 230 -39.00 -11.11 -8.40
CA ILE A 230 -37.81 -11.85 -7.97
C ILE A 230 -36.78 -11.86 -9.10
N ALA A 231 -37.20 -12.05 -10.35
CA ALA A 231 -36.32 -11.98 -11.51
C ALA A 231 -35.65 -10.59 -11.64
N ALA A 232 -36.42 -9.51 -11.47
CA ALA A 232 -35.89 -8.15 -11.47
C ALA A 232 -34.91 -7.90 -10.31
N LYS A 233 -35.19 -8.44 -9.12
CA LYS A 233 -34.30 -8.34 -7.95
C LYS A 233 -32.99 -9.11 -8.14
N VAL A 234 -33.05 -10.31 -8.69
CA VAL A 234 -31.90 -11.19 -8.97
C VAL A 234 -30.95 -10.55 -10.00
N ILE A 235 -31.50 -9.96 -11.06
CA ILE A 235 -30.69 -9.23 -12.06
C ILE A 235 -30.10 -7.93 -11.48
N ARG A 236 -30.86 -7.15 -10.68
CA ARG A 236 -30.33 -5.94 -10.00
C ARG A 236 -29.21 -6.26 -9.01
N LEU A 237 -29.26 -7.43 -8.38
CA LEU A 237 -28.22 -7.93 -7.48
C LEU A 237 -27.04 -8.57 -8.24
N GLY A 238 -26.97 -8.45 -9.56
CA GLY A 238 -25.80 -8.84 -10.36
C GLY A 238 -25.76 -10.30 -10.81
N ALA A 239 -26.87 -11.05 -10.76
CA ALA A 239 -26.93 -12.33 -11.46
C ALA A 239 -26.84 -12.13 -12.98
N ALA A 240 -26.11 -13.02 -13.65
CA ALA A 240 -25.93 -13.00 -15.09
C ALA A 240 -27.18 -13.52 -15.83
N ASP A 241 -27.89 -14.49 -15.25
CA ASP A 241 -29.13 -15.05 -15.79
C ASP A 241 -29.99 -15.71 -14.69
N TYR A 242 -31.23 -16.02 -15.01
CA TYR A 242 -32.23 -16.60 -14.10
C TYR A 242 -33.14 -17.62 -14.79
N ILE A 243 -33.41 -18.75 -14.14
CA ILE A 243 -34.22 -19.86 -14.64
C ILE A 243 -35.31 -20.24 -13.63
N VAL A 244 -36.55 -20.35 -14.11
CA VAL A 244 -37.68 -20.92 -13.35
C VAL A 244 -37.78 -22.43 -13.60
N LYS A 245 -37.94 -23.24 -12.54
CA LYS A 245 -38.08 -24.72 -12.55
C LYS A 245 -39.43 -25.18 -13.12
N ASN A 246 -39.74 -24.80 -14.36
CA ASN A 246 -40.90 -25.27 -15.11
C ASN A 246 -40.60 -26.60 -15.84
N PRO A 247 -41.62 -27.38 -16.26
CA PRO A 247 -41.41 -28.60 -17.05
C PRO A 247 -40.50 -28.35 -18.27
N GLY A 248 -39.28 -28.89 -18.23
CA GLY A 248 -38.25 -28.73 -19.26
C GLY A 248 -37.20 -27.65 -19.03
N TYR A 249 -37.13 -27.03 -17.84
CA TYR A 249 -36.07 -26.06 -17.48
C TYR A 249 -34.65 -26.63 -17.64
N LEU A 250 -34.46 -27.93 -17.40
CA LEU A 250 -33.18 -28.61 -17.56
C LEU A 250 -32.60 -28.52 -18.97
N HIS A 251 -33.43 -28.36 -20.01
CA HIS A 251 -32.93 -28.15 -21.37
C HIS A 251 -32.47 -26.72 -21.63
N ARG A 252 -32.96 -25.74 -20.86
CA ARG A 252 -32.53 -24.33 -20.94
C ARG A 252 -31.28 -24.06 -20.10
N LEU A 253 -31.05 -24.89 -19.09
CA LEU A 253 -29.97 -24.73 -18.12
C LEU A 253 -28.56 -24.70 -18.75
N PRO A 254 -28.18 -25.59 -19.68
CA PRO A 254 -26.87 -25.52 -20.36
C PRO A 254 -26.64 -24.19 -21.08
N VAL A 255 -27.65 -23.72 -21.80
CA VAL A 255 -27.60 -22.51 -22.64
C VAL A 255 -27.45 -21.26 -21.77
N ALA A 256 -28.15 -21.18 -20.65
CA ALA A 256 -28.04 -20.05 -19.72
C ALA A 256 -26.64 -19.96 -19.09
N ILE A 257 -26.07 -21.10 -18.69
CA ILE A 257 -24.71 -21.18 -18.11
C ILE A 257 -23.66 -20.70 -19.13
N GLU A 258 -23.75 -21.15 -20.38
CA GLU A 258 -22.85 -20.71 -21.46
C GLU A 258 -22.98 -19.22 -21.77
N ASN A 259 -24.22 -18.72 -21.90
CA ASN A 259 -24.46 -17.31 -22.20
C ASN A 259 -23.92 -16.39 -21.09
N ALA A 260 -24.12 -16.78 -19.82
CA ALA A 260 -23.62 -16.06 -18.66
C ALA A 260 -22.08 -16.00 -18.65
N TYR A 261 -21.41 -17.11 -18.96
CA TYR A 261 -19.95 -17.16 -19.10
C TYR A 261 -19.45 -16.25 -20.23
N HIS A 262 -19.99 -16.38 -21.44
CA HIS A 262 -19.51 -15.63 -22.60
C HIS A 262 -19.71 -14.12 -22.46
N ARG A 263 -20.82 -13.67 -21.87
CA ARG A 263 -21.08 -12.23 -21.65
C ARG A 263 -20.05 -11.61 -20.69
N THR A 264 -19.68 -12.34 -19.63
CA THR A 264 -18.70 -11.87 -18.64
C THR A 264 -17.29 -11.82 -19.24
N GLN A 265 -16.92 -12.82 -20.06
CA GLN A 265 -15.62 -12.82 -20.76
C GLN A 265 -15.49 -11.67 -21.76
N TRP A 266 -16.53 -11.37 -22.56
CA TRP A 266 -16.51 -10.25 -23.50
C TRP A 266 -16.35 -8.91 -22.80
N ALA A 267 -17.07 -8.69 -21.70
CA ALA A 267 -16.96 -7.46 -20.90
C ALA A 267 -15.55 -7.26 -20.35
N ARG A 268 -14.89 -8.34 -19.91
CA ARG A 268 -13.49 -8.33 -19.46
C ARG A 268 -12.52 -7.97 -20.56
N GLU A 269 -12.67 -8.57 -21.75
CA GLU A 269 -11.79 -8.26 -22.90
C GLU A 269 -11.90 -6.79 -23.32
N GLN A 270 -13.11 -6.21 -23.34
CA GLN A 270 -13.28 -4.79 -23.67
C GLN A 270 -12.74 -3.86 -22.59
N ALA A 271 -12.93 -4.19 -21.30
CA ALA A 271 -12.38 -3.42 -20.20
C ALA A 271 -10.84 -3.46 -20.22
N ALA A 272 -10.25 -4.64 -20.44
CA ALA A 272 -8.81 -4.82 -20.56
C ALA A 272 -8.24 -4.07 -21.78
N LEU A 273 -8.94 -4.03 -22.91
CA LEU A 273 -8.51 -3.27 -24.08
C LEU A 273 -8.50 -1.76 -23.79
N ARG A 274 -9.58 -1.21 -23.21
CA ARG A 274 -9.64 0.22 -22.84
C ARG A 274 -8.60 0.60 -21.80
N GLU A 275 -8.37 -0.27 -20.82
CA GLU A 275 -7.34 -0.06 -19.81
C GLU A 275 -5.94 -0.10 -20.42
N SER A 276 -5.69 -1.04 -21.34
CA SER A 276 -4.43 -1.13 -22.09
C SER A 276 -4.20 0.12 -22.96
N GLU A 277 -5.21 0.59 -23.68
CA GLU A 277 -5.14 1.83 -24.49
C GLU A 277 -4.84 3.06 -23.64
N ALA A 278 -5.57 3.23 -22.51
CA ALA A 278 -5.33 4.33 -21.58
C ALA A 278 -3.93 4.26 -20.96
N ARG A 279 -3.46 3.05 -20.63
CA ARG A 279 -2.12 2.82 -20.08
C ARG A 279 -1.02 3.12 -21.09
N LEU A 280 -1.23 2.79 -22.37
CA LEU A 280 -0.29 3.10 -23.45
C LEU A 280 -0.21 4.62 -23.72
N GLU A 281 -1.32 5.34 -23.71
CA GLU A 281 -1.31 6.82 -23.84
C GLU A 281 -0.67 7.49 -22.62
N LEU A 282 -0.94 6.98 -21.41
CA LEU A 282 -0.29 7.48 -20.19
C LEU A 282 1.23 7.22 -20.23
N PHE A 283 1.65 6.02 -20.65
CA PHE A 283 3.06 5.67 -20.84
C PHE A 283 3.73 6.56 -21.87
N PHE A 284 3.08 6.81 -23.02
CA PHE A 284 3.60 7.71 -24.04
C PHE A 284 3.78 9.14 -23.50
N ALA A 285 2.80 9.67 -22.77
CA ALA A 285 2.81 11.04 -22.26
C ALA A 285 3.74 11.27 -21.05
N GLN A 286 3.83 10.31 -20.13
CA GLN A 286 4.55 10.48 -18.85
C GLN A 286 5.97 9.92 -18.84
N SER A 287 6.43 9.33 -19.94
CA SER A 287 7.80 8.84 -20.02
C SER A 287 8.81 9.97 -19.93
N LEU A 288 9.92 9.68 -19.26
CA LEU A 288 11.11 10.54 -19.24
C LEU A 288 11.95 10.40 -20.51
N ASP A 289 11.73 9.34 -21.29
CA ASP A 289 12.35 9.14 -22.58
C ASP A 289 11.50 9.79 -23.68
N GLY A 290 12.18 10.39 -24.65
CA GLY A 290 11.57 10.99 -25.82
C GLY A 290 10.96 9.91 -26.72
N PHE A 291 9.63 9.87 -26.79
CA PHE A 291 8.88 9.00 -27.68
C PHE A 291 8.35 9.78 -28.86
N PHE A 292 8.49 9.22 -30.06
CA PHE A 292 7.96 9.83 -31.26
C PHE A 292 7.60 8.82 -32.35
N PHE A 293 6.73 9.26 -33.25
CA PHE A 293 6.37 8.56 -34.48
C PHE A 293 6.75 9.41 -35.67
N MET A 294 7.46 8.82 -36.63
CA MET A 294 7.78 9.45 -37.90
C MET A 294 7.18 8.65 -39.05
N MET A 295 6.14 9.21 -39.69
CA MET A 295 5.35 8.51 -40.71
C MET A 295 5.72 9.01 -42.11
N LEU A 296 5.67 8.12 -43.08
CA LEU A 296 5.80 8.45 -44.50
C LEU A 296 4.44 8.85 -45.07
N ASP A 297 4.44 9.82 -45.98
CA ASP A 297 3.23 10.21 -46.72
C ASP A 297 2.64 9.03 -47.52
N GLU A 298 3.50 8.20 -48.14
CA GLU A 298 3.11 6.94 -48.78
C GLU A 298 4.01 5.75 -48.35
N PRO A 299 3.46 4.52 -48.18
CA PRO A 299 4.26 3.37 -47.81
C PRO A 299 5.27 2.96 -48.90
N VAL A 300 6.53 2.78 -48.52
CA VAL A 300 7.62 2.43 -49.43
C VAL A 300 7.96 0.94 -49.36
N ARG A 301 8.25 0.33 -50.51
CA ARG A 301 8.88 -1.00 -50.55
C ARG A 301 10.36 -0.86 -50.27
N TRP A 302 10.92 -1.77 -49.49
CA TRP A 302 12.35 -1.82 -49.21
C TRP A 302 12.85 -3.26 -49.43
N ASP A 303 13.19 -3.56 -50.67
CA ASP A 303 13.69 -4.85 -51.14
C ASP A 303 14.80 -4.64 -52.19
N ASP A 304 15.45 -5.72 -52.64
CA ASP A 304 16.56 -5.62 -53.59
C ASP A 304 16.12 -5.22 -55.02
N SER A 305 14.82 -5.08 -55.28
CA SER A 305 14.27 -4.72 -56.59
C SER A 305 14.07 -3.22 -56.80
N ILE A 306 14.21 -2.43 -55.73
CA ILE A 306 14.03 -0.97 -55.77
C ILE A 306 15.36 -0.21 -55.82
N ASP A 307 15.31 1.01 -56.35
CA ASP A 307 16.40 1.97 -56.21
C ASP A 307 16.39 2.54 -54.78
N LYS A 308 17.26 1.99 -53.93
CA LYS A 308 17.38 2.37 -52.52
C LYS A 308 17.77 3.84 -52.34
N GLU A 309 18.60 4.41 -53.21
CA GLU A 309 19.00 5.82 -53.11
C GLU A 309 17.83 6.76 -53.38
N LYS A 310 17.08 6.48 -54.45
CA LYS A 310 15.86 7.26 -54.78
C LYS A 310 14.79 7.13 -53.70
N THR A 311 14.71 5.96 -53.05
CA THR A 311 13.75 5.73 -51.95
C THR A 311 14.19 6.44 -50.66
N LEU A 312 15.49 6.52 -50.39
CA LEU A 312 16.05 7.32 -49.30
C LEU A 312 15.84 8.83 -49.55
N ASP A 313 16.00 9.30 -50.79
CA ASP A 313 15.67 10.70 -51.16
C ASP A 313 14.22 11.04 -50.82
N TYR A 314 13.29 10.13 -51.13
CA TYR A 314 11.88 10.29 -50.78
C TYR A 314 11.68 10.30 -49.26
N ALA A 315 12.27 9.34 -48.54
CA ALA A 315 12.14 9.24 -47.09
C ALA A 315 12.68 10.50 -46.37
N PHE A 316 13.83 11.04 -46.78
CA PHE A 316 14.41 12.25 -46.19
C PHE A 316 13.54 13.50 -46.39
N ALA A 317 12.72 13.53 -47.44
CA ALA A 317 11.85 14.66 -47.76
C ALA A 317 10.39 14.50 -47.27
N HIS A 318 9.92 13.26 -47.08
CA HIS A 318 8.49 12.94 -46.86
C HIS A 318 8.23 12.10 -45.60
N GLN A 319 9.25 11.67 -44.88
CA GLN A 319 9.07 11.09 -43.56
C GLN A 319 9.00 12.22 -42.52
N ARG A 320 7.88 12.33 -41.81
CA ARG A 320 7.61 13.46 -40.91
C ARG A 320 7.27 13.01 -39.51
N ILE A 321 7.75 13.77 -38.51
CA ILE A 321 7.29 13.59 -37.13
C ILE A 321 5.79 13.89 -37.07
N THR A 322 5.00 12.92 -36.63
CA THR A 322 3.52 13.02 -36.56
C THR A 322 3.00 13.00 -35.12
N LYS A 323 3.72 12.35 -34.21
CA LYS A 323 3.39 12.31 -32.78
C LYS A 323 4.67 12.32 -31.98
N VAL A 324 4.65 13.03 -30.86
CA VAL A 324 5.80 13.26 -29.98
C VAL A 324 5.31 13.52 -28.56
N ASN A 325 6.02 13.03 -27.55
CA ASN A 325 5.74 13.30 -26.14
C ASN A 325 6.53 14.50 -25.59
N ASP A 326 6.21 14.94 -24.37
CA ASP A 326 6.78 16.18 -23.82
C ASP A 326 8.27 16.04 -23.47
N ALA A 327 8.75 14.84 -23.14
CA ALA A 327 10.17 14.58 -22.89
C ALA A 327 11.04 14.90 -24.12
N MET A 328 10.58 14.52 -25.31
CA MET A 328 11.26 14.85 -26.57
C MET A 328 11.30 16.37 -26.82
N LEU A 329 10.22 17.09 -26.52
CA LEU A 329 10.16 18.54 -26.66
C LEU A 329 11.12 19.25 -25.70
N MET A 330 11.25 18.74 -24.47
CA MET A 330 12.22 19.25 -23.48
C MET A 330 13.66 18.97 -23.91
N GLN A 331 13.94 17.78 -24.45
CA GLN A 331 15.26 17.39 -24.95
C GLN A 331 15.77 18.39 -26.02
N TYR A 332 14.95 18.66 -27.04
CA TYR A 332 15.29 19.60 -28.12
C TYR A 332 14.98 21.07 -27.79
N ARG A 333 14.46 21.36 -26.59
CA ARG A 333 14.09 22.71 -26.10
C ARG A 333 13.18 23.47 -27.07
N THR A 334 12.10 22.83 -27.46
CA THR A 334 11.20 23.31 -28.51
C THR A 334 9.74 23.09 -28.15
N THR A 335 8.84 23.59 -28.99
CA THR A 335 7.39 23.41 -28.83
C THR A 335 6.89 22.33 -29.80
N ARG A 336 5.74 21.74 -29.48
CA ARG A 336 5.12 20.70 -30.32
C ARG A 336 4.88 21.19 -31.75
N ASP A 337 4.38 22.41 -31.91
CA ASP A 337 4.06 23.00 -33.22
C ASP A 337 5.31 23.23 -34.10
N GLN A 338 6.48 23.40 -33.48
CA GLN A 338 7.75 23.58 -34.18
C GLN A 338 8.44 22.24 -34.49
N TYR A 339 8.11 21.18 -33.74
CA TYR A 339 8.76 19.87 -33.85
C TYR A 339 8.01 18.88 -34.74
N ILE A 340 6.68 18.96 -34.74
CA ILE A 340 5.82 18.19 -35.66
C ILE A 340 6.12 18.61 -37.10
N GLY A 341 6.27 17.64 -38.00
CA GLY A 341 6.50 17.88 -39.42
C GLY A 341 7.96 17.90 -39.86
N LEU A 342 8.92 17.97 -38.92
CA LEU A 342 10.35 17.87 -39.21
C LEU A 342 10.68 16.52 -39.85
N THR A 343 11.65 16.53 -40.77
CA THR A 343 12.09 15.35 -41.52
C THR A 343 13.51 14.93 -41.15
N PRO A 344 13.98 13.74 -41.54
CA PRO A 344 15.37 13.32 -41.33
C PRO A 344 16.38 14.33 -41.90
N ALA A 345 16.06 15.03 -42.98
CA ALA A 345 16.93 16.06 -43.56
C ALA A 345 17.16 17.25 -42.62
N ASP A 346 16.19 17.59 -41.77
CA ASP A 346 16.30 18.69 -40.81
C ASP A 346 17.27 18.33 -39.66
N PHE A 347 17.21 17.08 -39.16
CA PHE A 347 18.08 16.60 -38.08
C PHE A 347 19.54 16.42 -38.54
N PHE A 348 19.73 15.89 -39.75
CA PHE A 348 21.05 15.65 -40.34
C PHE A 348 21.54 16.79 -41.23
N ALA A 349 21.03 18.02 -41.05
CA ALA A 349 21.44 19.18 -41.86
C ALA A 349 22.96 19.47 -41.81
N HIS A 350 23.64 19.01 -40.77
CA HIS A 350 25.09 19.18 -40.58
C HIS A 350 25.93 18.10 -41.27
N ASP A 351 25.35 16.92 -41.55
CA ASP A 351 25.99 15.80 -42.27
C ASP A 351 24.93 14.87 -42.90
N LEU A 352 24.47 15.24 -44.11
CA LEU A 352 23.43 14.50 -44.82
C LEU A 352 23.89 13.13 -45.33
N GLU A 353 25.19 12.95 -45.59
CA GLU A 353 25.71 11.65 -46.03
C GLU A 353 25.68 10.64 -44.87
N GLN A 354 26.10 11.07 -43.68
CA GLN A 354 25.99 10.25 -42.48
C GLN A 354 24.53 9.87 -42.19
N GLY A 355 23.61 10.83 -42.24
CA GLY A 355 22.19 10.56 -42.03
C GLY A 355 21.63 9.50 -42.99
N ARG A 356 21.96 9.61 -44.29
CA ARG A 356 21.52 8.65 -45.31
C ARG A 356 22.03 7.24 -45.03
N GLN A 357 23.29 7.12 -44.59
CA GLN A 357 23.86 5.82 -44.24
C GLN A 357 23.10 5.20 -43.05
N VAL A 358 22.83 5.99 -42.01
CA VAL A 358 22.08 5.52 -40.82
C VAL A 358 20.67 5.05 -41.21
N TRP A 359 19.95 5.80 -42.04
CA TRP A 359 18.60 5.43 -42.49
C TRP A 359 18.59 4.18 -43.37
N ARG A 360 19.64 3.99 -44.18
CA ARG A 360 19.81 2.79 -45.00
C ARG A 360 20.00 1.55 -44.13
N GLU A 361 20.90 1.62 -43.16
CA GLU A 361 21.15 0.55 -42.19
C GLU A 361 19.88 0.24 -41.38
N PHE A 362 19.14 1.28 -40.98
CA PHE A 362 17.88 1.13 -40.27
C PHE A 362 16.81 0.42 -41.11
N PHE A 363 16.57 0.84 -42.36
CA PHE A 363 15.57 0.21 -43.21
C PHE A 363 15.97 -1.23 -43.60
N ASP A 364 17.26 -1.51 -43.77
CA ASP A 364 17.77 -2.86 -44.02
C ASP A 364 17.52 -3.80 -42.82
N ALA A 365 17.74 -3.32 -41.60
CA ALA A 365 17.58 -4.12 -40.38
C ALA A 365 16.15 -4.15 -39.81
N GLY A 366 15.32 -3.16 -40.16
CA GLY A 366 13.98 -2.93 -39.59
C GLY A 366 13.99 -2.42 -38.14
N ARG A 367 15.16 -2.35 -37.51
CA ARG A 367 15.41 -1.82 -36.17
C ARG A 367 16.82 -1.26 -36.09
N LEU A 368 17.02 -0.20 -35.30
CA LEU A 368 18.33 0.42 -35.10
C LEU A 368 18.46 0.86 -33.64
N HIS A 369 19.54 0.47 -32.99
CA HIS A 369 19.99 1.06 -31.73
C HIS A 369 21.25 1.86 -32.03
N VAL A 370 21.32 3.11 -31.57
CA VAL A 370 22.48 3.96 -31.85
C VAL A 370 22.69 4.98 -30.73
N GLU A 371 23.96 5.19 -30.38
CA GLU A 371 24.41 6.38 -29.64
C GLU A 371 25.00 7.36 -30.65
N THR A 372 24.44 8.57 -30.75
CA THR A 372 24.91 9.60 -31.67
C THR A 372 25.13 10.93 -30.97
N ASP A 373 26.08 11.69 -31.50
CA ASP A 373 26.34 13.07 -31.11
C ASP A 373 25.51 13.97 -32.02
N GLU A 374 24.40 14.48 -31.49
CA GLU A 374 23.47 15.34 -32.18
C GLU A 374 23.56 16.80 -31.73
N ARG A 375 22.84 17.68 -32.43
CA ARG A 375 22.66 19.06 -32.02
C ARG A 375 21.21 19.36 -31.72
N ARG A 376 20.97 20.05 -30.60
CA ARG A 376 19.67 20.66 -30.32
C ARG A 376 19.36 21.71 -31.40
N LEU A 377 18.09 22.12 -31.50
CA LEU A 377 17.66 23.12 -32.48
C LEU A 377 18.32 24.51 -32.28
N ASP A 378 18.87 24.78 -31.09
CA ASP A 378 19.67 25.97 -30.78
C ASP A 378 21.15 25.86 -31.16
N GLY A 379 21.58 24.71 -31.71
CA GLY A 379 22.94 24.42 -32.15
C GLY A 379 23.87 23.85 -31.06
N THR A 380 23.39 23.68 -29.82
CA THR A 380 24.18 23.07 -28.74
C THR A 380 24.32 21.56 -28.92
N GLN A 381 25.49 21.04 -28.57
CA GLN A 381 25.84 19.62 -28.70
C GLN A 381 25.12 18.77 -27.65
N MET A 382 24.66 17.58 -28.04
CA MET A 382 23.88 16.66 -27.22
C MET A 382 24.17 15.22 -27.63
N TRP A 383 24.51 14.38 -26.67
CA TRP A 383 24.58 12.94 -26.89
C TRP A 383 23.21 12.31 -26.71
N ILE A 384 22.77 11.55 -27.72
CA ILE A 384 21.54 10.79 -27.67
C ILE A 384 21.83 9.31 -27.73
N GLU A 385 21.09 8.54 -26.94
CA GLU A 385 20.97 7.09 -27.06
C GLU A 385 19.53 6.81 -27.51
N GLY A 386 19.35 6.06 -28.60
CA GLY A 386 18.03 5.83 -29.15
C GLY A 386 17.83 4.45 -29.80
N ASP A 387 16.60 3.96 -29.69
CA ASP A 387 16.08 2.73 -30.25
C ASP A 387 14.92 3.03 -31.21
N TYR A 388 15.05 2.58 -32.46
CA TYR A 388 14.11 2.86 -33.55
C TYR A 388 13.62 1.55 -34.18
N ILE A 389 12.33 1.48 -34.50
CA ILE A 389 11.69 0.29 -35.11
C ILE A 389 10.79 0.71 -36.27
N CYS A 390 10.96 0.06 -37.43
CA CYS A 390 10.13 0.28 -38.61
C CYS A 390 8.70 -0.26 -38.42
N LEU A 391 7.73 0.46 -38.96
CA LEU A 391 6.32 0.09 -38.98
C LEU A 391 5.93 -0.35 -40.40
N TYR A 392 5.18 -1.44 -40.52
CA TYR A 392 4.85 -2.06 -41.80
C TYR A 392 3.34 -2.14 -42.03
N ASP A 393 2.91 -2.02 -43.29
CA ASP A 393 1.53 -2.32 -43.69
C ASP A 393 1.29 -3.83 -43.89
N ALA A 394 0.03 -4.21 -44.15
CA ALA A 394 -0.35 -5.61 -44.40
C ALA A 394 0.30 -6.23 -45.65
N GLN A 395 0.95 -5.44 -46.51
CA GLN A 395 1.69 -5.87 -47.69
C GLN A 395 3.22 -5.87 -47.46
N GLY A 396 3.68 -5.58 -46.24
CA GLY A 396 5.09 -5.57 -45.86
C GLY A 396 5.86 -4.32 -46.29
N ARG A 397 5.18 -3.23 -46.66
CA ARG A 397 5.83 -1.95 -47.01
C ARG A 397 6.06 -1.12 -45.75
N ILE A 398 7.17 -0.38 -45.71
CA ILE A 398 7.50 0.52 -44.60
C ILE A 398 6.56 1.74 -44.67
N THR A 399 5.83 1.99 -43.58
CA THR A 399 4.90 3.11 -43.42
C THR A 399 5.47 4.26 -42.60
N GLY A 400 6.54 4.00 -41.85
CA GLY A 400 7.12 4.92 -40.90
C GLY A 400 7.96 4.18 -39.88
N HIS A 401 8.29 4.86 -38.79
CA HIS A 401 8.94 4.25 -37.63
C HIS A 401 8.46 4.86 -36.31
N PHE A 402 8.66 4.08 -35.26
CA PHE A 402 8.55 4.52 -33.87
C PHE A 402 9.96 4.60 -33.26
N GLY A 403 10.22 5.68 -32.53
CA GLY A 403 11.51 5.93 -31.90
C GLY A 403 11.40 6.25 -30.43
N VAL A 404 12.36 5.74 -29.68
CA VAL A 404 12.62 6.08 -28.27
C VAL A 404 14.02 6.64 -28.18
N GLN A 405 14.21 7.78 -27.54
CA GLN A 405 15.53 8.34 -27.34
C GLN A 405 15.68 9.08 -26.01
N ARG A 406 16.91 9.15 -25.52
CA ARG A 406 17.27 9.82 -24.26
C ARG A 406 18.52 10.68 -24.46
N ASP A 407 18.54 11.85 -23.83
CA ASP A 407 19.75 12.68 -23.68
C ASP A 407 20.67 12.09 -22.59
N VAL A 408 21.84 11.61 -22.99
CA VAL A 408 22.86 11.01 -22.10
C VAL A 408 24.08 11.91 -21.91
N THR A 409 24.00 13.19 -22.31
CA THR A 409 25.13 14.14 -22.30
C THR A 409 25.73 14.31 -20.90
N ALA A 410 24.90 14.53 -19.88
CA ALA A 410 25.38 14.72 -18.51
C ALA A 410 26.06 13.45 -17.95
N THR A 411 25.53 12.27 -18.30
CA THR A 411 26.07 10.98 -17.88
C THR A 411 27.45 10.73 -18.49
N LYS A 412 27.62 11.00 -19.79
CA LYS A 412 28.91 10.85 -20.48
C LYS A 412 29.98 11.80 -19.91
N GLN A 413 29.63 13.07 -19.70
CA GLN A 413 30.53 14.06 -19.09
C GLN A 413 30.95 13.65 -17.66
N THR A 414 30.00 13.17 -16.86
CA THR A 414 30.28 12.71 -15.49
C THR A 414 31.17 11.46 -15.48
N ALA A 415 30.97 10.54 -16.43
CA ALA A 415 31.76 9.32 -16.52
C ALA A 415 33.24 9.59 -16.85
N GLU A 416 33.51 10.52 -17.76
CA GLU A 416 34.88 10.94 -18.10
C GLU A 416 35.58 11.63 -16.92
N GLU A 417 34.88 12.51 -16.20
CA GLU A 417 35.42 13.19 -15.01
C GLU A 417 35.66 12.21 -13.84
N LEU A 418 34.75 11.26 -13.64
CA LEU A 418 34.89 10.19 -12.66
C LEU A 418 36.08 9.28 -13.00
N GLN A 419 36.30 8.95 -14.28
CA GLN A 419 37.42 8.13 -14.70
C GLN A 419 38.77 8.81 -14.41
N ARG A 420 38.87 10.14 -14.60
CA ARG A 420 40.04 10.93 -14.20
C ARG A 420 40.26 10.90 -12.68
N GLN A 421 39.20 11.10 -11.89
CA GLN A 421 39.28 11.04 -10.42
C GLN A 421 39.67 9.64 -9.91
N VAL A 422 39.17 8.58 -10.54
CA VAL A 422 39.53 7.19 -10.19
C VAL A 422 41.02 6.94 -10.42
N GLN A 423 41.60 7.49 -11.49
CA GLN A 423 43.03 7.33 -11.76
C GLN A 423 43.91 8.08 -10.75
N GLU A 424 43.54 9.30 -10.36
CA GLU A 424 44.21 10.06 -9.29
C GLU A 424 44.13 9.34 -7.94
N LEU A 425 42.95 8.85 -7.58
CA LEU A 425 42.74 8.07 -6.35
C LEU A 425 43.51 6.75 -6.35
N SER A 426 43.67 6.10 -7.50
CA SER A 426 44.44 4.87 -7.63
C SER A 426 45.91 5.08 -7.29
N VAL A 427 46.53 6.16 -7.78
CA VAL A 427 47.93 6.49 -7.47
C VAL A 427 48.09 6.85 -5.99
N LEU A 428 47.19 7.67 -5.43
CA LEU A 428 47.19 7.98 -4.00
C LEU A 428 47.06 6.71 -3.15
N ASN A 429 46.19 5.78 -3.54
CA ASN A 429 46.01 4.52 -2.84
C ASN A 429 47.27 3.64 -2.91
N MET A 430 47.92 3.54 -4.08
CA MET A 430 49.19 2.78 -4.19
C MET A 430 50.29 3.37 -3.30
N VAL A 431 50.44 4.70 -3.27
CA VAL A 431 51.38 5.40 -2.39
C VAL A 431 51.03 5.18 -0.92
N ALA A 432 49.76 5.30 -0.54
CA ALA A 432 49.30 5.06 0.82
C ALA A 432 49.54 3.60 1.25
N VAL A 433 49.27 2.62 0.37
CA VAL A 433 49.56 1.21 0.63
C VAL A 433 51.06 0.98 0.83
N ALA A 434 51.92 1.56 0.00
CA ALA A 434 53.37 1.51 0.18
C ALA A 434 53.79 2.11 1.53
N CYS A 435 53.23 3.27 1.90
CA CYS A 435 53.42 3.94 3.18
C CYS A 435 53.01 3.08 4.39
N THR A 436 51.94 2.30 4.25
CA THR A 436 51.48 1.43 5.36
C THR A 436 52.33 0.16 5.52
N LYS A 437 52.84 -0.39 4.42
CA LYS A 437 53.52 -1.69 4.37
C LYS A 437 55.02 -1.63 4.56
N ALA A 438 55.65 -0.46 4.36
CA ALA A 438 57.08 -0.34 4.55
C ALA A 438 57.45 -0.58 6.02
N ASP A 439 58.52 -1.35 6.23
CA ASP A 439 59.11 -1.64 7.54
C ASP A 439 60.36 -0.78 7.80
N ASP A 440 60.92 -0.17 6.75
CA ASP A 440 62.08 0.70 6.79
C ASP A 440 61.95 1.86 5.79
N LEU A 441 62.72 2.92 6.03
CA LEU A 441 62.65 4.17 5.28
C LEU A 441 63.12 4.01 3.82
N ASP A 442 64.13 3.20 3.57
CA ASP A 442 64.73 3.05 2.24
C ASP A 442 63.74 2.35 1.30
N THR A 443 63.14 1.25 1.76
CA THR A 443 62.12 0.49 1.03
C THR A 443 60.87 1.34 0.74
N LEU A 444 60.48 2.22 1.68
CA LEU A 444 59.36 3.15 1.47
C LEU A 444 59.65 4.09 0.30
N LEU A 445 60.79 4.76 0.36
CA LEU A 445 61.15 5.80 -0.60
C LEU A 445 61.41 5.23 -2.00
N GLU A 446 61.97 4.02 -2.11
CA GLU A 446 62.10 3.30 -3.39
C GLU A 446 60.75 2.97 -4.03
N ASN A 447 59.79 2.44 -3.26
CA ASN A 447 58.49 2.09 -3.81
C ASN A 447 57.70 3.33 -4.25
N VAL A 448 57.72 4.40 -3.46
CA VAL A 448 56.94 5.60 -3.76
C VAL A 448 57.49 6.35 -4.96
N THR A 449 58.82 6.51 -5.08
CA THR A 449 59.41 7.14 -6.27
C THR A 449 59.15 6.30 -7.52
N GLN A 450 59.18 4.97 -7.43
CA GLN A 450 58.85 4.08 -8.55
C GLN A 450 57.39 4.19 -9.00
N ILE A 451 56.43 4.35 -8.06
CA ILE A 451 55.01 4.57 -8.37
C ILE A 451 54.83 5.91 -9.11
N ILE A 452 55.44 6.98 -8.60
CA ILE A 452 55.37 8.31 -9.24
C ILE A 452 55.96 8.25 -10.65
N PHE A 453 57.11 7.58 -10.82
CA PHE A 453 57.79 7.43 -12.11
C PHE A 453 56.93 6.68 -13.14
N ASN A 454 56.34 5.55 -12.75
CA ASN A 454 55.60 4.69 -13.68
C ASN A 454 54.18 5.16 -14.00
N SER A 455 53.54 5.87 -13.07
CA SER A 455 52.12 6.22 -13.18
C SER A 455 51.85 7.66 -13.59
N LEU A 456 52.77 8.60 -13.31
CA LEU A 456 52.52 10.03 -13.49
C LEU A 456 53.61 10.75 -14.30
N TYR A 457 54.91 10.57 -13.96
CA TYR A 457 55.99 11.41 -14.50
C TYR A 457 57.23 10.58 -14.90
N PRO A 458 57.37 10.21 -16.19
CA PRO A 458 58.34 9.19 -16.61
C PRO A 458 59.76 9.71 -16.88
N ASP A 459 60.00 11.02 -16.80
CA ASP A 459 61.28 11.61 -17.20
C ASP A 459 62.31 11.59 -16.06
N THR A 460 61.99 12.21 -14.91
CA THR A 460 62.86 12.26 -13.73
C THR A 460 62.03 12.55 -12.48
N CYS A 461 62.22 11.78 -11.40
CA CYS A 461 61.55 12.02 -10.13
C CYS A 461 62.34 11.47 -8.95
N GLY A 462 62.19 12.07 -7.77
CA GLY A 462 62.82 11.54 -6.57
C GLY A 462 62.54 12.32 -5.30
N VAL A 463 63.11 11.84 -4.21
CA VAL A 463 62.95 12.43 -2.87
C VAL A 463 64.30 12.89 -2.35
N LEU A 464 64.33 14.06 -1.73
CA LEU A 464 65.47 14.55 -0.96
C LEU A 464 65.09 14.61 0.51
N LEU A 465 65.97 14.11 1.37
CA LEU A 465 65.79 14.14 2.82
C LEU A 465 66.57 15.31 3.42
N PHE A 466 65.97 15.94 4.42
CA PHE A 466 66.57 17.06 5.15
C PHE A 466 67.28 16.55 6.41
N ASP A 467 68.57 16.87 6.55
CA ASP A 467 69.31 16.63 7.78
C ASP A 467 69.35 17.90 8.64
N GLU A 468 68.68 17.86 9.79
CA GLU A 468 68.62 18.98 10.75
C GLU A 468 70.01 19.36 11.32
N ALA A 469 70.95 18.42 11.40
CA ALA A 469 72.27 18.67 11.99
C ALA A 469 73.19 19.42 11.02
N SER A 470 73.13 19.10 9.73
CA SER A 470 73.94 19.74 8.69
C SER A 470 73.21 20.89 7.96
N GLY A 471 71.89 20.94 8.03
CA GLY A 471 71.05 21.93 7.34
C GLY A 471 70.98 21.72 5.82
N LEU A 472 71.32 20.53 5.33
CA LEU A 472 71.41 20.21 3.90
C LEU A 472 70.28 19.27 3.47
N LEU A 473 69.86 19.42 2.20
CA LEU A 473 69.02 18.45 1.50
C LEU A 473 69.90 17.51 0.68
N THR A 474 69.78 16.22 0.96
CA THR A 474 70.50 15.17 0.25
C THR A 474 69.51 14.27 -0.47
N PRO A 475 69.70 14.00 -1.76
CA PRO A 475 68.81 13.12 -2.49
C PRO A 475 68.96 11.68 -1.99
N HIS A 476 67.82 11.02 -1.83
CA HIS A 476 67.77 9.62 -1.48
C HIS A 476 68.22 8.76 -2.69
N PRO A 477 68.84 7.58 -2.48
CA PRO A 477 69.22 6.68 -3.56
C PRO A 477 68.10 6.25 -4.52
N SER A 478 66.83 6.44 -4.12
CA SER A 478 65.64 6.13 -4.93
C SER A 478 65.30 7.15 -6.03
N TYR A 479 66.10 8.20 -6.20
CA TYR A 479 65.91 9.20 -7.25
C TYR A 479 66.06 8.56 -8.65
N HIS A 480 65.01 8.58 -9.47
CA HIS A 480 64.95 8.03 -10.82
C HIS A 480 65.24 9.10 -11.89
N GLY A 481 65.84 8.69 -13.02
CA GLY A 481 66.12 9.58 -14.17
C GLY A 481 67.49 10.29 -14.15
N VAL A 482 68.29 10.07 -13.09
CA VAL A 482 69.65 10.61 -12.88
C VAL A 482 70.62 9.45 -12.54
N THR A 483 71.89 9.53 -12.97
CA THR A 483 72.90 8.50 -12.63
C THR A 483 73.29 8.54 -11.14
N ARG A 484 73.50 7.37 -10.52
CA ARG A 484 73.84 7.24 -9.08
C ARG A 484 75.07 8.05 -8.64
N GLU A 485 76.04 8.27 -9.53
CA GLU A 485 77.23 9.10 -9.26
C GLU A 485 76.87 10.58 -9.16
N VAL A 486 76.05 11.11 -10.09
CA VAL A 486 75.57 12.49 -10.06
C VAL A 486 74.64 12.73 -8.86
N ASN A 487 73.86 11.73 -8.45
CA ASN A 487 72.95 11.82 -7.32
C ASN A 487 73.68 12.00 -5.96
N ARG A 488 74.84 11.36 -5.76
CA ARG A 488 75.59 11.44 -4.49
C ARG A 488 76.28 12.79 -4.24
N ASP A 489 76.60 13.53 -5.30
CA ASP A 489 77.33 14.79 -5.22
C ASP A 489 76.42 16.02 -5.07
N ILE A 490 75.09 15.83 -5.10
CA ILE A 490 74.11 16.90 -4.94
C ILE A 490 73.82 17.11 -3.45
N GLN A 491 74.30 18.24 -2.92
CA GLN A 491 73.94 18.74 -1.60
C GLN A 491 73.37 20.15 -1.76
N LEU A 492 72.09 20.31 -1.46
CA LEU A 492 71.40 21.58 -1.65
C LEU A 492 71.20 22.29 -0.30
N GLN A 493 71.54 23.57 -0.25
CA GLN A 493 71.19 24.43 0.88
C GLN A 493 69.75 24.92 0.74
N LEU A 494 69.14 25.27 1.88
CA LEU A 494 67.84 25.95 1.87
C LEU A 494 67.92 27.26 1.06
N GLY A 495 66.95 27.46 0.16
CA GLY A 495 66.88 28.60 -0.76
C GLY A 495 67.65 28.44 -2.08
N GLN A 496 68.40 27.34 -2.28
CA GLN A 496 69.17 27.08 -3.50
C GLN A 496 68.38 26.23 -4.51
N GLY A 497 68.16 26.74 -5.73
CA GLY A 497 67.36 26.04 -6.74
C GLY A 497 65.87 25.98 -6.39
N VAL A 498 65.07 25.39 -7.29
CA VAL A 498 63.62 25.20 -7.07
C VAL A 498 63.37 24.34 -5.83
N ILE A 499 64.08 23.22 -5.68
CA ILE A 499 63.97 22.30 -4.54
C ILE A 499 64.32 22.99 -3.20
N GLY A 500 65.43 23.74 -3.15
CA GLY A 500 65.85 24.43 -1.92
C GLY A 500 64.89 25.56 -1.53
N GLN A 501 64.27 26.23 -2.49
CA GLN A 501 63.24 27.24 -2.23
C GLN A 501 61.94 26.64 -1.73
N VAL A 502 61.51 25.51 -2.29
CA VAL A 502 60.35 24.76 -1.79
C VAL A 502 60.59 24.33 -0.34
N ALA A 503 61.78 23.83 -0.03
CA ALA A 503 62.13 23.47 1.34
C ALA A 503 62.20 24.69 2.29
N ALA A 504 62.71 25.84 1.86
CA ALA A 504 62.81 27.05 2.67
C ALA A 504 61.44 27.72 2.90
N SER A 505 60.63 27.83 1.85
CA SER A 505 59.31 28.46 1.89
C SER A 505 58.22 27.53 2.44
N ARG A 506 58.44 26.22 2.38
CA ARG A 506 57.44 25.16 2.66
C ARG A 506 56.19 25.28 1.79
N GLN A 507 56.32 25.86 0.60
CA GLN A 507 55.24 25.95 -0.39
C GLN A 507 55.66 25.18 -1.65
N PRO A 508 54.72 24.49 -2.32
CA PRO A 508 55.03 23.84 -3.60
C PRO A 508 55.38 24.88 -4.66
N MET A 509 56.18 24.47 -5.64
CA MET A 509 56.58 25.33 -6.74
C MET A 509 56.46 24.57 -8.05
N ARG A 510 55.73 25.14 -9.01
CA ARG A 510 55.52 24.62 -10.35
C ARG A 510 56.11 25.58 -11.37
N VAL A 511 57.17 25.16 -12.04
CA VAL A 511 57.92 25.98 -13.00
C VAL A 511 57.63 25.47 -14.41
N ALA A 512 56.92 26.29 -15.20
CA ALA A 512 56.51 25.94 -16.56
C ALA A 512 57.69 25.91 -17.56
N ASP A 513 58.70 26.76 -17.36
CA ASP A 513 59.94 26.73 -18.14
C ASP A 513 61.14 27.11 -17.25
N VAL A 514 61.93 26.11 -16.83
CA VAL A 514 63.06 26.31 -15.91
C VAL A 514 64.17 27.18 -16.51
N ARG A 515 64.21 27.36 -17.83
CA ARG A 515 65.20 28.24 -18.50
C ARG A 515 64.91 29.72 -18.26
N LEU A 516 63.67 30.04 -17.92
CA LEU A 516 63.22 31.40 -17.61
C LEU A 516 63.37 31.73 -16.12
N ASP A 517 63.67 30.73 -15.29
CA ASP A 517 63.86 30.90 -13.85
C ASP A 517 65.34 31.23 -13.55
N PRO A 518 65.66 32.46 -13.09
CA PRO A 518 67.03 32.88 -12.81
C PRO A 518 67.66 32.17 -11.60
N GLN A 519 66.86 31.44 -10.83
CA GLN A 519 67.27 30.76 -9.60
C GLN A 519 67.35 29.23 -9.80
N TYR A 520 67.06 28.73 -11.00
CA TYR A 520 67.14 27.30 -11.32
C TYR A 520 68.57 26.75 -11.18
N PHE A 521 68.69 25.67 -10.42
CA PHE A 521 69.95 24.97 -10.23
C PHE A 521 70.03 23.80 -11.23
N ARG A 522 70.78 24.02 -12.32
CA ARG A 522 70.80 23.09 -13.45
C ARG A 522 71.67 21.86 -13.18
N VAL A 523 71.03 20.74 -12.84
CA VAL A 523 71.67 19.42 -12.67
C VAL A 523 71.69 18.64 -13.99
N LYS A 524 70.60 18.66 -14.75
CA LYS A 524 70.46 18.01 -16.07
C LYS A 524 70.20 19.04 -17.17
N ALA A 525 70.80 18.87 -18.34
CA ALA A 525 70.71 19.85 -19.42
C ALA A 525 69.33 19.88 -20.12
N GLU A 526 68.58 18.79 -20.02
CA GLU A 526 67.35 18.53 -20.79
C GLU A 526 66.05 18.90 -20.07
N THR A 527 66.10 19.10 -18.75
CA THR A 527 64.94 19.50 -17.95
C THR A 527 64.41 20.86 -18.43
N LEU A 528 63.13 20.91 -18.81
CA LEU A 528 62.45 22.12 -19.27
C LEU A 528 61.35 22.57 -18.32
N SER A 529 60.71 21.67 -17.57
CA SER A 529 59.76 22.04 -16.51
C SER A 529 60.00 21.22 -15.25
N GLU A 530 59.66 21.78 -14.09
CA GLU A 530 59.89 21.17 -12.78
C GLU A 530 58.71 21.45 -11.86
N LEU A 531 58.31 20.46 -11.08
CA LEU A 531 57.32 20.57 -10.02
C LEU A 531 57.90 19.94 -8.75
N CYS A 532 57.95 20.73 -7.69
CA CYS A 532 58.52 20.31 -6.41
C CYS A 532 57.53 20.59 -5.27
N ALA A 533 57.38 19.62 -4.36
CA ALA A 533 56.51 19.74 -3.19
C ALA A 533 57.29 19.41 -1.89
N PRO A 534 57.06 20.14 -0.79
CA PRO A 534 57.77 19.93 0.46
C PRO A 534 57.18 18.74 1.24
N ILE A 535 58.04 17.93 1.85
CA ILE A 535 57.64 16.88 2.80
C ILE A 535 57.72 17.49 4.20
N THR A 536 56.58 17.89 4.74
CA THR A 536 56.49 18.58 6.03
C THR A 536 55.46 17.91 6.94
N LEU A 537 55.78 17.85 8.24
CA LEU A 537 54.85 17.44 9.29
C LEU A 537 54.69 18.60 10.27
N GLY A 538 53.57 19.32 10.18
CA GLY A 538 53.40 20.60 10.87
C GLY A 538 54.42 21.64 10.38
N GLU A 539 55.14 22.29 11.29
CA GLU A 539 56.20 23.26 10.94
C GLU A 539 57.56 22.60 10.62
N ARG A 540 57.68 21.28 10.84
CA ARG A 540 58.93 20.53 10.66
C ARG A 540 59.12 20.11 9.21
N LEU A 541 60.29 20.42 8.66
CA LEU A 541 60.72 19.97 7.33
C LEU A 541 61.41 18.61 7.45
N LEU A 542 60.94 17.62 6.67
CA LEU A 542 61.54 16.29 6.59
C LEU A 542 62.28 16.08 5.25
N GLY A 543 61.89 16.81 4.20
CA GLY A 543 62.47 16.67 2.87
C GLY A 543 61.66 17.36 1.78
N ALA A 544 61.87 16.96 0.53
CA ALA A 544 61.10 17.41 -0.63
C ALA A 544 60.93 16.27 -1.66
N VAL A 545 59.78 16.22 -2.33
CA VAL A 545 59.54 15.37 -3.50
C VAL A 545 59.68 16.24 -4.74
N ASN A 546 60.48 15.79 -5.72
CA ASN A 546 60.73 16.52 -6.94
C ASN A 546 60.38 15.70 -8.18
N VAL A 547 59.78 16.34 -9.18
CA VAL A 547 59.49 15.75 -10.48
C VAL A 547 59.85 16.74 -11.59
N GLU A 548 60.44 16.23 -12.66
CA GLU A 548 61.02 17.03 -13.75
C GLU A 548 60.58 16.45 -15.09
N SER A 549 60.39 17.31 -16.11
CA SER A 549 60.10 16.88 -17.48
C SER A 549 60.94 17.63 -18.51
N ASN A 550 61.21 16.95 -19.62
CA ASN A 550 61.89 17.49 -20.79
C ASN A 550 60.97 18.35 -21.69
N SER A 551 59.70 18.57 -21.31
CA SER A 551 58.73 19.40 -22.05
C SER A 551 58.42 20.69 -21.29
N VAL A 552 58.21 21.81 -21.99
CA VAL A 552 57.72 23.05 -21.37
C VAL A 552 56.24 22.95 -21.00
N ASN A 553 55.85 23.59 -19.89
CA ASN A 553 54.48 23.66 -19.37
C ASN A 553 53.80 22.30 -19.20
N PHE A 554 54.57 21.28 -18.79
CA PHE A 554 54.11 19.91 -18.69
C PHE A 554 53.15 19.70 -17.51
N PHE A 555 53.43 20.31 -16.36
CA PHE A 555 52.65 20.11 -15.12
C PHE A 555 51.46 21.08 -15.02
N SER A 556 50.29 20.56 -14.66
CA SER A 556 49.07 21.32 -14.39
C SER A 556 48.92 21.68 -12.89
N ALA A 557 47.86 22.42 -12.53
CA ALA A 557 47.53 22.67 -11.13
C ALA A 557 47.01 21.41 -10.39
N ALA A 558 46.42 20.46 -11.12
CA ALA A 558 46.00 19.17 -10.56
C ALA A 558 47.21 18.31 -10.19
N ASP A 559 48.24 18.31 -11.03
CA ASP A 559 49.54 17.65 -10.77
C ASP A 559 50.20 18.15 -9.48
N GLU A 560 50.19 19.47 -9.28
CA GLU A 560 50.70 20.12 -8.07
C GLU A 560 49.93 19.64 -6.81
N SER A 561 48.59 19.64 -6.86
CA SER A 561 47.76 19.18 -5.75
C SER A 561 47.99 17.69 -5.43
N LEU A 562 48.14 16.86 -6.46
CA LEU A 562 48.42 15.44 -6.32
C LEU A 562 49.78 15.18 -5.67
N LEU A 563 50.83 15.88 -6.13
CA LEU A 563 52.19 15.73 -5.59
C LEU A 563 52.30 16.23 -4.14
N VAL A 564 51.61 17.33 -3.79
CA VAL A 564 51.51 17.82 -2.40
C VAL A 564 50.85 16.77 -1.50
N THR A 565 49.80 16.11 -1.97
CA THR A 565 49.10 15.07 -1.21
C THR A 565 50.01 13.84 -0.98
N ILE A 566 50.77 13.45 -2.00
CA ILE A 566 51.78 12.39 -1.90
C ILE A 566 52.87 12.78 -0.88
N ALA A 567 53.38 14.02 -0.94
CA ALA A 567 54.39 14.51 -0.02
C ALA A 567 53.91 14.54 1.45
N GLY A 568 52.65 14.91 1.70
CA GLY A 568 52.05 14.86 3.03
C GLY A 568 51.87 13.43 3.57
N THR A 569 51.50 12.49 2.69
CA THR A 569 51.38 11.06 3.05
C THR A 569 52.75 10.46 3.39
N LEU A 570 53.77 10.78 2.59
CA LEU A 570 55.17 10.45 2.86
C LEU A 570 55.64 11.03 4.19
N ALA A 571 55.35 12.29 4.50
CA ALA A 571 55.75 12.91 5.76
C ALA A 571 55.26 12.13 6.99
N THR A 572 54.00 11.68 6.93
CA THR A 572 53.38 10.89 8.00
C THR A 572 54.01 9.51 8.13
N ALA A 573 54.31 8.85 7.00
CA ALA A 573 54.89 7.51 6.97
C ALA A 573 56.35 7.51 7.45
N ILE A 574 57.14 8.50 7.03
CA ILE A 574 58.53 8.69 7.47
C ILE A 574 58.57 8.89 8.99
N GLU A 575 57.69 9.74 9.54
CA GLU A 575 57.62 9.93 11.00
C GLU A 575 57.15 8.68 11.73
N LYS A 576 56.17 7.94 11.19
CA LYS A 576 55.73 6.64 11.75
C LYS A 576 56.90 5.67 11.86
N LEU A 577 57.70 5.51 10.81
CA LEU A 577 58.85 4.59 10.80
C LEU A 577 59.92 5.02 11.79
N ARG A 578 60.22 6.32 11.85
CA ARG A 578 61.14 6.89 12.84
C ARG A 578 60.65 6.69 14.28
N LEU A 579 59.35 6.90 14.52
CA LEU A 579 58.71 6.65 15.81
C LEU A 579 58.65 5.16 16.14
N PHE A 580 58.45 4.28 15.17
CA PHE A 580 58.43 2.83 15.35
C PHE A 580 59.80 2.30 15.75
N GLU A 581 60.87 2.80 15.15
CA GLU A 581 62.24 2.44 15.53
C GLU A 581 62.58 2.94 16.95
N SER A 582 62.13 4.15 17.29
CA SER A 582 62.21 4.69 18.66
C SER A 582 61.34 3.91 19.66
N GLU A 583 60.13 3.48 19.26
CA GLU A 583 59.21 2.67 20.07
C GLU A 583 59.78 1.28 20.27
N HIS A 584 60.32 0.63 19.25
CA HIS A 584 60.92 -0.70 19.37
C HIS A 584 62.07 -0.70 20.39
N THR A 585 62.89 0.35 20.38
CA THR A 585 63.97 0.53 21.35
C THR A 585 63.43 0.75 22.77
N SER A 586 62.39 1.59 22.92
CA SER A 586 61.70 1.82 24.20
C SER A 586 60.93 0.59 24.71
N ARG A 587 60.39 -0.20 23.78
CA ARG A 587 59.67 -1.44 24.00
C ARG A 587 60.61 -2.52 24.50
N GLN A 588 61.82 -2.64 23.96
CA GLN A 588 62.81 -3.60 24.44
C GLN A 588 63.22 -3.32 25.91
N GLN A 589 63.34 -2.04 26.27
CA GLN A 589 63.54 -1.61 27.67
C GLN A 589 62.30 -1.88 28.53
N SER A 590 61.10 -1.58 28.01
CA SER A 590 59.82 -1.87 28.66
C SER A 590 59.54 -3.37 28.79
N GLU A 591 60.04 -4.21 27.90
CA GLU A 591 59.84 -5.66 27.88
C GLU A 591 60.64 -6.33 29.00
N THR A 592 61.82 -5.78 29.29
CA THR A 592 62.63 -6.15 30.45
C THR A 592 61.92 -5.77 31.77
N LEU A 593 61.33 -4.57 31.83
CA LEU A 593 60.47 -4.15 32.95
C LEU A 593 59.14 -4.94 33.02
N ARG A 594 58.58 -5.33 31.87
CA ARG A 594 57.34 -6.12 31.72
C ARG A 594 57.54 -7.55 32.16
N MET A 595 58.71 -8.16 31.94
CA MET A 595 59.02 -9.49 32.48
C MET A 595 59.07 -9.47 34.01
N ALA A 596 59.60 -8.40 34.63
CA ALA A 596 59.53 -8.20 36.08
C ALA A 596 58.09 -7.93 36.56
N ALA A 597 57.28 -7.16 35.82
CA ALA A 597 55.87 -6.91 36.12
C ALA A 597 54.95 -8.13 35.88
N ALA A 598 55.25 -8.98 34.90
CA ALA A 598 54.46 -10.18 34.57
C ALA A 598 54.61 -11.28 35.63
N ALA A 599 55.79 -11.38 36.27
CA ALA A 599 55.99 -12.22 37.43
C ALA A 599 55.19 -11.76 38.66
N LEU A 600 54.75 -10.50 38.69
CA LEU A 600 53.97 -9.89 39.77
C LEU A 600 52.45 -9.99 39.58
N THR A 601 51.98 -10.20 38.35
CA THR A 601 50.54 -10.34 38.03
C THR A 601 49.97 -11.76 38.12
N SER A 602 50.79 -12.77 38.44
CA SER A 602 50.36 -14.18 38.48
C SER A 602 49.64 -14.59 39.77
N SER A 603 49.66 -13.75 40.81
CA SER A 603 48.93 -13.96 42.06
C SER A 603 47.87 -12.86 42.27
N LEU A 604 46.68 -13.27 42.69
CA LEU A 604 45.57 -12.38 43.05
C LEU A 604 45.66 -11.90 44.50
N GLU A 605 46.60 -12.44 45.28
CA GLU A 605 46.81 -12.10 46.67
C GLU A 605 47.89 -11.02 46.79
N LEU A 606 47.47 -9.80 47.16
CA LEU A 606 48.34 -8.62 47.24
C LEU A 606 49.63 -8.86 48.05
N GLY A 607 49.57 -9.71 49.08
CA GLY A 607 50.75 -10.07 49.88
C GLY A 607 51.83 -10.81 49.08
N GLU A 608 51.45 -11.78 48.26
CA GLU A 608 52.39 -12.57 47.45
C GLU A 608 53.05 -11.73 46.35
N VAL A 609 52.28 -10.80 45.78
CA VAL A 609 52.76 -9.85 44.77
C VAL A 609 53.84 -8.94 45.34
N LEU A 610 53.60 -8.35 46.51
CA LEU A 610 54.55 -7.40 47.11
C LEU A 610 55.83 -8.11 47.60
N ASP A 611 55.74 -9.35 48.09
CA ASP A 611 56.92 -10.15 48.44
C ASP A 611 57.76 -10.55 47.21
N GLY A 612 57.11 -10.93 46.11
CA GLY A 612 57.77 -11.21 44.84
C GLY A 612 58.51 -10.00 44.28
N LEU A 613 57.99 -8.79 44.51
CA LEU A 613 58.62 -7.54 44.06
C LEU A 613 59.95 -7.31 44.76
N LEU A 614 60.02 -7.53 46.07
CA LEU A 614 61.26 -7.39 46.83
C LEU A 614 62.31 -8.43 46.38
N VAL A 615 61.90 -9.66 46.01
CA VAL A 615 62.80 -10.69 45.44
C VAL A 615 63.46 -10.20 44.15
N GLN A 616 62.69 -9.63 43.24
CA GLN A 616 63.20 -9.16 41.95
C GLN A 616 64.06 -7.90 42.10
N LEU A 617 63.69 -7.02 43.02
CA LEU A 617 64.48 -5.83 43.35
C LEU A 617 65.92 -6.21 43.76
N ALA A 618 66.09 -7.33 44.48
CA ALA A 618 67.39 -7.82 44.93
C ALA A 618 68.31 -8.28 43.78
N GLN A 619 67.75 -8.58 42.59
CA GLN A 619 68.54 -8.98 41.42
C GLN A 619 69.16 -7.79 40.69
N VAL A 620 68.58 -6.60 40.85
CA VAL A 620 68.97 -5.40 40.10
C VAL A 620 69.56 -4.30 41.00
N ILE A 621 69.25 -4.31 42.30
CA ILE A 621 69.88 -3.46 43.31
C ILE A 621 70.37 -4.36 44.44
N PRO A 622 71.69 -4.44 44.69
CA PRO A 622 72.21 -5.18 45.82
C PRO A 622 71.84 -4.45 47.13
N TYR A 623 71.09 -5.14 48.01
CA TYR A 623 70.68 -4.60 49.31
C TYR A 623 70.76 -5.67 50.40
N ASP A 624 70.88 -5.24 51.66
CA ASP A 624 70.90 -6.13 52.83
C ASP A 624 69.48 -6.35 53.40
N SER A 625 68.66 -5.29 53.45
CA SER A 625 67.22 -5.40 53.75
C SER A 625 66.38 -4.40 52.94
N ALA A 626 65.09 -4.69 52.77
CA ALA A 626 64.13 -3.82 52.09
C ALA A 626 62.70 -4.00 52.64
N ALA A 627 61.91 -2.94 52.71
CA ALA A 627 60.54 -2.97 53.20
C ALA A 627 59.61 -2.02 52.44
N LEU A 628 58.33 -2.36 52.44
CA LEU A 628 57.29 -1.60 51.74
C LEU A 628 56.23 -1.16 52.76
N PHE A 629 55.99 0.15 52.84
CA PHE A 629 55.11 0.76 53.83
C PHE A 629 53.94 1.47 53.16
N LEU A 630 52.73 1.25 53.66
CA LEU A 630 51.51 1.98 53.24
C LEU A 630 51.05 2.95 54.31
N LYS A 631 50.57 4.11 53.86
CA LYS A 631 50.02 5.16 54.71
C LYS A 631 48.56 4.85 55.06
N GLU A 632 48.29 4.65 56.34
CA GLU A 632 46.95 4.48 56.90
C GLU A 632 46.68 5.58 57.94
N ASN A 633 45.99 6.66 57.53
CA ASN A 633 45.75 7.85 58.34
C ASN A 633 47.06 8.42 58.94
N ASN A 634 47.27 8.24 60.25
CA ASN A 634 48.44 8.71 61.02
C ASN A 634 49.50 7.63 61.27
N HIS A 635 49.34 6.44 60.70
CA HIS A 635 50.23 5.31 60.90
C HIS A 635 50.77 4.79 59.57
N LEU A 636 51.96 4.19 59.62
CA LEU A 636 52.53 3.42 58.53
C LEU A 636 52.33 1.94 58.84
N ARG A 637 51.81 1.19 57.88
CA ARG A 637 51.73 -0.27 57.95
C ARG A 637 52.74 -0.87 56.99
N SER A 638 53.68 -1.66 57.51
CA SER A 638 54.54 -2.47 56.65
C SER A 638 53.70 -3.59 56.04
N VAL A 639 53.66 -3.65 54.71
CA VAL A 639 52.87 -4.62 53.95
C VAL A 639 53.70 -5.73 53.32
N ALA A 640 55.02 -5.55 53.22
CA ALA A 640 56.00 -6.53 52.80
C ALA A 640 57.39 -6.16 53.35
N GLY A 641 58.26 -7.14 53.56
CA GLY A 641 59.63 -6.90 54.05
C GLY A 641 60.56 -8.09 53.87
N ARG A 642 61.84 -7.82 53.56
CA ARG A 642 62.86 -8.83 53.25
C ARG A 642 64.23 -8.45 53.81
N GLY A 643 65.03 -9.44 54.20
CA GLY A 643 66.42 -9.25 54.66
C GLY A 643 66.60 -8.87 56.14
N PHE A 644 65.51 -8.71 56.89
CA PHE A 644 65.55 -8.43 58.33
C PHE A 644 65.90 -9.69 59.14
N ALA A 645 66.77 -9.57 60.16
CA ALA A 645 67.10 -10.70 61.04
C ALA A 645 65.95 -11.09 61.98
N HIS A 646 64.99 -10.19 62.21
CA HIS A 646 63.74 -10.41 62.93
C HIS A 646 62.52 -9.89 62.15
N PRO A 647 62.05 -10.58 61.08
CA PRO A 647 60.97 -10.12 60.21
C PRO A 647 59.65 -9.81 60.94
N GLU A 648 59.35 -10.55 62.01
CA GLU A 648 58.16 -10.40 62.85
C GLU A 648 58.08 -9.06 63.61
N LYS A 649 59.21 -8.37 63.73
CA LYS A 649 59.29 -7.03 64.35
C LYS A 649 59.04 -5.90 63.35
N VAL A 650 59.02 -6.19 62.05
CA VAL A 650 58.92 -5.19 60.97
C VAL A 650 57.62 -5.37 60.18
N ILE A 651 57.27 -6.59 59.78
CA ILE A 651 56.11 -6.89 58.92
C ILE A 651 54.80 -6.81 59.72
N SER A 652 53.74 -6.24 59.13
CA SER A 652 52.39 -6.14 59.74
C SER A 652 52.30 -5.35 61.05
N LYS A 653 53.34 -4.59 61.40
CA LYS A 653 53.32 -3.64 62.52
C LYS A 653 52.90 -2.24 62.05
N LYS A 654 52.28 -1.50 62.97
CA LYS A 654 51.94 -0.08 62.78
C LYS A 654 53.03 0.77 63.41
N PHE A 655 53.65 1.62 62.61
CA PHE A 655 54.62 2.61 63.03
C PHE A 655 53.95 3.99 63.06
N LEU A 656 54.40 4.89 63.93
CA LEU A 656 53.99 6.30 63.90
C LEU A 656 54.58 6.94 62.64
N GLY A 657 53.73 7.45 61.76
CA GLY A 657 54.13 7.94 60.44
C GLY A 657 54.63 9.39 60.41
N ASP A 658 55.22 9.87 61.50
CA ASP A 658 55.63 11.27 61.67
C ASP A 658 57.14 11.45 61.89
N ASP A 659 57.95 10.47 61.48
CA ASP A 659 59.40 10.63 61.49
C ASP A 659 59.86 11.60 60.37
N PRO A 660 61.00 12.29 60.54
CA PRO A 660 61.43 13.33 59.62
C PRO A 660 61.74 12.84 58.19
N LEU A 661 62.18 11.58 58.03
CA LEU A 661 62.55 11.03 56.71
C LEU A 661 61.30 10.62 55.92
N THR A 662 60.33 9.97 56.55
CA THR A 662 59.03 9.68 55.90
C THR A 662 58.30 10.96 55.53
N ARG A 663 58.32 11.97 56.41
CA ARG A 663 57.70 13.27 56.13
C ARG A 663 58.30 13.92 54.89
N ASP A 664 59.63 13.93 54.79
CA ASP A 664 60.36 14.48 53.64
C ASP A 664 59.96 13.77 52.34
N ILE A 665 59.94 12.43 52.32
CA ILE A 665 59.53 11.64 51.15
C ILE A 665 58.08 11.95 50.76
N TYR A 666 57.18 12.16 51.72
CA TYR A 666 55.75 12.37 51.45
C TYR A 666 55.44 13.81 51.00
N GLU A 667 56.14 14.80 51.55
CA GLU A 667 55.97 16.21 51.19
C GLU A 667 56.66 16.56 49.87
N THR A 668 57.90 16.10 49.68
CA THR A 668 58.67 16.40 48.46
C THR A 668 58.31 15.49 47.30
N ARG A 669 57.78 14.28 47.59
CA ARG A 669 57.50 13.22 46.61
C ARG A 669 58.74 12.79 45.83
N ARG A 670 59.92 12.98 46.40
CA ARG A 670 61.21 12.64 45.77
C ARG A 670 61.87 11.48 46.50
N PRO A 671 62.66 10.66 45.78
CA PRO A 671 63.61 9.74 46.38
C PRO A 671 64.58 10.44 47.33
N LEU A 672 64.98 9.75 48.38
CA LEU A 672 65.98 10.20 49.32
C LEU A 672 67.09 9.14 49.44
N ILE A 673 68.32 9.52 49.14
CA ILE A 673 69.52 8.72 49.42
C ILE A 673 70.18 9.26 50.69
N LEU A 674 70.47 8.38 51.63
CA LEU A 674 71.35 8.64 52.75
C LEU A 674 72.65 7.84 52.56
N PRO A 675 73.78 8.51 52.27
CA PRO A 675 75.06 7.85 52.08
C PRO A 675 75.56 7.12 53.34
N ASP A 676 75.37 7.72 54.52
CA ASP A 676 75.55 7.06 55.82
C ASP A 676 74.50 7.54 56.83
N VAL A 677 73.61 6.65 57.27
CA VAL A 677 72.53 6.99 58.22
C VAL A 677 73.06 7.40 59.60
N LYS A 678 74.32 7.06 59.95
CA LYS A 678 74.91 7.43 61.26
C LYS A 678 75.26 8.91 61.37
N VAL A 679 75.36 9.62 60.26
CA VAL A 679 75.70 11.06 60.24
C VAL A 679 74.48 11.95 59.96
N ASP A 680 73.31 11.37 59.66
CA ASP A 680 72.07 12.12 59.44
C ASP A 680 71.21 12.10 60.73
N GLU A 681 71.05 13.26 61.35
CA GLU A 681 70.28 13.43 62.59
C GLU A 681 68.77 13.11 62.44
N ARG A 682 68.28 13.02 61.21
CA ARG A 682 66.89 12.64 60.90
C ARG A 682 66.66 11.13 61.03
N TRP A 683 67.72 10.32 61.02
CA TRP A 683 67.63 8.87 61.14
C TRP A 683 67.20 8.47 62.56
N GLN A 684 66.04 7.84 62.65
CA GLN A 684 65.58 7.16 63.87
C GLN A 684 65.80 5.66 63.71
N ASN A 685 66.00 4.92 64.81
CA ASN A 685 66.21 3.47 64.74
C ASN A 685 64.86 2.72 64.73
N TRP A 686 64.55 2.02 63.64
CA TRP A 686 63.31 1.26 63.46
C TRP A 686 63.59 -0.22 63.73
N GLY A 687 63.52 -0.64 64.99
CA GLY A 687 63.75 -2.04 65.36
C GLY A 687 65.21 -2.49 65.19
N ASP A 688 65.48 -3.40 64.25
CA ASP A 688 66.79 -4.06 64.06
C ASP A 688 67.76 -3.26 63.15
N SER A 689 67.48 -1.97 62.95
CA SER A 689 68.20 -1.12 61.99
C SER A 689 69.56 -0.61 62.46
N GLY A 690 70.08 -1.10 63.59
CA GLY A 690 71.35 -0.66 64.19
C GLY A 690 72.60 -0.96 63.36
N ARG A 691 72.48 -1.80 62.33
CA ARG A 691 73.55 -2.15 61.38
C ARG A 691 73.47 -1.39 60.05
N VAL A 692 72.37 -0.70 59.77
CA VAL A 692 72.19 0.05 58.51
C VAL A 692 73.21 1.19 58.44
N ARG A 693 73.80 1.37 57.27
CA ARG A 693 74.76 2.42 56.93
C ARG A 693 74.26 3.17 55.70
N GLY A 694 74.08 2.53 54.56
CA GLY A 694 73.43 3.16 53.39
C GLY A 694 71.92 2.97 53.42
N TRP A 695 71.16 3.98 53.02
CA TRP A 695 69.70 3.89 52.93
C TRP A 695 69.13 4.62 51.72
N LEU A 696 68.13 4.02 51.09
CA LEU A 696 67.37 4.58 49.98
C LEU A 696 65.87 4.45 50.25
N GLY A 697 65.19 5.59 50.33
CA GLY A 697 63.73 5.65 50.42
C GLY A 697 63.13 6.22 49.15
N VAL A 698 62.13 5.54 48.57
CA VAL A 698 61.43 5.99 47.36
C VAL A 698 59.91 6.00 47.58
N PRO A 699 59.19 7.05 47.16
CA PRO A 699 57.75 7.17 47.36
C PRO A 699 56.96 6.22 46.43
N LEU A 700 55.88 5.67 46.97
CA LEU A 700 54.83 4.98 46.21
C LEU A 700 53.77 6.02 45.83
N VAL A 701 53.71 6.39 44.56
CA VAL A 701 52.83 7.46 44.08
C VAL A 701 51.75 6.90 43.16
N VAL A 702 50.49 7.21 43.47
CA VAL A 702 49.34 6.92 42.60
C VAL A 702 48.60 8.23 42.36
N ARG A 703 48.43 8.62 41.08
CA ARG A 703 47.71 9.86 40.67
C ARG A 703 48.16 11.07 41.50
N GLU A 704 49.48 11.30 41.56
CA GLU A 704 50.14 12.37 42.30
C GLU A 704 50.02 12.31 43.85
N LYS A 705 49.37 11.30 44.42
CA LYS A 705 49.28 11.12 45.86
C LYS A 705 50.26 10.04 46.33
N VAL A 706 51.06 10.37 47.34
CA VAL A 706 51.92 9.38 48.00
C VAL A 706 51.05 8.49 48.89
N ILE A 707 50.96 7.21 48.52
CA ILE A 707 50.18 6.19 49.25
C ILE A 707 51.04 5.37 50.22
N GLY A 708 52.36 5.54 50.14
CA GLY A 708 53.35 4.79 50.90
C GLY A 708 54.78 5.07 50.44
N HIS A 709 55.74 4.25 50.87
CA HIS A 709 57.12 4.28 50.37
C HIS A 709 57.77 2.89 50.43
N LEU A 710 58.80 2.69 49.62
CA LEU A 710 59.68 1.52 49.62
C LEU A 710 61.04 1.95 50.17
N THR A 711 61.60 1.17 51.09
CA THR A 711 62.94 1.37 51.65
C THR A 711 63.86 0.25 51.23
N VAL A 712 65.12 0.60 50.98
CA VAL A 712 66.21 -0.31 50.65
C VAL A 712 67.42 0.08 51.49
N ASP A 713 67.97 -0.89 52.20
CA ASP A 713 68.98 -0.69 53.24
C ASP A 713 70.27 -1.44 52.90
N SER A 714 71.42 -0.88 53.27
CA SER A 714 72.74 -1.54 53.19
C SER A 714 73.55 -1.35 54.46
N PHE A 715 74.37 -2.33 54.84
CA PHE A 715 75.33 -2.25 55.94
C PHE A 715 76.64 -1.55 55.59
N THR A 716 76.78 -1.09 54.34
CA THR A 716 77.93 -0.30 53.87
C THR A 716 77.53 1.14 53.55
N PRO A 717 78.35 2.15 53.91
CA PRO A 717 78.15 3.52 53.44
C PRO A 717 78.26 3.64 51.91
N ASP A 718 77.66 4.68 51.34
CA ASP A 718 77.73 5.04 49.91
C ASP A 718 77.24 3.93 48.94
N ALA A 719 76.35 3.05 49.41
CA ALA A 719 75.90 1.89 48.64
C ALA A 719 74.99 2.23 47.44
N PHE A 720 74.35 3.40 47.44
CA PHE A 720 73.32 3.77 46.46
C PHE A 720 73.71 5.00 45.63
N ASN A 721 73.42 4.96 44.33
CA ASN A 721 73.66 6.03 43.37
C ASN A 721 72.37 6.38 42.59
N GLU A 722 72.44 7.39 41.71
CA GLU A 722 71.30 7.82 40.88
C GLU A 722 70.70 6.71 39.99
N SER A 723 71.51 5.76 39.52
CA SER A 723 71.00 4.61 38.76
C SER A 723 70.17 3.68 39.66
N HIS A 724 70.58 3.48 40.92
CA HIS A 724 69.80 2.71 41.90
C HIS A 724 68.50 3.42 42.28
N VAL A 725 68.50 4.76 42.36
CA VAL A 725 67.27 5.55 42.55
C VAL A 725 66.28 5.32 41.42
N ASN A 726 66.73 5.43 40.17
CA ASN A 726 65.86 5.25 39.01
C ASN A 726 65.25 3.84 38.97
N LEU A 727 66.04 2.81 39.29
CA LEU A 727 65.56 1.43 39.40
C LEU A 727 64.58 1.26 40.57
N ALA A 728 64.91 1.71 41.78
CA ALA A 728 64.03 1.59 42.94
C ALA A 728 62.71 2.35 42.74
N GLN A 729 62.75 3.53 42.12
CA GLN A 729 61.56 4.32 41.77
C GLN A 729 60.69 3.60 40.73
N ALA A 730 61.27 2.90 39.76
CA ALA A 730 60.52 2.08 38.81
C ALA A 730 59.79 0.93 39.52
N PHE A 731 60.46 0.22 40.43
CA PHE A 731 59.85 -0.84 41.24
C PHE A 731 58.78 -0.30 42.21
N ALA A 732 59.01 0.85 42.82
CA ALA A 732 58.03 1.55 43.66
C ALA A 732 56.77 1.93 42.85
N SER A 733 56.94 2.38 41.61
CA SER A 733 55.83 2.70 40.71
C SER A 733 55.01 1.45 40.35
N GLN A 734 55.66 0.30 40.14
CA GLN A 734 54.98 -0.98 39.90
C GLN A 734 54.22 -1.47 41.15
N ALA A 735 54.82 -1.36 42.34
CA ALA A 735 54.15 -1.68 43.60
C ALA A 735 52.88 -0.82 43.78
N ALA A 736 53.01 0.50 43.56
CA ALA A 736 51.91 1.44 43.64
C ALA A 736 50.77 1.09 42.66
N ALA A 737 51.11 0.71 41.43
CA ALA A 737 50.16 0.25 40.42
C ALA A 737 49.46 -1.05 40.80
N ALA A 738 50.18 -2.04 41.34
CA ALA A 738 49.60 -3.31 41.79
C ALA A 738 48.60 -3.11 42.95
N ILE A 739 48.93 -2.23 43.89
CA ILE A 739 48.07 -1.87 45.02
C ILE A 739 46.78 -1.16 44.53
N GLU A 740 46.91 -0.24 43.57
CA GLU A 740 45.75 0.46 42.99
C GLU A 740 44.87 -0.48 42.13
N ASN A 741 45.48 -1.39 41.36
CA ASN A 741 44.76 -2.38 40.56
C ASN A 741 43.92 -3.32 41.43
N ALA A 742 44.47 -3.80 42.55
CA ALA A 742 43.72 -4.63 43.50
C ALA A 742 42.51 -3.88 44.10
N ARG A 743 42.65 -2.56 44.33
CA ARG A 743 41.55 -1.70 44.79
C ARG A 743 40.48 -1.52 43.70
N LEU A 744 40.88 -1.16 42.48
CA LEU A 744 39.97 -0.96 41.33
C LEU A 744 39.23 -2.24 40.93
N PHE A 745 39.88 -3.40 41.01
CA PHE A 745 39.27 -4.68 40.69
C PHE A 745 38.13 -5.02 41.67
N ASN A 746 38.33 -4.79 42.98
CA ASN A 746 37.28 -4.97 43.97
C ASN A 746 36.10 -4.02 43.74
N GLU A 747 36.35 -2.77 43.37
CA GLU A 747 35.30 -1.80 42.99
C GLU A 747 34.53 -2.24 41.73
N THR A 748 35.24 -2.73 40.71
CA THR A 748 34.63 -3.25 39.47
C THR A 748 33.77 -4.47 39.73
N ARG A 749 34.21 -5.41 40.58
CA ARG A 749 33.46 -6.60 40.95
C ARG A 749 32.17 -6.24 41.70
N GLN A 750 32.22 -5.24 42.59
CA GLN A 750 31.05 -4.72 43.27
C GLN A 750 30.06 -4.09 42.28
N ARG A 751 30.56 -3.35 41.27
CA ARG A 751 29.72 -2.74 40.23
C ARG A 751 29.04 -3.75 39.30
N LEU A 752 29.72 -4.85 38.98
CA LEU A 752 29.15 -5.96 38.20
C LEU A 752 27.94 -6.59 38.90
N ALA A 753 28.05 -6.85 40.21
CA ALA A 753 26.94 -7.41 40.99
C ALA A 753 25.71 -6.48 41.05
N GLU A 754 25.92 -5.16 41.12
CA GLU A 754 24.84 -4.16 41.03
C GLU A 754 24.14 -4.18 39.66
N LEU A 755 24.90 -4.31 38.57
CA LEU A 755 24.35 -4.34 37.20
C LEU A 755 23.57 -5.63 36.90
N GLU A 756 24.06 -6.79 37.36
CA GLU A 756 23.34 -8.06 37.24
C GLU A 756 21.97 -8.01 37.93
N THR A 757 21.94 -7.36 39.10
CA THR A 757 20.71 -7.13 39.88
C THR A 757 19.70 -6.27 39.11
N ILE A 758 20.16 -5.14 38.55
CA ILE A 758 19.33 -4.25 37.73
C ILE A 758 18.79 -5.00 36.50
N ASN A 759 19.63 -5.81 35.84
CA ASN A 759 19.24 -6.54 34.63
C ASN A 759 18.18 -7.63 34.93
N ARG A 760 18.30 -8.33 36.07
CA ARG A 760 17.30 -9.32 36.51
C ARG A 760 15.92 -8.68 36.71
N ILE A 761 15.86 -7.56 37.43
CA ILE A 761 14.61 -6.82 37.68
C ILE A 761 14.04 -6.25 36.38
N SER A 762 14.89 -5.67 35.52
CA SER A 762 14.50 -5.15 34.21
C SER A 762 13.89 -6.23 33.32
N THR A 763 14.44 -7.45 33.37
CA THR A 763 13.88 -8.61 32.64
C THR A 763 12.52 -9.02 33.16
N ALA A 764 12.35 -9.12 34.49
CA ALA A 764 11.06 -9.44 35.09
C ALA A 764 9.97 -8.42 34.68
N LEU A 765 10.29 -7.12 34.71
CA LEU A 765 9.38 -6.05 34.30
C LEU A 765 9.03 -6.06 32.81
N ARG A 766 9.89 -6.58 31.93
CA ARG A 766 9.58 -6.72 30.49
C ARG A 766 8.63 -7.86 30.18
N THR A 767 8.57 -8.88 31.03
CA THR A 767 7.79 -10.10 30.77
C THR A 767 6.31 -9.99 31.14
N ALA A 768 5.96 -9.11 32.08
CA ALA A 768 4.58 -8.90 32.49
C ALA A 768 3.82 -8.06 31.46
N GLN A 769 2.62 -8.50 31.07
CA GLN A 769 1.79 -7.81 30.08
C GLN A 769 0.85 -6.77 30.71
N THR A 770 0.44 -6.98 31.95
CA THR A 770 -0.46 -6.09 32.70
C THR A 770 0.20 -5.53 33.95
N VAL A 771 -0.33 -4.42 34.46
CA VAL A 771 0.17 -3.81 35.70
C VAL A 771 -0.07 -4.76 36.88
N GLU A 772 -1.19 -5.47 36.89
CA GLU A 772 -1.60 -6.42 37.92
C GLU A 772 -0.64 -7.62 38.02
N GLU A 773 -0.08 -8.07 36.90
CA GLU A 773 0.95 -9.12 36.89
C GLU A 773 2.34 -8.58 37.25
N MET A 774 2.63 -7.34 36.84
CA MET A 774 3.94 -6.72 36.99
C MET A 774 4.29 -6.39 38.45
N LEU A 775 3.32 -5.86 39.21
CA LEU A 775 3.58 -5.36 40.58
C LEU A 775 3.97 -6.47 41.57
N PRO A 776 3.27 -7.62 41.64
CA PRO A 776 3.67 -8.71 42.53
C PRO A 776 5.06 -9.26 42.18
N ARG A 777 5.36 -9.44 40.89
CA ARG A 777 6.68 -9.92 40.44
C ARG A 777 7.80 -8.95 40.79
N LEU A 778 7.57 -7.65 40.59
CA LEU A 778 8.51 -6.60 40.98
C LEU A 778 8.79 -6.62 42.48
N LEU A 779 7.74 -6.73 43.30
CA LEU A 779 7.86 -6.77 44.75
C LEU A 779 8.66 -8.00 45.20
N ASP A 780 8.32 -9.19 44.72
CA ASP A 780 9.01 -10.44 45.06
C ASP A 780 10.49 -10.40 44.69
N GLU A 781 10.83 -9.95 43.48
CA GLU A 781 12.22 -9.86 43.06
C GLU A 781 13.00 -8.81 43.87
N THR A 782 12.37 -7.68 44.19
CA THR A 782 13.00 -6.64 45.02
C THR A 782 13.29 -7.16 46.43
N LEU A 783 12.35 -7.89 47.03
CA LEU A 783 12.54 -8.49 48.35
C LEU A 783 13.64 -9.56 48.34
N LYS A 784 13.69 -10.44 47.32
CA LYS A 784 14.75 -11.46 47.19
C LYS A 784 16.14 -10.85 46.99
N VAL A 785 16.26 -9.83 46.14
CA VAL A 785 17.52 -9.14 45.83
C VAL A 785 18.14 -8.55 47.09
N LEU A 786 17.31 -7.91 47.90
CA LEU A 786 17.75 -7.21 49.10
C LEU A 786 17.69 -8.11 50.34
N ASP A 787 17.35 -9.40 50.21
CA ASP A 787 17.16 -10.33 51.32
C ASP A 787 16.21 -9.77 52.40
N LEU A 788 15.10 -9.17 51.95
CA LEU A 788 14.06 -8.58 52.79
C LEU A 788 12.84 -9.49 52.87
N GLN A 789 12.14 -9.41 53.99
CA GLN A 789 11.11 -10.40 54.36
C GLN A 789 9.68 -9.89 54.14
N ALA A 790 9.47 -8.58 54.00
CA ALA A 790 8.16 -7.99 53.80
C ALA A 790 8.24 -6.65 53.07
N GLY A 791 7.17 -6.31 52.34
CA GLY A 791 7.03 -5.04 51.63
C GLY A 791 5.67 -4.89 50.96
N SER A 792 5.39 -3.70 50.44
CA SER A 792 4.15 -3.39 49.72
C SER A 792 4.36 -2.32 48.64
N ILE A 793 3.56 -2.40 47.58
CA ILE A 793 3.46 -1.37 46.55
C ILE A 793 2.08 -0.75 46.63
N LEU A 794 2.03 0.58 46.65
CA LEU A 794 0.82 1.38 46.62
C LEU A 794 0.75 2.17 45.31
N LEU A 795 -0.40 2.20 44.66
CA LEU A 795 -0.63 3.02 43.47
C LEU A 795 -1.48 4.24 43.81
N LEU A 796 -1.15 5.38 43.18
CA LEU A 796 -1.90 6.63 43.29
C LEU A 796 -2.98 6.69 42.21
N ASN A 797 -4.22 6.93 42.63
CA ASN A 797 -5.30 7.38 41.75
C ASN A 797 -5.32 8.91 41.74
N GLN A 798 -4.93 9.51 40.62
CA GLN A 798 -4.79 10.96 40.48
C GLN A 798 -6.13 11.69 40.44
N GLU A 799 -7.21 11.06 39.99
CA GLU A 799 -8.54 11.68 39.89
C GLU A 799 -9.22 11.81 41.26
N ARG A 800 -9.04 10.80 42.13
CA ARG A 800 -9.66 10.76 43.47
C ARG A 800 -8.74 11.24 44.59
N GLY A 801 -7.43 11.38 44.32
CA GLY A 801 -6.44 11.74 45.34
C GLY A 801 -6.26 10.65 46.40
N GLU A 802 -6.43 9.39 46.01
CA GLU A 802 -6.40 8.22 46.91
C GLU A 802 -5.26 7.27 46.53
N ILE A 803 -4.68 6.59 47.53
CA ILE A 803 -3.69 5.53 47.34
C ILE A 803 -4.28 4.19 47.78
N LYS A 804 -4.03 3.14 46.97
CA LYS A 804 -4.46 1.76 47.22
C LYS A 804 -3.26 0.82 47.21
N ILE A 805 -3.25 -0.17 48.10
CA ILE A 805 -2.28 -1.27 48.07
C ILE A 805 -2.55 -2.11 46.81
N ALA A 806 -1.55 -2.21 45.94
CA ALA A 806 -1.63 -2.92 44.66
C ALA A 806 -0.85 -4.24 44.67
N ALA A 807 0.16 -4.37 45.53
CA ALA A 807 0.84 -5.63 45.82
C ALA A 807 1.39 -5.61 47.25
N ALA A 808 1.42 -6.76 47.93
CA ALA A 808 1.97 -6.89 49.27
C ALA A 808 2.60 -8.27 49.49
N GLY A 809 3.68 -8.32 50.26
CA GLY A 809 4.45 -9.53 50.58
C GLY A 809 4.87 -9.57 52.04
N GLY A 810 5.05 -10.77 52.59
CA GLY A 810 5.34 -10.99 54.01
C GLY A 810 4.18 -10.52 54.91
N TRP A 811 4.49 -9.94 56.07
CA TRP A 811 3.46 -9.45 57.01
C TRP A 811 2.61 -8.31 56.43
N CYS A 812 3.10 -7.57 55.43
CA CYS A 812 2.33 -6.51 54.78
C CYS A 812 1.09 -7.02 54.02
N SER A 813 1.02 -8.32 53.70
CA SER A 813 -0.17 -8.95 53.09
C SER A 813 -1.37 -9.04 54.04
N GLN A 814 -1.14 -8.89 55.35
CA GLN A 814 -2.17 -8.92 56.39
C GLN A 814 -2.72 -7.52 56.72
N LEU A 815 -2.22 -6.48 56.03
CA LEU A 815 -2.72 -5.11 56.21
C LEU A 815 -4.14 -4.99 55.66
N PRO A 816 -5.05 -4.23 56.32
CA PRO A 816 -6.42 -4.08 55.85
C PRO A 816 -6.47 -3.31 54.53
N GLU A 817 -7.33 -3.72 53.58
CA GLU A 817 -7.64 -2.90 52.41
C GLU A 817 -8.42 -1.65 52.86
N MET A 818 -7.76 -0.48 52.82
CA MET A 818 -8.41 0.80 53.08
C MET A 818 -7.90 1.86 52.10
N PRO A 819 -8.78 2.62 51.42
CA PRO A 819 -8.35 3.77 50.63
C PRO A 819 -7.81 4.85 51.57
N MET A 820 -6.58 5.28 51.33
CA MET A 820 -5.95 6.36 52.10
C MET A 820 -5.88 7.63 51.25
N LYS A 821 -6.05 8.79 51.89
CA LYS A 821 -5.83 10.08 51.21
C LYS A 821 -4.35 10.26 50.92
N ALA A 822 -4.02 10.68 49.70
CA ALA A 822 -2.65 10.88 49.25
C ALA A 822 -1.88 11.98 50.03
N SER A 823 -2.55 12.77 50.87
CA SER A 823 -1.96 13.86 51.66
C SER A 823 -1.56 13.48 53.10
N GLU A 824 -1.76 12.24 53.53
CA GLU A 824 -1.65 11.85 54.94
C GLU A 824 -0.54 10.82 55.24
N GLY A 825 0.05 10.94 56.43
CA GLY A 825 1.07 10.04 56.95
C GLY A 825 2.39 10.00 56.15
N MET A 826 3.19 8.96 56.40
CA MET A 826 4.49 8.74 55.76
C MET A 826 4.37 8.65 54.23
N ALA A 827 3.29 8.06 53.72
CA ALA A 827 2.98 8.01 52.29
C ALA A 827 2.78 9.42 51.69
N GLY A 828 2.01 10.28 52.34
CA GLY A 828 1.79 11.66 51.90
C GLY A 828 3.05 12.53 51.95
N GLU A 829 3.92 12.32 52.94
CA GLU A 829 5.21 13.02 53.00
C GLU A 829 6.14 12.62 51.85
N ILE A 830 6.19 11.34 51.48
CA ILE A 830 6.95 10.86 50.32
C ILE A 830 6.36 11.41 49.02
N LEU A 831 5.04 11.44 48.88
CA LEU A 831 4.38 12.02 47.69
C LEU A 831 4.63 13.53 47.55
N LYS A 832 4.68 14.26 48.68
CA LYS A 832 4.93 15.71 48.69
C LYS A 832 6.40 16.06 48.43
N THR A 833 7.33 15.34 49.06
CA THR A 833 8.77 15.65 48.99
C THR A 833 9.45 14.97 47.81
N GLY A 834 8.89 13.85 47.34
CA GLY A 834 9.50 12.96 46.36
C GLY A 834 10.78 12.28 46.84
N LYS A 835 11.12 12.31 48.13
CA LYS A 835 12.36 11.71 48.65
C LYS A 835 12.06 10.41 49.40
N PRO A 836 12.98 9.42 49.35
CA PRO A 836 12.89 8.24 50.22
C PRO A 836 12.83 8.63 51.69
N LEU A 837 12.00 7.94 52.47
CA LEU A 837 11.95 8.08 53.93
C LEU A 837 12.30 6.76 54.59
N ILE A 838 13.17 6.83 55.61
CA ILE A 838 13.63 5.68 56.39
C ILE A 838 13.03 5.76 57.79
N SER A 839 12.63 4.61 58.32
CA SER A 839 12.20 4.44 59.70
C SER A 839 13.00 3.33 60.35
N SER A 840 13.57 3.62 61.53
CA SER A 840 14.30 2.61 62.32
C SER A 840 13.35 1.63 63.01
N ASP A 841 12.09 2.01 63.24
CA ASP A 841 11.06 1.14 63.80
C ASP A 841 9.68 1.69 63.41
N PHE A 842 8.98 0.96 62.54
CA PHE A 842 7.67 1.33 62.03
C PHE A 842 6.58 1.30 63.12
N ALA A 843 6.73 0.50 64.19
CA ALA A 843 5.73 0.42 65.25
C ALA A 843 5.72 1.67 66.16
N SER A 844 6.84 2.42 66.19
CA SER A 844 6.99 3.65 66.99
C SER A 844 7.04 4.94 66.16
N ASP A 845 7.02 4.85 64.82
CA ASP A 845 7.06 6.01 63.93
C ASP A 845 5.71 6.73 63.84
N MET A 846 5.62 7.92 64.42
CA MET A 846 4.42 8.76 64.43
C MET A 846 3.97 9.24 63.05
N ARG A 847 4.80 9.07 62.01
CA ARG A 847 4.41 9.38 60.62
C ARG A 847 3.52 8.28 60.03
N LEU A 848 3.55 7.06 60.56
CA LEU A 848 2.60 6.01 60.18
C LEU A 848 1.24 6.26 60.85
N ARG A 849 0.16 6.09 60.08
CA ARG A 849 -1.20 6.16 60.63
C ARG A 849 -1.40 5.11 61.71
N GLU A 850 -2.15 5.44 62.76
CA GLU A 850 -2.35 4.61 63.95
C GLU A 850 -2.90 3.22 63.62
N GLU A 851 -3.78 3.15 62.63
CA GLU A 851 -4.40 1.92 62.14
C GLU A 851 -3.38 0.99 61.46
N LEU A 852 -2.38 1.55 60.77
CA LEU A 852 -1.29 0.78 60.17
C LEU A 852 -0.26 0.40 61.22
N ARG A 853 0.11 1.34 62.10
CA ARG A 853 1.08 1.17 63.19
C ARG A 853 0.69 0.04 64.15
N SER A 854 -0.61 -0.11 64.43
CA SER A 854 -1.15 -1.18 65.29
C SER A 854 -1.04 -2.58 64.68
N ASN A 855 -0.86 -2.68 63.36
CA ASN A 855 -0.73 -3.94 62.62
C ASN A 855 0.73 -4.26 62.23
N VAL A 856 1.68 -3.39 62.57
CA VAL A 856 3.12 -3.63 62.35
C VAL A 856 3.66 -4.56 63.46
N PRO A 857 4.29 -5.70 63.15
CA PRO A 857 4.94 -6.54 64.14
C PRO A 857 6.08 -5.79 64.86
N ALA A 858 6.28 -6.05 66.16
CA ALA A 858 7.34 -5.39 66.91
C ALA A 858 8.75 -5.70 66.36
N GLY A 859 9.62 -4.69 66.31
CA GLY A 859 11.02 -4.84 65.92
C GLY A 859 11.28 -4.78 64.40
N TRP A 860 10.43 -4.07 63.65
CA TRP A 860 10.56 -3.92 62.19
C TRP A 860 10.77 -2.48 61.79
N GLY A 861 11.85 -2.20 61.07
CA GLY A 861 12.12 -0.92 60.41
C GLY A 861 12.05 -1.06 58.89
N GLY A 862 12.36 0.00 58.16
CA GLY A 862 12.38 -0.06 56.70
C GLY A 862 12.41 1.29 56.00
N ALA A 863 12.06 1.29 54.72
CA ALA A 863 12.06 2.49 53.89
C ALA A 863 10.83 2.53 52.95
N GLY A 864 10.32 3.74 52.75
CA GLY A 864 9.35 4.07 51.71
C GLY A 864 10.03 4.88 50.60
N VAL A 865 9.81 4.49 49.34
CA VAL A 865 10.46 5.06 48.15
C VAL A 865 9.40 5.38 47.08
N PRO A 866 9.45 6.55 46.41
CA PRO A 866 8.46 6.89 45.39
C PRO A 866 8.68 6.16 44.07
N ILE A 867 7.60 5.62 43.50
CA ILE A 867 7.57 5.09 42.14
C ILE A 867 7.29 6.23 41.18
N ARG A 868 8.30 6.60 40.39
CA ARG A 868 8.29 7.77 39.51
C ARG A 868 8.21 7.36 38.05
N SER A 869 7.30 8.00 37.33
CA SER A 869 7.36 8.17 35.88
C SER A 869 8.06 9.51 35.57
N ALA A 870 8.46 9.73 34.31
CA ALA A 870 9.09 10.97 33.86
C ALA A 870 8.34 12.25 34.30
N ASP A 871 7.01 12.20 34.39
CA ASP A 871 6.17 13.39 34.61
C ASP A 871 5.47 13.43 35.98
N ALA A 872 5.41 12.32 36.72
CA ALA A 872 4.68 12.25 37.99
C ALA A 872 5.09 11.07 38.90
N ILE A 873 4.81 11.20 40.21
CA ILE A 873 4.83 10.05 41.14
C ILE A 873 3.52 9.29 40.95
N ILE A 874 3.61 8.01 40.56
CA ILE A 874 2.44 7.18 40.24
C ILE A 874 2.15 6.13 41.33
N GLY A 875 3.06 5.99 42.30
CA GLY A 875 2.92 5.05 43.41
C GLY A 875 4.07 5.14 44.41
N LEU A 876 4.10 4.21 45.37
CA LEU A 876 5.08 4.10 46.44
C LEU A 876 5.47 2.63 46.62
N LEU A 877 6.74 2.36 46.93
CA LEU A 877 7.24 1.07 47.37
C LEU A 877 7.68 1.19 48.84
N PHE A 878 7.13 0.35 49.71
CA PHE A 878 7.60 0.18 51.08
C PHE A 878 8.27 -1.18 51.22
N VAL A 879 9.45 -1.20 51.84
CA VAL A 879 10.17 -2.44 52.17
C VAL A 879 10.55 -2.45 53.65
N SER A 880 10.54 -3.62 54.25
CA SER A 880 10.67 -3.81 55.70
C SER A 880 11.77 -4.82 56.04
N ALA A 881 12.56 -4.51 57.08
CA ALA A 881 13.63 -5.33 57.62
C ALA A 881 13.45 -5.54 59.13
N GLN A 882 13.80 -6.74 59.63
CA GLN A 882 13.75 -7.06 61.05
C GLN A 882 15.01 -6.57 61.77
N LEU A 883 14.85 -5.85 62.89
CA LEU A 883 15.96 -5.34 63.68
C LEU A 883 16.87 -6.48 64.20
N PRO A 884 18.21 -6.28 64.27
CA PRO A 884 18.94 -5.02 64.15
C PRO A 884 19.32 -4.62 62.70
N ARG A 885 18.80 -5.30 61.68
CA ARG A 885 19.12 -4.99 60.28
C ARG A 885 18.58 -3.62 59.89
N MET A 886 19.45 -2.76 59.38
CA MET A 886 19.13 -1.43 58.87
C MET A 886 19.50 -1.35 57.39
N LEU A 887 18.65 -0.69 56.58
CA LEU A 887 18.95 -0.43 55.18
C LEU A 887 20.09 0.58 55.05
N THR A 888 21.05 0.26 54.20
CA THR A 888 22.24 1.07 53.92
C THR A 888 21.98 2.06 52.78
N ASP A 889 22.78 3.13 52.70
CA ASP A 889 22.65 4.12 51.61
C ASP A 889 22.74 3.51 50.19
N PRO A 890 23.61 2.51 49.91
CA PRO A 890 23.61 1.80 48.63
C PRO A 890 22.29 1.07 48.34
N GLU A 891 21.68 0.41 49.34
CA GLU A 891 20.39 -0.29 49.16
C GLU A 891 19.25 0.69 48.88
N ILE A 892 19.25 1.87 49.52
CA ILE A 892 18.26 2.94 49.24
C ILE A 892 18.43 3.49 47.82
N ARG A 893 19.67 3.67 47.34
CA ARG A 893 19.93 4.08 45.95
C ARG A 893 19.46 3.02 44.96
N LEU A 894 19.71 1.74 45.24
CA LEU A 894 19.25 0.64 44.41
C LEU A 894 17.72 0.58 44.36
N LEU A 895 17.03 0.70 45.51
CA LEU A 895 15.57 0.79 45.57
C LEU A 895 15.03 1.95 44.74
N THR A 896 15.67 3.12 44.79
CA THR A 896 15.27 4.28 43.98
C THR A 896 15.34 3.96 42.49
N THR A 897 16.45 3.39 42.02
CA THR A 897 16.61 2.94 40.62
C THR A 897 15.54 1.92 40.22
N ILE A 898 15.24 0.96 41.09
CA ILE A 898 14.20 -0.06 40.86
C ILE A 898 12.82 0.60 40.70
N THR A 899 12.49 1.55 41.58
CA THR A 899 11.20 2.25 41.55
C THR A 899 11.05 3.18 40.34
N GLU A 900 12.15 3.73 39.79
CA GLU A 900 12.13 4.50 38.53
C GLU A 900 11.88 3.58 37.32
N MET A 901 12.57 2.43 37.27
CA MET A 901 12.33 1.43 36.21
C MET A 901 10.90 0.90 36.25
N ALA A 902 10.39 0.63 37.45
CA ALA A 902 9.01 0.21 37.67
C ALA A 902 8.02 1.27 37.20
N GLY A 903 8.25 2.54 37.55
CA GLY A 903 7.34 3.62 37.17
C GLY A 903 7.21 3.79 35.66
N ASN A 904 8.32 3.73 34.94
CA ASN A 904 8.32 3.75 33.48
C ASN A 904 7.62 2.52 32.87
N ALA A 905 7.82 1.33 33.43
CA ALA A 905 7.19 0.10 32.95
C ALA A 905 5.66 0.12 33.17
N ILE A 906 5.19 0.60 34.32
CA ILE A 906 3.76 0.75 34.65
C ILE A 906 3.10 1.77 33.72
N GLN A 907 3.74 2.92 33.46
CA GLN A 907 3.23 3.93 32.54
C GLN A 907 3.10 3.38 31.12
N ARG A 908 4.12 2.65 30.65
CA ARG A 908 4.09 2.00 29.33
C ARG A 908 2.93 1.01 29.21
N ALA A 909 2.71 0.17 30.24
CA ALA A 909 1.60 -0.79 30.24
C ALA A 909 0.23 -0.09 30.19
N ARG A 910 0.04 1.00 30.97
CA ARG A 910 -1.19 1.81 30.93
C ARG A 910 -1.44 2.47 29.58
N LEU A 911 -0.40 3.10 28.99
CA LEU A 911 -0.50 3.72 27.67
C LEU A 911 -0.82 2.71 26.58
N HIS A 912 -0.25 1.51 26.66
CA HIS A 912 -0.53 0.43 25.73
C HIS A 912 -2.01 0.00 25.81
N ASP A 913 -2.54 -0.19 27.01
CA ASP A 913 -3.95 -0.54 27.21
C ASP A 913 -4.91 0.55 26.69
N GLN A 914 -4.61 1.83 26.97
CA GLN A 914 -5.37 2.96 26.41
C GLN A 914 -5.33 2.98 24.87
N THR A 915 -4.16 2.74 24.28
CA THR A 915 -3.99 2.70 22.83
C THR A 915 -4.80 1.54 22.22
N MET A 916 -4.77 0.36 22.85
CA MET A 916 -5.54 -0.80 22.37
C MET A 916 -7.05 -0.54 22.43
N ARG A 917 -7.55 0.07 23.52
CA ARG A 917 -8.96 0.50 23.62
C ARG A 917 -9.33 1.49 22.52
N GLN A 918 -8.46 2.45 22.21
CA GLN A 918 -8.70 3.41 21.14
C GLN A 918 -8.75 2.75 19.75
N VAL A 919 -7.90 1.75 19.50
CA VAL A 919 -7.90 0.98 18.24
C VAL A 919 -9.21 0.19 18.08
N GLU A 920 -9.70 -0.47 19.13
CA GLU A 920 -10.98 -1.19 19.07
C GLU A 920 -12.17 -0.25 18.82
N ARG A 921 -12.19 0.94 19.46
CA ARG A 921 -13.22 1.96 19.17
C ARG A 921 -13.19 2.43 17.71
N LEU A 922 -12.01 2.64 17.13
CA LEU A 922 -11.89 3.01 15.72
C LEU A 922 -12.40 1.91 14.77
N LYS A 923 -12.16 0.63 15.09
CA LYS A 923 -12.72 -0.50 14.33
C LYS A 923 -14.25 -0.54 14.41
N ALA A 924 -14.82 -0.28 15.59
CA ALA A 924 -16.27 -0.23 15.77
C ALA A 924 -16.92 0.88 14.92
N ILE A 925 -16.33 2.09 14.93
CA ILE A 925 -16.79 3.20 14.09
C ILE A 925 -16.69 2.82 12.60
N HIS A 926 -15.55 2.27 12.16
CA HIS A 926 -15.36 1.86 10.77
C HIS A 926 -16.38 0.82 10.32
N THR A 927 -16.71 -0.16 11.18
CA THR A 927 -17.71 -1.20 10.89
C THR A 927 -19.10 -0.60 10.65
N VAL A 928 -19.45 0.42 11.44
CA VAL A 928 -20.71 1.15 11.27
C VAL A 928 -20.69 2.00 9.99
N ASP A 929 -19.59 2.67 9.68
CA ASP A 929 -19.43 3.43 8.43
C ASP A 929 -19.54 2.54 7.18
N GLU A 930 -18.93 1.35 7.18
CA GLU A 930 -19.07 0.37 6.10
C GLU A 930 -20.52 -0.09 5.94
N THR A 931 -21.21 -0.35 7.06
CA THR A 931 -22.63 -0.75 7.07
C THR A 931 -23.51 0.34 6.49
N ILE A 932 -23.30 1.60 6.89
CA ILE A 932 -24.03 2.77 6.36
C ILE A 932 -23.85 2.90 4.84
N ASN A 933 -22.65 2.62 4.32
CA ASN A 933 -22.36 2.73 2.89
C ASN A 933 -22.84 1.52 2.08
N ALA A 934 -22.90 0.32 2.68
CA ALA A 934 -23.24 -0.93 1.99
C ALA A 934 -24.73 -1.32 2.07
N SER A 935 -25.51 -0.70 2.96
CA SER A 935 -26.91 -1.03 3.21
C SER A 935 -27.83 0.18 3.04
N LEU A 936 -28.87 0.05 2.22
CA LEU A 936 -30.00 0.99 2.19
C LEU A 936 -31.06 0.67 3.25
N ASP A 937 -30.88 -0.41 4.03
CA ASP A 937 -31.78 -0.76 5.13
C ASP A 937 -31.36 -0.03 6.42
N LEU A 938 -32.15 1.00 6.75
CA LEU A 938 -31.94 1.81 7.94
C LEU A 938 -32.04 0.98 9.23
N ARG A 939 -32.96 0.03 9.34
CA ARG A 939 -33.15 -0.75 10.58
C ARG A 939 -31.95 -1.66 10.86
N LEU A 940 -31.43 -2.32 9.82
CA LEU A 940 -30.22 -3.13 9.95
C LEU A 940 -29.04 -2.28 10.44
N THR A 941 -28.88 -1.10 9.85
CA THR A 941 -27.79 -0.16 10.16
C THR A 941 -27.85 0.32 11.61
N LEU A 942 -29.04 0.72 12.08
CA LEU A 942 -29.24 1.17 13.47
C LEU A 942 -29.01 0.03 14.48
N ASN A 943 -29.40 -1.21 14.15
CA ASN A 943 -29.17 -2.36 15.03
C ASN A 943 -27.68 -2.69 15.20
N ILE A 944 -26.90 -2.65 14.11
CA ILE A 944 -25.44 -2.88 14.17
C ILE A 944 -24.77 -1.77 14.99
N LEU A 945 -25.19 -0.53 14.78
CA LEU A 945 -24.69 0.62 15.55
C LEU A 945 -24.96 0.45 17.05
N LEU A 946 -26.18 0.07 17.42
CA LEU A 946 -26.53 -0.19 18.82
C LEU A 946 -25.75 -1.35 19.43
N GLU A 947 -25.45 -2.40 18.66
CA GLU A 947 -24.59 -3.49 19.11
C GLU A 947 -23.16 -3.03 19.42
N GLN A 948 -22.59 -2.15 18.59
CA GLN A 948 -21.28 -1.55 18.87
C GLN A 948 -21.32 -0.64 20.10
N VAL A 949 -22.38 0.16 20.28
CA VAL A 949 -22.55 1.03 21.47
C VAL A 949 -22.61 0.19 22.75
N VAL A 950 -23.45 -0.85 22.77
CA VAL A 950 -23.60 -1.74 23.93
C VAL A 950 -22.30 -2.46 24.28
N SER A 951 -21.61 -3.01 23.26
CA SER A 951 -20.39 -3.79 23.46
C SER A 951 -19.18 -2.94 23.89
N GLN A 952 -18.99 -1.76 23.28
CA GLN A 952 -17.79 -0.94 23.53
C GLN A 952 -17.88 -0.10 24.80
N LEU A 953 -19.09 0.30 25.21
CA LEU A 953 -19.32 1.08 26.42
C LEU A 953 -19.68 0.22 27.65
N ASP A 954 -19.82 -1.10 27.46
CA ASP A 954 -20.27 -2.04 28.51
C ASP A 954 -21.56 -1.57 29.22
N VAL A 955 -22.52 -1.10 28.43
CA VAL A 955 -23.82 -0.62 28.91
C VAL A 955 -24.87 -1.71 28.78
N ASP A 956 -25.80 -1.75 29.72
CA ASP A 956 -26.85 -2.76 29.81
C ASP A 956 -27.80 -2.74 28.61
N SER A 957 -28.15 -1.54 28.11
CA SER A 957 -29.12 -1.38 27.02
C SER A 957 -28.94 -0.05 26.29
N ALA A 958 -29.36 -0.01 25.02
CA ALA A 958 -29.37 1.20 24.20
C ALA A 958 -30.48 1.16 23.15
N ASP A 959 -31.08 2.31 22.84
CA ASP A 959 -32.11 2.45 21.80
C ASP A 959 -31.97 3.73 20.98
N ILE A 960 -32.67 3.75 19.85
CA ILE A 960 -32.77 4.91 18.96
C ILE A 960 -34.24 5.22 18.71
N LEU A 961 -34.63 6.45 18.99
CA LEU A 961 -35.95 7.00 18.67
C LEU A 961 -35.80 8.03 17.54
N LEU A 962 -36.54 7.86 16.45
CA LEU A 962 -36.50 8.78 15.30
C LEU A 962 -37.59 9.85 15.40
N PHE A 963 -37.25 11.06 14.99
CA PHE A 963 -38.16 12.19 15.01
C PHE A 963 -39.07 12.21 13.78
N ASN A 964 -40.38 12.15 14.01
CA ASN A 964 -41.40 12.34 13.01
C ASN A 964 -41.89 13.80 13.02
N PRO A 965 -41.50 14.63 12.04
CA PRO A 965 -41.85 16.05 12.02
C PRO A 965 -43.34 16.30 11.77
N SER A 966 -44.06 15.35 11.14
CA SER A 966 -45.48 15.52 10.77
C SER A 966 -46.40 15.52 11.99
N ILE A 967 -46.02 14.78 13.04
CA ILE A 967 -46.81 14.64 14.28
C ILE A 967 -46.05 15.11 15.53
N LEU A 968 -44.82 15.62 15.36
CA LEU A 968 -43.94 16.15 16.42
C LEU A 968 -43.68 15.12 17.55
N ARG A 969 -43.41 13.86 17.16
CA ARG A 969 -43.12 12.75 18.09
C ARG A 969 -41.78 12.08 17.79
N LEU A 970 -41.16 11.51 18.82
CA LEU A 970 -40.07 10.55 18.72
C LEU A 970 -40.69 9.14 18.78
N GLU A 971 -40.31 8.29 17.82
CA GLU A 971 -40.85 6.95 17.62
C GLU A 971 -39.71 5.92 17.66
N PHE A 972 -39.95 4.78 18.32
CA PHE A 972 -38.97 3.70 18.39
C PHE A 972 -38.55 3.20 17.00
N ALA A 973 -37.24 3.13 16.75
CA ALA A 973 -36.67 2.61 15.51
C ALA A 973 -35.82 1.36 15.70
N ALA A 974 -35.02 1.31 16.76
CA ALA A 974 -34.16 0.17 17.09
C ALA A 974 -33.80 0.16 18.58
N GLY A 975 -33.53 -1.03 19.15
CA GLY A 975 -33.20 -1.21 20.56
C GLY A 975 -32.42 -2.51 20.81
N ARG A 976 -31.51 -2.49 21.80
CA ARG A 976 -30.65 -3.62 22.18
C ARG A 976 -30.48 -3.68 23.70
N GLY A 977 -30.48 -4.88 24.29
CA GLY A 977 -30.18 -5.12 25.72
C GLY A 977 -31.37 -5.06 26.69
N PHE A 978 -32.56 -4.65 26.23
CA PHE A 978 -33.79 -4.62 27.04
C PHE A 978 -34.28 -6.04 27.36
N ARG A 979 -34.82 -6.23 28.57
CA ARG A 979 -35.41 -7.50 29.03
C ARG A 979 -36.89 -7.64 28.68
N SER A 980 -37.56 -6.52 28.40
CA SER A 980 -38.98 -6.40 28.10
C SER A 980 -39.20 -5.74 26.73
N PRO A 981 -40.22 -6.18 25.96
CA PRO A 981 -40.56 -5.54 24.68
C PRO A 981 -41.31 -4.21 24.84
N ALA A 982 -41.50 -3.71 26.07
CA ALA A 982 -42.24 -2.47 26.33
C ALA A 982 -41.71 -1.26 25.54
N ILE A 983 -40.40 -1.22 25.28
CA ILE A 983 -39.74 -0.14 24.53
C ILE A 983 -40.20 -0.06 23.06
N GLU A 984 -40.59 -1.18 22.43
CA GLU A 984 -40.95 -1.19 21.00
C GLU A 984 -42.22 -0.39 20.69
N SER A 985 -43.09 -0.22 21.68
CA SER A 985 -44.31 0.57 21.59
C SER A 985 -44.14 2.02 22.06
N PHE A 986 -42.94 2.39 22.50
CA PHE A 986 -42.69 3.67 23.14
C PHE A 986 -42.69 4.82 22.12
N GLN A 987 -43.46 5.86 22.44
CA GLN A 987 -43.51 7.10 21.68
C GLN A 987 -43.64 8.27 22.63
N LEU A 988 -42.93 9.37 22.34
CA LEU A 988 -43.04 10.59 23.13
C LEU A 988 -43.16 11.83 22.26
N ARG A 989 -43.80 12.86 22.82
CA ARG A 989 -43.85 14.18 22.19
C ARG A 989 -42.51 14.90 22.39
N LEU A 990 -42.10 15.68 21.38
CA LEU A 990 -40.92 16.55 21.50
C LEU A 990 -41.06 17.50 22.71
N GLY A 991 -39.99 17.62 23.51
CA GLY A 991 -39.95 18.41 24.75
C GLY A 991 -40.45 17.69 26.01
N THR A 992 -41.02 16.48 25.90
CA THR A 992 -41.48 15.67 27.04
C THR A 992 -40.41 14.66 27.47
N GLY A 993 -40.20 14.48 28.78
CA GLY A 993 -39.19 13.55 29.31
C GLY A 993 -37.75 13.89 28.92
N LEU A 994 -36.80 13.05 29.30
CA LEU A 994 -35.37 13.26 29.01
C LEU A 994 -35.06 13.20 27.50
N ALA A 995 -35.57 12.17 26.80
CA ALA A 995 -35.48 12.02 25.35
C ALA A 995 -35.99 13.25 24.58
N GLY A 996 -37.20 13.72 24.90
CA GLY A 996 -37.83 14.82 24.18
C GLY A 996 -37.14 16.15 24.44
N ARG A 997 -36.59 16.34 25.64
CA ARG A 997 -35.80 17.53 25.99
C ARG A 997 -34.44 17.54 25.31
N ALA A 998 -33.72 16.41 25.29
CA ALA A 998 -32.44 16.30 24.60
C ALA A 998 -32.60 16.63 23.11
N ALA A 999 -33.66 16.11 22.48
CA ALA A 999 -34.02 16.41 21.10
C ALA A 999 -34.35 17.89 20.86
N LEU A 1000 -35.13 18.52 21.75
CA LEU A 1000 -35.53 19.93 21.63
C LEU A 1000 -34.37 20.89 21.87
N GLU A 1001 -33.57 20.62 22.90
CA GLU A 1001 -32.44 21.46 23.33
C GLU A 1001 -31.16 21.17 22.50
N LYS A 1002 -31.14 20.07 21.72
CA LYS A 1002 -30.00 19.57 20.92
C LYS A 1002 -28.72 19.46 21.74
N ARG A 1003 -28.85 18.95 22.96
CA ARG A 1003 -27.71 18.67 23.86
C ARG A 1003 -27.87 17.33 24.53
N THR A 1004 -26.73 16.73 24.87
CA THR A 1004 -26.66 15.52 25.67
C THR A 1004 -27.21 15.77 27.08
N ILE A 1005 -28.04 14.85 27.58
CA ILE A 1005 -28.62 14.90 28.93
C ILE A 1005 -28.31 13.59 29.65
N THR A 1006 -27.75 13.69 30.86
CA THR A 1006 -27.43 12.56 31.74
C THR A 1006 -28.24 12.66 33.01
N GLN A 1007 -28.90 11.57 33.40
CA GLN A 1007 -29.65 11.48 34.66
C GLN A 1007 -29.33 10.17 35.37
N SER A 1008 -28.90 10.29 36.63
CA SER A 1008 -28.77 9.17 37.57
C SER A 1008 -29.93 9.17 38.56
N PHE A 1009 -30.21 8.02 39.18
CA PHE A 1009 -31.31 7.81 40.13
C PHE A 1009 -32.70 8.03 39.51
N LEU A 1010 -32.96 7.40 38.36
CA LEU A 1010 -34.20 7.56 37.58
C LEU A 1010 -35.50 7.33 38.37
N HIS A 1011 -35.46 6.53 39.45
CA HIS A 1011 -36.62 6.25 40.30
C HIS A 1011 -37.04 7.43 41.21
N GLN A 1012 -36.26 8.52 41.30
CA GLN A 1012 -36.50 9.63 42.22
C GLN A 1012 -36.97 10.93 41.52
N THR A 1013 -37.06 10.94 40.19
CA THR A 1013 -37.40 12.14 39.40
C THR A 1013 -38.82 12.06 38.83
N GLY A 1014 -39.66 13.06 39.16
CA GLY A 1014 -41.09 13.10 38.81
C GLY A 1014 -41.46 13.76 37.47
N SER A 1015 -40.53 13.88 36.51
CA SER A 1015 -40.74 14.65 35.27
C SER A 1015 -40.99 13.83 34.00
N ASP A 1016 -41.02 12.50 34.08
CA ASP A 1016 -41.16 11.61 32.92
C ASP A 1016 -42.59 11.05 32.77
N THR A 1017 -42.90 10.48 31.60
CA THR A 1017 -44.23 9.90 31.32
C THR A 1017 -44.48 8.65 32.17
N HIS A 1018 -45.75 8.36 32.47
CA HIS A 1018 -46.11 7.18 33.27
C HIS A 1018 -45.65 5.86 32.61
N GLU A 1019 -45.72 5.78 31.28
CA GLU A 1019 -45.24 4.63 30.50
C GLU A 1019 -43.72 4.44 30.62
N PHE A 1020 -42.93 5.52 30.61
CA PHE A 1020 -41.48 5.46 30.80
C PHE A 1020 -41.12 4.99 32.21
N GLN A 1021 -41.80 5.50 33.25
CA GLN A 1021 -41.56 5.08 34.64
C GLN A 1021 -41.86 3.60 34.86
N GLN A 1022 -42.90 3.07 34.23
CA GLN A 1022 -43.20 1.64 34.28
C GLN A 1022 -42.11 0.80 33.60
N MET A 1023 -41.61 1.25 32.44
CA MET A 1023 -40.52 0.56 31.74
C MET A 1023 -39.23 0.56 32.55
N VAL A 1024 -38.79 1.73 33.06
CA VAL A 1024 -37.59 1.87 33.89
C VAL A 1024 -37.68 1.00 35.15
N ALA A 1025 -38.84 0.95 35.80
CA ALA A 1025 -39.07 0.09 36.96
C ALA A 1025 -39.06 -1.41 36.61
N ALA A 1026 -39.61 -1.80 35.47
CA ALA A 1026 -39.60 -3.20 35.02
C ALA A 1026 -38.20 -3.69 34.60
N GLU A 1027 -37.38 -2.82 34.03
CA GLU A 1027 -36.01 -3.11 33.59
C GLU A 1027 -34.97 -3.00 34.71
N GLY A 1028 -35.27 -2.22 35.75
CA GLY A 1028 -34.37 -1.91 36.87
C GLY A 1028 -33.26 -0.92 36.50
N PHE A 1029 -33.53 0.04 35.59
CA PHE A 1029 -32.53 1.02 35.20
C PHE A 1029 -32.37 2.13 36.24
N GLU A 1030 -31.12 2.45 36.58
CA GLU A 1030 -30.76 3.51 37.52
C GLU A 1030 -30.20 4.76 36.84
N THR A 1031 -29.55 4.61 35.68
CA THR A 1031 -28.95 5.73 34.93
C THR A 1031 -29.38 5.70 33.47
N GLN A 1032 -29.61 6.89 32.89
CA GLN A 1032 -29.88 7.09 31.47
C GLN A 1032 -29.02 8.24 30.94
N ILE A 1033 -28.48 8.07 29.74
CA ILE A 1033 -27.80 9.13 28.98
C ILE A 1033 -28.46 9.21 27.61
N VAL A 1034 -28.84 10.42 27.21
CA VAL A 1034 -29.55 10.70 25.97
C VAL A 1034 -28.72 11.66 25.13
N VAL A 1035 -28.38 11.24 23.92
CA VAL A 1035 -27.63 12.03 22.94
C VAL A 1035 -28.54 12.35 21.74
N PRO A 1036 -28.64 13.62 21.31
CA PRO A 1036 -29.46 13.98 20.17
C PRO A 1036 -28.82 13.53 18.85
N LEU A 1037 -29.61 12.96 17.94
CA LEU A 1037 -29.20 12.65 16.58
C LEU A 1037 -29.38 13.89 15.71
N VAL A 1038 -28.31 14.64 15.46
CA VAL A 1038 -28.37 15.88 14.67
C VAL A 1038 -27.57 15.73 13.37
N ALA A 1039 -28.25 15.86 12.24
CA ALA A 1039 -27.62 15.87 10.92
C ALA A 1039 -27.88 17.20 10.22
N LYS A 1040 -26.82 17.87 9.75
CA LYS A 1040 -26.89 19.19 9.08
C LYS A 1040 -27.70 20.24 9.86
N GLY A 1041 -27.62 20.20 11.18
CA GLY A 1041 -28.33 21.12 12.06
C GLY A 1041 -29.80 20.77 12.34
N GLU A 1042 -30.34 19.71 11.73
CA GLU A 1042 -31.70 19.21 11.96
C GLU A 1042 -31.71 18.04 12.94
N ILE A 1043 -32.72 18.00 13.81
CA ILE A 1043 -32.94 16.86 14.71
C ILE A 1043 -33.56 15.70 13.92
N LYS A 1044 -32.90 14.55 13.95
CA LYS A 1044 -33.34 13.30 13.31
C LYS A 1044 -33.88 12.29 14.33
N GLY A 1045 -33.53 12.44 15.61
CA GLY A 1045 -33.91 11.51 16.66
C GLY A 1045 -33.07 11.67 17.92
N VAL A 1046 -33.05 10.64 18.77
CA VAL A 1046 -32.14 10.50 19.92
C VAL A 1046 -31.56 9.08 19.97
N LEU A 1047 -30.35 8.95 20.50
CA LEU A 1047 -29.73 7.70 20.92
C LEU A 1047 -29.67 7.72 22.45
N GLU A 1048 -30.22 6.68 23.08
CA GLU A 1048 -30.25 6.57 24.53
C GLU A 1048 -29.49 5.32 24.98
N ILE A 1049 -28.79 5.43 26.11
CA ILE A 1049 -28.15 4.31 26.80
C ILE A 1049 -28.63 4.25 28.23
N PHE A 1050 -28.72 3.02 28.76
CA PHE A 1050 -29.26 2.73 30.08
C PHE A 1050 -28.32 1.80 30.85
N GLN A 1051 -28.24 2.02 32.17
CA GLN A 1051 -27.51 1.16 33.10
C GLN A 1051 -28.35 0.86 34.34
N ARG A 1052 -28.25 -0.38 34.85
CA ARG A 1052 -28.93 -0.87 36.07
C ARG A 1052 -28.17 -0.57 37.36
N ASN A 1053 -26.97 -0.02 37.24
CA ASN A 1053 -26.14 0.51 38.34
C ASN A 1053 -25.81 1.98 38.06
N PRO A 1054 -25.33 2.75 39.05
CA PRO A 1054 -24.87 4.12 38.83
C PRO A 1054 -23.69 4.13 37.83
N LEU A 1055 -23.88 4.78 36.69
CA LEU A 1055 -22.86 4.90 35.63
C LEU A 1055 -22.36 6.34 35.54
N ALA A 1056 -21.04 6.50 35.47
CA ALA A 1056 -20.38 7.75 35.06
C ALA A 1056 -19.45 7.42 33.90
N LEU A 1057 -19.81 7.84 32.69
CA LEU A 1057 -18.94 7.69 31.52
C LEU A 1057 -17.77 8.68 31.63
N ASP A 1058 -16.59 8.22 31.24
CA ASP A 1058 -15.43 9.09 31.10
C ASP A 1058 -15.56 9.98 29.83
N PRO A 1059 -14.73 11.03 29.68
CA PRO A 1059 -14.81 11.92 28.52
C PRO A 1059 -14.64 11.20 27.17
N ASP A 1060 -13.86 10.13 27.12
CA ASP A 1060 -13.57 9.42 25.88
C ASP A 1060 -14.74 8.50 25.48
N ASP A 1061 -15.40 7.87 26.45
CA ASP A 1061 -16.65 7.12 26.27
C ASP A 1061 -17.79 8.03 25.81
N MET A 1062 -17.91 9.22 26.40
CA MET A 1062 -18.88 10.23 25.96
C MET A 1062 -18.61 10.67 24.53
N SER A 1063 -17.34 10.93 24.17
CA SER A 1063 -16.97 11.29 22.80
C SER A 1063 -17.27 10.17 21.80
N PHE A 1064 -17.08 8.91 22.20
CA PHE A 1064 -17.43 7.76 21.37
C PHE A 1064 -18.95 7.71 21.15
N LEU A 1065 -19.75 7.81 22.22
CA LEU A 1065 -21.22 7.80 22.12
C LEU A 1065 -21.76 8.93 21.23
N GLU A 1066 -21.21 10.15 21.35
CA GLU A 1066 -21.56 11.29 20.49
C GLU A 1066 -21.19 11.05 19.02
N THR A 1067 -20.06 10.38 18.77
CA THR A 1067 -19.67 9.98 17.41
C THR A 1067 -20.64 8.96 16.82
N MET A 1068 -21.04 7.95 17.61
CA MET A 1068 -22.03 6.96 17.18
C MET A 1068 -23.39 7.62 16.90
N ALA A 1069 -23.81 8.58 17.73
CA ALA A 1069 -25.01 9.38 17.49
C ALA A 1069 -24.91 10.19 16.18
N ALA A 1070 -23.77 10.81 15.89
CA ALA A 1070 -23.57 11.52 14.63
C ALA A 1070 -23.70 10.56 13.41
N GLN A 1071 -23.14 9.35 13.50
CA GLN A 1071 -23.24 8.35 12.44
C GLN A 1071 -24.68 7.85 12.24
N ALA A 1072 -25.42 7.60 13.32
CA ALA A 1072 -26.84 7.27 13.26
C ALA A 1072 -27.64 8.38 12.58
N ALA A 1073 -27.39 9.64 12.93
CA ALA A 1073 -28.06 10.80 12.33
C ALA A 1073 -27.79 10.90 10.82
N MET A 1074 -26.56 10.63 10.38
CA MET A 1074 -26.18 10.60 8.98
C MET A 1074 -26.86 9.47 8.21
N ALA A 1075 -26.92 8.27 8.79
CA ALA A 1075 -27.60 7.11 8.20
C ALA A 1075 -29.10 7.40 7.96
N VAL A 1076 -29.77 7.94 8.98
CA VAL A 1076 -31.18 8.35 8.89
C VAL A 1076 -31.37 9.42 7.81
N ASN A 1077 -30.51 10.43 7.77
CA ASN A 1077 -30.60 11.50 6.79
C ASN A 1077 -30.42 10.97 5.35
N ASN A 1078 -29.49 10.04 5.12
CA ASN A 1078 -29.27 9.44 3.81
C ASN A 1078 -30.47 8.61 3.34
N SER A 1079 -31.06 7.80 4.23
CA SER A 1079 -32.28 7.05 3.94
C SER A 1079 -33.45 7.98 3.58
N GLN A 1080 -33.66 9.06 4.35
CA GLN A 1080 -34.69 10.07 4.06
C GLN A 1080 -34.50 10.76 2.69
N LEU A 1081 -33.25 11.08 2.32
CA LEU A 1081 -32.94 11.70 1.02
C LEU A 1081 -33.23 10.74 -0.14
N PHE A 1082 -32.88 9.46 0.01
CA PHE A 1082 -33.14 8.45 -1.02
C PHE A 1082 -34.65 8.24 -1.24
N ASP A 1083 -35.42 8.10 -0.16
CA ASP A 1083 -36.88 7.96 -0.22
C ASP A 1083 -37.53 9.21 -0.84
N GLY A 1084 -37.04 10.41 -0.49
CA GLY A 1084 -37.49 11.66 -1.08
C GLY A 1084 -37.23 11.74 -2.58
N LEU A 1085 -36.05 11.29 -3.05
CA LEU A 1085 -35.70 11.26 -4.47
C LEU A 1085 -36.58 10.27 -5.26
N GLN A 1086 -36.81 9.06 -4.72
CA GLN A 1086 -37.68 8.06 -5.33
C GLN A 1086 -39.10 8.60 -5.51
N ARG A 1087 -39.66 9.21 -4.46
CA ARG A 1087 -40.99 9.82 -4.51
C ARG A 1087 -41.06 10.95 -5.52
N SER A 1088 -40.07 11.85 -5.53
CA SER A 1088 -40.03 12.96 -6.49
C SER A 1088 -39.94 12.48 -7.94
N ASN A 1089 -39.24 11.37 -8.23
CA ASN A 1089 -39.17 10.81 -9.58
C ASN A 1089 -40.52 10.23 -10.03
N ILE A 1090 -41.25 9.56 -9.13
CA ILE A 1090 -42.61 9.05 -9.42
C ILE A 1090 -43.56 10.22 -9.68
N ASP A 1091 -43.57 11.22 -8.80
CA ASP A 1091 -44.42 12.40 -8.92
C ASP A 1091 -44.15 13.16 -10.23
N LEU A 1092 -42.87 13.28 -10.63
CA LEU A 1092 -42.47 13.93 -11.89
C LEU A 1092 -42.94 13.14 -13.12
N SER A 1093 -42.80 11.81 -13.11
CA SER A 1093 -43.27 10.96 -14.21
C SER A 1093 -44.79 11.07 -14.38
N MET A 1094 -45.55 11.06 -13.28
CA MET A 1094 -47.00 11.23 -13.31
C MET A 1094 -47.39 12.63 -13.83
N ALA A 1095 -46.67 13.68 -13.43
CA ALA A 1095 -46.92 15.03 -13.91
C ALA A 1095 -46.68 15.19 -15.42
N TYR A 1096 -45.65 14.53 -15.97
CA TYR A 1096 -45.41 14.53 -17.42
C TYR A 1096 -46.52 13.85 -18.20
N ASP A 1097 -46.96 12.66 -17.78
CA ASP A 1097 -48.03 11.95 -18.47
C ASP A 1097 -49.36 12.73 -18.40
N ALA A 1098 -49.68 13.34 -17.24
CA ALA A 1098 -50.86 14.21 -17.10
C ALA A 1098 -50.80 15.45 -18.01
N THR A 1099 -49.61 15.99 -18.26
CA THR A 1099 -49.42 17.13 -19.18
C THR A 1099 -49.67 16.73 -20.63
N ILE A 1100 -49.20 15.55 -21.05
CA ILE A 1100 -49.43 15.00 -22.39
C ILE A 1100 -50.93 14.77 -22.62
N GLU A 1101 -51.62 14.15 -21.67
CA GLU A 1101 -53.07 13.96 -21.73
C GLU A 1101 -53.81 15.31 -21.81
N GLY A 1102 -53.32 16.34 -21.09
CA GLY A 1102 -53.84 17.71 -21.18
C GLY A 1102 -53.69 18.33 -22.58
N TRP A 1103 -52.55 18.17 -23.24
CA TRP A 1103 -52.32 18.67 -24.61
C TRP A 1103 -53.18 17.94 -25.65
N SER A 1104 -53.30 16.62 -25.51
CA SER A 1104 -54.18 15.80 -26.33
C SER A 1104 -55.63 16.29 -26.23
N LYS A 1105 -56.13 16.50 -25.00
CA LYS A 1105 -57.49 17.01 -24.76
C LYS A 1105 -57.71 18.43 -25.30
N ALA A 1106 -56.71 19.30 -25.22
CA ALA A 1106 -56.79 20.65 -25.76
C ALA A 1106 -56.91 20.66 -27.30
N LEU A 1107 -56.22 19.73 -27.98
CA LEU A 1107 -56.33 19.56 -29.42
C LEU A 1107 -57.72 19.05 -29.82
N ASP A 1108 -58.23 18.00 -29.15
CA ASP A 1108 -59.56 17.43 -29.42
C ASP A 1108 -60.66 18.51 -29.35
N LEU A 1109 -60.59 19.41 -28.35
CA LEU A 1109 -61.52 20.54 -28.20
C LEU A 1109 -61.46 21.53 -29.37
N ARG A 1110 -60.29 21.72 -29.98
CA ARG A 1110 -60.09 22.66 -31.09
C ARG A 1110 -60.48 22.05 -32.43
N ASP A 1111 -60.05 20.82 -32.71
CA ASP A 1111 -60.27 20.13 -34.00
C ASP A 1111 -61.71 19.62 -34.19
N LYS A 1112 -62.50 19.59 -33.10
CA LYS A 1112 -63.89 19.07 -33.08
C LYS A 1112 -63.99 17.64 -33.63
N GLU A 1113 -62.96 16.83 -33.42
CA GLU A 1113 -63.05 15.39 -33.64
C GLU A 1113 -64.04 14.75 -32.64
N THR A 1114 -64.40 13.48 -32.87
CA THR A 1114 -65.38 12.80 -32.01
C THR A 1114 -64.86 12.70 -30.58
N GLU A 1115 -65.74 12.97 -29.61
CA GLU A 1115 -65.37 12.94 -28.19
C GLU A 1115 -64.74 11.57 -27.83
N GLY A 1116 -63.52 11.61 -27.27
CA GLY A 1116 -62.77 10.42 -26.87
C GLY A 1116 -62.09 9.64 -28.00
N HIS A 1117 -62.00 10.16 -29.22
CA HIS A 1117 -61.27 9.54 -30.34
C HIS A 1117 -59.83 9.21 -29.97
N THR A 1118 -59.07 10.21 -29.52
CA THR A 1118 -57.65 10.06 -29.23
C THR A 1118 -57.37 9.03 -28.13
N GLN A 1119 -58.26 8.93 -27.13
CA GLN A 1119 -58.17 7.91 -26.09
C GLN A 1119 -58.44 6.49 -26.63
N ARG A 1120 -59.54 6.31 -27.41
CA ARG A 1120 -59.88 5.00 -28.00
C ARG A 1120 -58.80 4.48 -28.93
N VAL A 1121 -58.26 5.36 -29.78
CA VAL A 1121 -57.18 5.02 -30.70
C VAL A 1121 -55.91 4.68 -29.93
N SER A 1122 -55.57 5.44 -28.88
CA SER A 1122 -54.40 5.13 -28.05
C SER A 1122 -54.52 3.77 -27.35
N GLU A 1123 -55.65 3.47 -26.72
CA GLU A 1123 -55.88 2.19 -26.01
C GLU A 1123 -55.82 1.01 -27.00
N MET A 1124 -56.53 1.11 -28.12
CA MET A 1124 -56.55 0.04 -29.13
C MET A 1124 -55.20 -0.12 -29.85
N THR A 1125 -54.41 0.95 -29.96
CA THR A 1125 -53.03 0.90 -30.47
C THR A 1125 -52.12 0.14 -29.50
N ILE A 1126 -52.26 0.36 -28.19
CA ILE A 1126 -51.48 -0.38 -27.19
C ILE A 1126 -51.82 -1.88 -27.26
N ASP A 1127 -53.10 -2.24 -27.27
CA ASP A 1127 -53.55 -3.64 -27.36
C ASP A 1127 -53.00 -4.32 -28.63
N LEU A 1128 -53.04 -3.60 -29.77
CA LEU A 1128 -52.50 -4.13 -31.02
C LEU A 1128 -50.98 -4.21 -30.98
N SER A 1129 -50.28 -3.24 -30.38
CA SER A 1129 -48.83 -3.23 -30.21
C SER A 1129 -48.34 -4.37 -29.30
N GLU A 1130 -49.05 -4.65 -28.20
CA GLU A 1130 -48.80 -5.81 -27.33
C GLU A 1130 -48.92 -7.11 -28.12
N LYS A 1131 -50.00 -7.24 -28.91
CA LYS A 1131 -50.21 -8.41 -29.77
C LYS A 1131 -49.16 -8.54 -30.89
N MET A 1132 -48.58 -7.42 -31.31
CA MET A 1132 -47.48 -7.37 -32.27
C MET A 1132 -46.10 -7.63 -31.61
N GLY A 1133 -46.04 -7.82 -30.29
CA GLY A 1133 -44.84 -8.25 -29.56
C GLY A 1133 -43.93 -7.12 -29.06
N MET A 1134 -44.44 -5.89 -28.93
CA MET A 1134 -43.69 -4.76 -28.34
C MET A 1134 -43.53 -4.91 -26.82
N ASN A 1135 -42.39 -4.50 -26.27
CA ASN A 1135 -42.07 -4.58 -24.83
C ASN A 1135 -42.61 -3.39 -24.03
N GLN A 1136 -42.65 -3.50 -22.69
CA GLN A 1136 -43.22 -2.48 -21.80
C GLN A 1136 -42.63 -1.07 -21.97
N THR A 1137 -41.35 -0.93 -22.30
CA THR A 1137 -40.73 0.40 -22.53
C THR A 1137 -41.20 0.99 -23.86
N GLU A 1138 -41.32 0.16 -24.90
CA GLU A 1138 -41.85 0.55 -26.20
C GLU A 1138 -43.33 0.97 -26.10
N LEU A 1139 -44.13 0.27 -25.29
CA LEU A 1139 -45.56 0.58 -25.10
C LEU A 1139 -45.80 1.96 -24.48
N VAL A 1140 -44.95 2.41 -23.55
CA VAL A 1140 -45.03 3.78 -22.99
C VAL A 1140 -44.83 4.82 -24.09
N ASN A 1141 -43.85 4.61 -24.97
CA ASN A 1141 -43.58 5.51 -26.09
C ASN A 1141 -44.68 5.45 -27.16
N VAL A 1142 -45.23 4.27 -27.45
CA VAL A 1142 -46.40 4.09 -28.32
C VAL A 1142 -47.61 4.83 -27.77
N ARG A 1143 -47.90 4.71 -26.48
CA ARG A 1143 -49.01 5.42 -25.81
C ARG A 1143 -48.85 6.93 -25.95
N ARG A 1144 -47.67 7.47 -25.64
CA ARG A 1144 -47.39 8.90 -25.76
C ARG A 1144 -47.47 9.39 -27.21
N GLY A 1145 -46.96 8.60 -28.16
CA GLY A 1145 -47.00 8.91 -29.58
C GLY A 1145 -48.42 8.88 -30.14
N ALA A 1146 -49.25 7.93 -29.69
CA ALA A 1146 -50.66 7.84 -30.07
C ALA A 1146 -51.49 9.00 -29.51
N LEU A 1147 -51.28 9.39 -28.25
CA LEU A 1147 -51.96 10.57 -27.66
C LEU A 1147 -51.61 11.88 -28.38
N LEU A 1148 -50.42 11.97 -28.96
CA LEU A 1148 -49.88 13.17 -29.60
C LEU A 1148 -49.88 13.12 -31.14
N HIS A 1149 -50.47 12.09 -31.76
CA HIS A 1149 -50.32 11.82 -33.19
C HIS A 1149 -50.66 13.03 -34.07
N ASP A 1150 -51.71 13.76 -33.69
CA ASP A 1150 -52.24 14.91 -34.42
C ASP A 1150 -51.82 16.28 -33.84
N ILE A 1151 -50.90 16.34 -32.86
CA ILE A 1151 -50.53 17.59 -32.19
C ILE A 1151 -50.05 18.68 -33.15
N GLY A 1152 -49.49 18.30 -34.31
CA GLY A 1152 -49.07 19.23 -35.34
C GLY A 1152 -50.21 19.97 -36.04
N LYS A 1153 -51.47 19.51 -35.92
CA LYS A 1153 -52.66 20.27 -36.36
C LYS A 1153 -52.77 21.60 -35.62
N MET A 1154 -52.12 21.75 -34.46
CA MET A 1154 -52.01 23.03 -33.77
C MET A 1154 -51.42 24.14 -34.65
N GLY A 1155 -50.50 23.80 -35.56
CA GLY A 1155 -49.90 24.75 -36.50
C GLY A 1155 -50.72 25.01 -37.77
N ILE A 1156 -51.89 24.39 -37.92
CA ILE A 1156 -52.80 24.60 -39.05
C ILE A 1156 -53.80 25.71 -38.71
N THR A 1157 -54.06 26.61 -39.65
CA THR A 1157 -54.98 27.74 -39.46
C THR A 1157 -56.43 27.28 -39.41
N ASP A 1158 -57.27 27.91 -38.59
CA ASP A 1158 -58.69 27.56 -38.42
C ASP A 1158 -59.50 27.61 -39.74
N ALA A 1159 -59.14 28.49 -40.67
CA ALA A 1159 -59.77 28.57 -42.00
C ALA A 1159 -59.63 27.27 -42.81
N ILE A 1160 -58.58 26.49 -42.56
CA ILE A 1160 -58.31 25.19 -43.19
C ILE A 1160 -58.80 24.05 -42.29
N LEU A 1161 -58.47 24.11 -40.99
CA LEU A 1161 -58.80 23.05 -40.03
C LEU A 1161 -60.31 22.87 -39.84
N LEU A 1162 -61.08 23.97 -39.76
CA LEU A 1162 -62.52 23.96 -39.46
C LEU A 1162 -63.41 24.15 -40.70
N LYS A 1163 -62.86 24.02 -41.91
CA LYS A 1163 -63.60 24.29 -43.15
C LYS A 1163 -64.78 23.31 -43.33
N PRO A 1164 -66.03 23.81 -43.49
CA PRO A 1164 -67.21 22.96 -43.68
C PRO A 1164 -67.35 22.55 -45.16
N GLY A 1165 -66.41 21.75 -45.67
CA GLY A 1165 -66.38 21.28 -47.07
C GLY A 1165 -65.03 20.69 -47.48
N PRO A 1166 -64.89 20.18 -48.71
CA PRO A 1166 -63.61 19.65 -49.19
C PRO A 1166 -62.53 20.75 -49.26
N LEU A 1167 -61.29 20.38 -48.93
CA LEU A 1167 -60.11 21.24 -49.10
C LEU A 1167 -59.74 21.36 -50.59
N THR A 1168 -59.24 22.52 -51.01
CA THR A 1168 -58.57 22.67 -52.31
C THR A 1168 -57.22 21.96 -52.30
N ASP A 1169 -56.60 21.74 -53.46
CA ASP A 1169 -55.28 21.09 -53.53
C ASP A 1169 -54.21 21.88 -52.75
N GLU A 1170 -54.28 23.21 -52.75
CA GLU A 1170 -53.38 24.09 -52.00
C GLU A 1170 -53.60 23.95 -50.48
N GLU A 1171 -54.85 24.00 -50.02
CA GLU A 1171 -55.20 23.81 -48.61
C GLU A 1171 -54.86 22.39 -48.12
N GLY A 1172 -55.06 21.37 -48.97
CA GLY A 1172 -54.70 19.99 -48.69
C GLY A 1172 -53.18 19.80 -48.53
N ASN A 1173 -52.37 20.50 -49.32
CA ASN A 1173 -50.91 20.49 -49.14
C ASN A 1173 -50.46 21.15 -47.83
N ILE A 1174 -51.21 22.13 -47.32
CA ILE A 1174 -50.96 22.72 -46.00
C ILE A 1174 -51.35 21.72 -44.91
N MET A 1175 -52.51 21.07 -45.01
CA MET A 1175 -52.97 20.06 -44.04
C MET A 1175 -51.97 18.89 -43.90
N ARG A 1176 -51.37 18.42 -45.01
CA ARG A 1176 -50.36 17.34 -45.01
C ARG A 1176 -49.06 17.69 -44.29
N LYS A 1177 -48.85 18.94 -43.85
CA LYS A 1177 -47.66 19.34 -43.08
C LYS A 1177 -47.76 19.00 -41.59
N HIS A 1178 -48.94 18.69 -41.06
CA HIS A 1178 -49.08 18.48 -39.62
C HIS A 1178 -48.19 17.37 -39.02
N PRO A 1179 -47.81 16.27 -39.72
CA PRO A 1179 -46.86 15.31 -39.16
C PRO A 1179 -45.45 15.90 -39.02
N ALA A 1180 -45.03 16.74 -39.97
CA ALA A 1180 -43.75 17.45 -39.89
C ALA A 1180 -43.74 18.51 -38.79
N LEU A 1181 -44.86 19.24 -38.61
CA LEU A 1181 -45.03 20.19 -37.51
C LEU A 1181 -45.02 19.47 -36.15
N ALA A 1182 -45.65 18.29 -36.05
CA ALA A 1182 -45.58 17.47 -34.84
C ALA A 1182 -44.13 17.06 -34.52
N PHE A 1183 -43.35 16.65 -35.53
CA PHE A 1183 -41.92 16.36 -35.35
C PHE A 1183 -41.12 17.59 -34.89
N GLU A 1184 -41.33 18.76 -35.52
CA GLU A 1184 -40.66 20.01 -35.13
C GLU A 1184 -41.00 20.44 -33.69
N MET A 1185 -42.25 20.28 -33.28
CA MET A 1185 -42.71 20.62 -31.93
C MET A 1185 -42.18 19.66 -30.86
N LEU A 1186 -42.13 18.36 -31.16
CA LEU A 1186 -41.85 17.33 -30.17
C LEU A 1186 -40.36 16.92 -30.10
N SER A 1187 -39.60 17.02 -31.20
CA SER A 1187 -38.19 16.57 -31.25
C SER A 1187 -37.20 17.29 -30.31
N PRO A 1188 -37.40 18.57 -29.93
CA PRO A 1188 -36.57 19.22 -28.91
C PRO A 1188 -36.82 18.68 -27.49
N ILE A 1189 -37.96 18.03 -27.24
CA ILE A 1189 -38.33 17.52 -25.92
C ILE A 1189 -37.72 16.14 -25.73
N ALA A 1190 -36.63 16.07 -24.96
CA ALA A 1190 -35.78 14.88 -24.85
C ALA A 1190 -36.55 13.58 -24.51
N TYR A 1191 -37.53 13.63 -23.59
CA TYR A 1191 -38.28 12.46 -23.15
C TYR A 1191 -39.38 12.00 -24.13
N LEU A 1192 -39.70 12.79 -25.17
CA LEU A 1192 -40.68 12.44 -26.21
C LEU A 1192 -40.03 11.95 -27.51
N ARG A 1193 -38.70 11.96 -27.60
CA ARG A 1193 -37.97 11.64 -28.82
C ARG A 1193 -38.27 10.23 -29.34
N GLU A 1194 -38.41 9.26 -28.45
CA GLU A 1194 -38.73 7.88 -28.80
C GLU A 1194 -40.22 7.66 -29.13
N ALA A 1195 -41.08 8.64 -28.84
CA ALA A 1195 -42.51 8.61 -29.16
C ALA A 1195 -42.84 9.24 -30.54
N LEU A 1196 -41.84 9.79 -31.25
CA LEU A 1196 -42.01 10.53 -32.50
C LEU A 1196 -42.46 9.68 -33.70
N ASP A 1197 -42.25 8.37 -33.63
CA ASP A 1197 -42.54 7.46 -34.73
C ASP A 1197 -44.00 7.59 -35.20
N ILE A 1198 -44.95 7.69 -34.27
CA ILE A 1198 -46.38 7.80 -34.59
C ILE A 1198 -46.73 9.21 -35.12
N PRO A 1199 -46.51 10.32 -34.39
CA PRO A 1199 -46.89 11.65 -34.88
C PRO A 1199 -46.25 12.01 -36.21
N TYR A 1200 -45.03 11.53 -36.48
CA TYR A 1200 -44.33 11.86 -37.71
C TYR A 1200 -44.71 10.97 -38.91
N CYS A 1201 -45.09 9.71 -38.68
CA CYS A 1201 -45.23 8.71 -39.76
C CYS A 1201 -46.63 8.08 -39.90
N HIS A 1202 -47.64 8.47 -39.11
CA HIS A 1202 -48.98 7.84 -39.14
C HIS A 1202 -49.78 8.03 -40.44
N HIS A 1203 -49.29 8.85 -41.38
CA HIS A 1203 -49.86 9.02 -42.73
C HIS A 1203 -49.03 8.39 -43.85
N GLU A 1204 -47.96 7.68 -43.49
CA GLU A 1204 -47.22 6.86 -44.44
C GLU A 1204 -48.06 5.64 -44.86
N LYS A 1205 -47.92 5.23 -46.11
CA LYS A 1205 -48.68 4.10 -46.68
C LYS A 1205 -47.73 3.00 -47.07
N TRP A 1206 -48.16 1.75 -46.87
CA TRP A 1206 -47.32 0.58 -47.14
C TRP A 1206 -46.72 0.54 -48.54
N ASP A 1207 -47.43 1.04 -49.56
CA ASP A 1207 -46.98 1.11 -50.95
C ASP A 1207 -46.00 2.26 -51.27
N GLY A 1208 -45.79 3.20 -50.34
CA GLY A 1208 -44.94 4.39 -50.50
C GLY A 1208 -45.67 5.63 -51.03
N SER A 1209 -47.00 5.58 -51.21
CA SER A 1209 -47.80 6.73 -51.67
C SER A 1209 -48.24 7.68 -50.55
N GLY A 1210 -47.77 7.46 -49.33
CA GLY A 1210 -48.07 8.27 -48.14
C GLY A 1210 -47.19 9.52 -47.99
N TYR A 1211 -47.33 10.19 -46.85
CA TYR A 1211 -46.60 11.41 -46.50
C TYR A 1211 -46.26 11.40 -45.00
N PRO A 1212 -45.28 12.21 -44.52
CA PRO A 1212 -44.55 13.28 -45.20
C PRO A 1212 -43.30 12.86 -45.99
N ARG A 1213 -42.80 11.63 -45.82
CA ARG A 1213 -41.51 11.17 -46.35
C ARG A 1213 -41.63 10.16 -47.49
N GLY A 1214 -42.82 9.57 -47.70
CA GLY A 1214 -43.04 8.58 -48.77
C GLY A 1214 -42.33 7.26 -48.48
N LEU A 1215 -42.31 6.86 -47.21
CA LEU A 1215 -41.66 5.62 -46.76
C LEU A 1215 -42.44 4.41 -47.25
N LYS A 1216 -41.74 3.34 -47.65
CA LYS A 1216 -42.36 2.13 -48.22
C LYS A 1216 -42.08 0.90 -47.36
N GLY A 1217 -43.12 0.09 -47.15
CA GLY A 1217 -43.02 -1.17 -46.42
C GLY A 1217 -42.46 -1.01 -45.01
N SER A 1218 -41.45 -1.81 -44.67
CA SER A 1218 -40.79 -1.82 -43.36
C SER A 1218 -39.92 -0.59 -43.06
N GLN A 1219 -39.79 0.36 -44.01
CA GLN A 1219 -39.17 1.67 -43.73
C GLN A 1219 -40.04 2.52 -42.80
N ILE A 1220 -41.34 2.24 -42.74
CA ILE A 1220 -42.27 2.87 -41.79
C ILE A 1220 -42.08 2.20 -40.43
N PRO A 1221 -41.84 2.95 -39.33
CA PRO A 1221 -41.74 2.38 -37.99
C PRO A 1221 -42.95 1.51 -37.64
N LEU A 1222 -42.71 0.42 -36.90
CA LEU A 1222 -43.79 -0.53 -36.58
C LEU A 1222 -44.92 0.14 -35.78
N ALA A 1223 -44.58 1.00 -34.81
CA ALA A 1223 -45.54 1.77 -34.03
C ALA A 1223 -46.49 2.60 -34.91
N ALA A 1224 -45.96 3.26 -35.95
CA ALA A 1224 -46.77 4.03 -36.90
C ALA A 1224 -47.65 3.13 -37.78
N ARG A 1225 -47.13 1.98 -38.24
CA ARG A 1225 -47.92 1.00 -39.02
C ARG A 1225 -49.09 0.44 -38.22
N VAL A 1226 -48.86 0.13 -36.95
CA VAL A 1226 -49.88 -0.32 -35.98
C VAL A 1226 -50.93 0.76 -35.79
N PHE A 1227 -50.50 1.97 -35.44
CA PHE A 1227 -51.38 3.10 -35.20
C PHE A 1227 -52.25 3.44 -36.41
N THR A 1228 -51.69 3.46 -37.63
CA THR A 1228 -52.41 3.82 -38.88
C THR A 1228 -53.64 2.93 -39.12
N VAL A 1229 -53.55 1.64 -38.81
CA VAL A 1229 -54.69 0.71 -38.95
C VAL A 1229 -55.80 1.05 -37.95
N VAL A 1230 -55.42 1.33 -36.70
CA VAL A 1230 -56.35 1.66 -35.62
C VAL A 1230 -57.03 3.01 -35.87
N ASP A 1231 -56.26 4.03 -36.25
CA ASP A 1231 -56.77 5.37 -36.54
C ASP A 1231 -57.78 5.36 -37.69
N VAL A 1232 -57.44 4.71 -38.81
CA VAL A 1232 -58.39 4.60 -39.95
C VAL A 1232 -59.62 3.78 -39.57
N TYR A 1233 -59.49 2.77 -38.72
CA TYR A 1233 -60.64 2.00 -38.23
C TYR A 1233 -61.59 2.85 -37.37
N ASP A 1234 -61.08 3.59 -36.37
CA ASP A 1234 -61.93 4.47 -35.55
C ASP A 1234 -62.53 5.58 -36.43
N ALA A 1235 -61.75 6.17 -37.34
CA ALA A 1235 -62.24 7.15 -38.29
C ALA A 1235 -63.36 6.62 -39.22
N LEU A 1236 -63.38 5.31 -39.53
CA LEU A 1236 -64.44 4.67 -40.32
C LEU A 1236 -65.69 4.34 -39.49
N THR A 1237 -65.51 3.98 -38.23
CA THR A 1237 -66.57 3.47 -37.34
C THR A 1237 -67.17 4.54 -36.40
N SER A 1238 -66.60 5.74 -36.37
CA SER A 1238 -67.11 6.91 -35.67
C SER A 1238 -67.95 7.83 -36.58
N ASP A 1239 -68.97 8.48 -36.01
CA ASP A 1239 -69.78 9.51 -36.71
C ASP A 1239 -68.94 10.79 -36.87
N ARG A 1240 -68.64 11.23 -38.10
CA ARG A 1240 -67.97 12.52 -38.36
C ARG A 1240 -68.99 13.58 -38.79
N SER A 1241 -68.68 14.86 -38.60
CA SER A 1241 -69.57 16.01 -38.90
C SER A 1241 -70.15 16.02 -40.33
N TYR A 1242 -69.48 15.35 -41.27
CA TYR A 1242 -69.86 15.25 -42.69
C TYR A 1242 -70.18 13.81 -43.15
N ARG A 1243 -70.08 12.79 -42.28
CA ARG A 1243 -70.29 11.38 -42.66
C ARG A 1243 -70.75 10.52 -41.48
N LYS A 1244 -71.83 9.75 -41.69
CA LYS A 1244 -72.25 8.67 -40.77
C LYS A 1244 -71.19 7.57 -40.66
N ALA A 1245 -71.07 6.99 -39.46
CA ALA A 1245 -70.25 5.83 -39.16
C ALA A 1245 -70.59 4.65 -40.08
N TRP A 1246 -69.56 3.90 -40.51
CA TRP A 1246 -69.77 2.66 -41.23
C TRP A 1246 -70.14 1.55 -40.25
N LYS A 1247 -70.92 0.57 -40.75
CA LYS A 1247 -71.07 -0.69 -40.04
C LYS A 1247 -69.71 -1.38 -39.92
N LYS A 1248 -69.44 -2.02 -38.77
CA LYS A 1248 -68.19 -2.69 -38.43
C LYS A 1248 -67.71 -3.61 -39.56
N GLU A 1249 -68.61 -4.39 -40.15
CA GLU A 1249 -68.29 -5.35 -41.23
C GLU A 1249 -67.75 -4.65 -42.47
N LYS A 1250 -68.30 -3.48 -42.82
CA LYS A 1250 -67.88 -2.69 -43.96
C LYS A 1250 -66.51 -2.05 -43.72
N ALA A 1251 -66.25 -1.56 -42.51
CA ALA A 1251 -64.94 -1.00 -42.14
C ALA A 1251 -63.84 -2.07 -42.17
N LEU A 1252 -64.12 -3.25 -41.61
CA LEU A 1252 -63.17 -4.38 -41.63
C LEU A 1252 -62.91 -4.89 -43.06
N ALA A 1253 -63.93 -4.93 -43.92
CA ALA A 1253 -63.75 -5.27 -45.33
C ALA A 1253 -62.82 -4.28 -46.05
N HIS A 1254 -62.98 -2.99 -45.79
CA HIS A 1254 -62.12 -1.94 -46.36
C HIS A 1254 -60.67 -2.03 -45.90
N ILE A 1255 -60.43 -2.27 -44.61
CA ILE A 1255 -59.07 -2.47 -44.08
C ILE A 1255 -58.43 -3.71 -44.72
N LYS A 1256 -59.21 -4.78 -44.90
CA LYS A 1256 -58.75 -6.01 -45.56
C LYS A 1256 -58.40 -5.79 -47.03
N GLU A 1257 -59.21 -5.03 -47.77
CA GLU A 1257 -58.93 -4.64 -49.17
C GLU A 1257 -57.70 -3.73 -49.29
N GLY A 1258 -57.46 -2.86 -48.31
CA GLY A 1258 -56.28 -1.97 -48.24
C GLY A 1258 -54.98 -2.66 -47.81
N SER A 1259 -55.02 -3.94 -47.47
CA SER A 1259 -53.84 -4.72 -47.06
C SER A 1259 -52.81 -4.82 -48.19
N GLY A 1260 -51.56 -4.45 -47.91
CA GLY A 1260 -50.47 -4.48 -48.89
C GLY A 1260 -50.43 -3.28 -49.84
N SER A 1261 -51.35 -2.33 -49.69
CA SER A 1261 -51.33 -1.02 -50.36
C SER A 1261 -51.30 0.11 -49.34
N HIS A 1262 -52.43 0.36 -48.67
CA HIS A 1262 -52.53 1.36 -47.60
C HIS A 1262 -51.89 0.86 -46.31
N PHE A 1263 -52.19 -0.38 -45.91
CA PHE A 1263 -51.83 -0.92 -44.60
C PHE A 1263 -50.82 -2.07 -44.69
N ASP A 1264 -50.02 -2.25 -43.63
CA ASP A 1264 -49.14 -3.40 -43.47
C ASP A 1264 -49.97 -4.71 -43.37
N PRO A 1265 -49.74 -5.69 -44.25
CA PRO A 1265 -50.45 -6.97 -44.21
C PRO A 1265 -50.36 -7.73 -42.88
N ALA A 1266 -49.22 -7.66 -42.18
CA ALA A 1266 -49.02 -8.34 -40.91
C ALA A 1266 -49.83 -7.67 -39.79
N VAL A 1267 -49.86 -6.33 -39.77
CA VAL A 1267 -50.67 -5.54 -38.82
C VAL A 1267 -52.15 -5.76 -39.06
N VAL A 1268 -52.62 -5.72 -40.31
CA VAL A 1268 -54.03 -5.97 -40.65
C VAL A 1268 -54.47 -7.35 -40.17
N LYS A 1269 -53.63 -8.37 -40.34
CA LYS A 1269 -53.92 -9.72 -39.84
C LYS A 1269 -54.09 -9.73 -38.31
N ALA A 1270 -53.14 -9.16 -37.57
CA ALA A 1270 -53.20 -9.10 -36.11
C ALA A 1270 -54.42 -8.31 -35.61
N PHE A 1271 -54.75 -7.22 -36.30
CA PHE A 1271 -55.90 -6.36 -36.02
C PHE A 1271 -57.24 -7.06 -36.26
N LEU A 1272 -57.40 -7.75 -37.40
CA LEU A 1272 -58.62 -8.52 -37.68
C LEU A 1272 -58.83 -9.65 -36.64
N GLU A 1273 -57.75 -10.30 -36.21
CA GLU A 1273 -57.81 -11.29 -35.14
C GLU A 1273 -58.13 -10.67 -33.76
N MET A 1274 -57.78 -9.40 -33.54
CA MET A 1274 -58.06 -8.67 -32.30
C MET A 1274 -59.54 -8.24 -32.25
N VAL A 1275 -60.06 -7.68 -33.35
CA VAL A 1275 -61.41 -7.11 -33.44
C VAL A 1275 -62.48 -8.17 -33.77
N GLY A 1276 -62.09 -9.29 -34.38
CA GLY A 1276 -62.97 -10.40 -34.78
C GLY A 1276 -63.38 -11.36 -33.65
N ARG A 1277 -62.92 -11.15 -32.40
CA ARG A 1277 -63.31 -11.93 -31.21
C ARG A 1277 -64.51 -11.38 -30.43
N PHE A 1278 -65.29 -10.46 -31.02
CA PHE A 1278 -66.54 -9.95 -30.45
C PHE A 1278 -67.68 -9.97 -31.47
#